data_AF-Q6FLB1-F1
#
_entry.id   AF-Q6FLB1-F1
#
_cell.length_a   1.000
_cell.length_b   1.000
_cell.length_c   1.000
_cell.angle_alpha   90.00
_cell.angle_beta   90.00
_cell.angle_gamma   90.00
#
_symmetry.space_group_name_H-M   'P 1'
#
loop_
_entity.id
_entity.type
_entity.pdbx_description
1 polymer ?
#
loop_
_entity_poly.entity_id
_entity_poly.type
_entity_poly.pdbx_seq_one_letter_code
_entity_poly.pdbx_strand_id
1 'polypeptide(L)'
;MSDQESASLREEKNEIINGMGSGAPSDEEEGEDVFDSSEEEEEDDEDEARKISEGFIVNDEDEDEDEDDENVADKKKKRRHKRRAREEEDDRLSEDDLDLLMENAGVKRPTTEGSSGGKLKRLKRVGDEVESGAADREQESSQEKESSRLNDFFSDDEDEEPYDEENRERSRGSREYDRGESNHQGDNRKSGMLDELDDFIEEDEFSDEDEETRQQRLLERKMMREQRMKAPTKITGLSSDKIDEMYDVFGDGHDYDWALEIENEELEGGDINEQSEEFDEETGMTKSSKKKISLQDIYDLQDLKKNLMTDEDMLIRKTDIPERYQELRSGLVNHGNLSDNDQELEKNWISEKIAVDKNFSADYDLTEFKEAVGNAIKFITKENLEVPFIYAYRRNYISSRERDGFLLTEDDLWEIVHLDIEFQSIINKRDYVKRFYSELGISDPLVDEYFKNQSTGSVAELNSLQDIYNYLEFKYAQEINDNLQKESDKSGKKHLKNSNYEKFKSSALYKVIEAVGVSADQIGNNISSQHQIHIPKDHEALKPLELIELVLNENAGDLQVFLSNIKLAMDTIQKYYSWEISKNTKVREKVRADFYRYYLVDVVLTTKGKREIQRGSLYEDIKYAINRTPLHFRREPEIFLKMLEAESLNLMTLKLHMSSQKQYVDHLFQIALETTNTSDLAIEWNNFRKAAFTQAIEKIFNDIAQEIKDDLEKTCQKLVCKVVRHKFMTKLDQAPYVPDLKDPKLPKILTLTCGQGRFGSDAIIAAYVNRKGEFVRDFKITENPFDRSNPDKFEEVFEDIVQTCQITAIGINGPNPKTQKLFKKLIEVIHKKNLVDSKGTHIPIIYVEDEIAIRYQNSERAAQEFPNKPPYVKYCIALARYMHSPLMEYANLSPEELKSLSIHPFQSFLSPEYLNRAIETAFVDIVNLVGVEVNKATDNSYYASVLRFVSGFGKRKAIDFLESLQRLNEPLLARQQLITHNILHKVIFMNSAGFLYISWSKKRQRYEDLEHDQLDSTRIHPEDYHLATKVAADALEYDPDTIAEKEENGTMSEFIEFLREDPNRRSKLESLNLESYAEELEKNTGQRKLNNLNTIVLELLDGFEELRNDFHIMQSEEVFSSLTGETDKTLFKGCVIPVRVERFWHNDIVCVTNSEVECIVNAQRHLGAQVRRPPNEIYELNKTYPAKVIFIDYPNITAEVSLLEHDVKNEYNPLTYSKDPAIWDLKQELEDSEEEKKVTMAESRAKRTHRVINHPYYFPFNGKQAEDYLRSKERGDFVIRQSSRGDDHLAITWKLDKDLFQHVDIQELEKENPLALGKVLVVEGQRYHDLDQIIVEYLQNKIRLLNELTSNEKFKAGTKKEVVKFIEDYSKVNPKKSVYYFSLNYENPGWFYLIFKLNAESKLYIWNVKLTHTGFFLVNYNYPTVIQLCNGFKTLLKSSNTRNRSGYR
;
A
#
# COMPACT_ATOMS: atom_id res chain seq x y z
N MET A 1 25.54 -30.72 -28.04
CA MET A 1 25.98 -30.38 -29.42
C MET A 1 24.84 -29.66 -30.13
N SER A 2 24.29 -28.59 -29.55
CA SER A 2 22.95 -28.11 -29.92
C SER A 2 22.68 -26.65 -29.55
N ASP A 3 23.72 -25.80 -29.45
CA ASP A 3 23.58 -24.39 -29.01
C ASP A 3 24.20 -23.37 -29.98
N GLN A 4 24.12 -23.62 -31.30
CA GLN A 4 24.61 -22.68 -32.31
C GLN A 4 23.71 -22.60 -33.55
N GLU A 5 22.43 -22.19 -33.42
CA GLU A 5 21.58 -21.96 -34.62
C GLU A 5 20.67 -20.70 -34.58
N SER A 6 20.81 -19.76 -33.63
CA SER A 6 19.86 -18.62 -33.51
C SER A 6 20.45 -17.22 -33.69
N ALA A 7 21.46 -17.04 -34.56
CA ALA A 7 22.02 -15.72 -34.86
C ALA A 7 22.41 -15.52 -36.35
N SER A 8 21.46 -15.64 -37.28
CA SER A 8 21.69 -15.21 -38.68
C SER A 8 20.41 -15.02 -39.49
N LEU A 9 19.55 -14.05 -39.14
CA LEU A 9 18.45 -13.59 -40.01
C LEU A 9 18.25 -12.07 -39.88
N ARG A 10 19.24 -11.30 -40.35
CA ARG A 10 19.09 -9.87 -40.66
C ARG A 10 19.99 -9.56 -41.85
N GLU A 11 19.43 -9.52 -43.06
CA GLU A 11 19.91 -8.76 -44.23
C GLU A 11 19.10 -9.18 -45.48
N GLU A 12 17.86 -8.71 -45.62
CA GLU A 12 17.23 -8.63 -46.93
C GLU A 12 16.83 -7.19 -47.24
N LYS A 13 17.53 -6.67 -48.23
CA LYS A 13 17.44 -5.34 -48.82
C LYS A 13 16.12 -5.20 -49.57
N ASN A 14 15.22 -4.35 -49.10
CA ASN A 14 14.21 -3.74 -49.96
C ASN A 14 14.66 -2.33 -50.32
N GLU A 15 15.27 -2.23 -51.50
CA GLU A 15 15.48 -1.01 -52.25
C GLU A 15 14.11 -0.43 -52.65
N ILE A 16 13.61 0.57 -51.91
CA ILE A 16 12.53 1.42 -52.41
C ILE A 16 13.13 2.75 -52.82
N ILE A 17 13.08 2.95 -54.13
CA ILE A 17 13.62 4.02 -54.93
C ILE A 17 13.13 5.39 -54.43
N ASN A 18 14.08 6.28 -54.14
CA ASN A 18 13.90 7.70 -53.91
C ASN A 18 13.31 8.39 -55.16
N GLY A 19 11.99 8.35 -55.30
CA GLY A 19 11.26 9.23 -56.20
C GLY A 19 11.14 10.63 -55.61
N MET A 20 12.21 11.42 -55.69
CA MET A 20 12.20 12.86 -55.45
C MET A 20 11.35 13.55 -56.52
N GLY A 21 10.04 13.61 -56.29
CA GLY A 21 9.13 14.54 -56.96
C GLY A 21 9.04 15.81 -56.13
N SER A 22 9.89 16.79 -56.44
CA SER A 22 9.80 18.16 -55.92
C SER A 22 8.54 18.84 -56.45
N GLY A 23 7.39 18.56 -55.84
CA GLY A 23 6.19 19.37 -55.96
C GLY A 23 6.20 20.38 -54.82
N ALA A 24 6.66 21.60 -55.09
CA ALA A 24 6.35 22.73 -54.21
C ALA A 24 4.82 22.85 -54.13
N PRO A 25 4.22 22.88 -52.93
CA PRO A 25 2.79 23.12 -52.80
C PRO A 25 2.50 24.51 -53.36
N SER A 26 1.47 24.59 -54.21
CA SER A 26 1.01 25.81 -54.85
C SER A 26 0.51 26.81 -53.82
N ASP A 27 1.01 28.03 -53.91
CA ASP A 27 0.53 29.25 -53.24
C ASP A 27 -0.87 29.65 -53.76
N GLU A 28 -1.94 28.90 -53.46
CA GLU A 28 -3.31 29.36 -53.72
C GLU A 28 -4.26 28.73 -52.68
N GLU A 29 -4.38 29.35 -51.51
CA GLU A 29 -5.63 29.49 -50.74
C GLU A 29 -5.36 30.53 -49.65
N GLU A 30 -5.56 31.79 -50.03
CA GLU A 30 -5.67 32.96 -49.15
C GLU A 30 -6.87 32.73 -48.21
N GLY A 31 -6.62 32.05 -47.09
CA GLY A 31 -7.53 32.01 -45.95
C GLY A 31 -7.60 33.41 -45.36
N GLU A 32 -8.77 34.03 -45.46
CA GLU A 32 -9.09 35.36 -44.96
C GLU A 32 -8.52 35.61 -43.55
N ASP A 33 -7.76 36.68 -43.42
CA ASP A 33 -7.36 37.29 -42.15
C ASP A 33 -8.61 37.61 -41.34
N VAL A 34 -9.05 36.67 -40.51
CA VAL A 34 -10.04 36.93 -39.48
C VAL A 34 -9.36 37.81 -38.45
N PHE A 35 -9.58 39.12 -38.62
CA PHE A 35 -9.45 40.15 -37.60
C PHE A 35 -10.14 39.67 -36.32
N ASP A 36 -9.39 39.05 -35.40
CA ASP A 36 -9.84 38.86 -34.04
C ASP A 36 -9.59 40.19 -33.29
N SER A 37 -10.62 41.03 -33.37
CA SER A 37 -10.75 42.26 -32.60
C SER A 37 -11.13 41.89 -31.16
N SER A 38 -10.17 41.36 -30.41
CA SER A 38 -10.23 41.26 -28.95
C SER A 38 -8.99 41.91 -28.34
N GLU A 39 -8.85 43.22 -28.61
CA GLU A 39 -8.27 44.13 -27.63
C GLU A 39 -9.37 44.45 -26.61
N GLU A 40 -9.52 43.61 -25.58
CA GLU A 40 -9.88 44.10 -24.24
C GLU A 40 -8.81 43.62 -23.28
N GLU A 41 -8.12 44.62 -22.73
CA GLU A 41 -7.12 44.54 -21.69
C GLU A 41 -7.82 44.08 -20.40
N GLU A 42 -7.77 42.79 -20.08
CA GLU A 42 -7.96 42.34 -18.70
C GLU A 42 -6.60 42.39 -18.03
N GLU A 43 -6.36 43.50 -17.35
CA GLU A 43 -5.28 43.73 -16.40
C GLU A 43 -5.39 42.65 -15.31
N ASP A 44 -4.65 41.56 -15.48
CA ASP A 44 -4.37 40.61 -14.40
C ASP A 44 -3.55 41.34 -13.33
N ASP A 45 -4.29 41.92 -12.40
CA ASP A 45 -3.81 42.72 -11.29
C ASP A 45 -2.69 42.01 -10.52
N GLU A 46 -1.51 42.62 -10.56
CA GLU A 46 -0.37 42.37 -9.66
C GLU A 46 -0.76 42.46 -8.16
N ASP A 47 -1.99 42.84 -7.85
CA ASP A 47 -2.55 42.88 -6.51
C ASP A 47 -2.96 41.51 -5.97
N GLU A 48 -3.29 40.51 -6.82
CA GLU A 48 -3.47 39.14 -6.31
C GLU A 48 -2.12 38.49 -5.94
N ALA A 49 -1.08 38.75 -6.74
CA ALA A 49 0.27 38.30 -6.42
C ALA A 49 0.82 38.98 -5.15
N ARG A 50 0.49 40.26 -4.90
CA ARG A 50 0.82 40.95 -3.65
C ARG A 50 -0.01 40.46 -2.46
N LYS A 51 -1.28 40.12 -2.64
CA LYS A 51 -2.11 39.55 -1.55
C LYS A 51 -1.61 38.20 -1.06
N ILE A 52 -1.05 37.38 -1.94
CA ILE A 52 -0.43 36.11 -1.53
C ILE A 52 0.89 36.37 -0.79
N SER A 53 1.63 37.43 -1.16
CA SER A 53 2.91 37.75 -0.52
C SER A 53 2.79 38.44 0.83
N GLU A 54 1.72 39.20 1.10
CA GLU A 54 1.58 39.95 2.36
C GLU A 54 0.67 39.27 3.40
N GLY A 55 0.25 38.03 3.16
CA GLY A 55 -0.51 37.22 4.10
C GLY A 55 0.28 36.58 5.26
N PHE A 56 1.43 37.13 5.66
CA PHE A 56 2.11 36.72 6.90
C PHE A 56 2.06 37.86 7.93
N ILE A 57 1.05 37.76 8.81
CA ILE A 57 0.80 38.66 9.93
C ILE A 57 1.94 38.51 10.96
N VAL A 58 2.62 39.63 11.25
CA VAL A 58 3.13 39.94 12.60
C VAL A 58 2.30 41.11 13.12
N ASN A 59 1.83 40.95 14.34
CA ASN A 59 0.96 41.80 15.15
C ASN A 59 1.31 43.31 15.11
N ASP A 60 0.31 44.19 15.18
CA ASP A 60 0.04 45.02 16.36
C ASP A 60 -1.20 45.95 16.16
N GLU A 61 -1.71 46.39 17.29
CA GLU A 61 -2.95 47.08 17.65
C GLU A 61 -3.25 48.45 16.96
N ASP A 62 -4.46 48.97 17.22
CA ASP A 62 -4.99 50.35 17.05
C ASP A 62 -5.82 50.63 15.77
N GLU A 63 -7.16 50.63 15.81
CA GLU A 63 -8.12 51.69 16.19
C GLU A 63 -8.71 52.48 14.97
N ASP A 64 -10.05 52.58 14.97
CA ASP A 64 -10.95 53.61 14.38
C ASP A 64 -11.53 53.55 12.94
N GLU A 65 -12.89 53.51 12.92
CA GLU A 65 -13.90 54.20 12.05
C GLU A 65 -13.91 53.93 10.52
N ASP A 66 -14.98 53.83 9.72
CA ASP A 66 -16.46 53.71 9.76
C ASP A 66 -16.89 53.58 8.25
N GLU A 67 -18.16 53.21 7.97
CA GLU A 67 -18.91 53.36 6.69
C GLU A 67 -19.06 52.14 5.72
N ASP A 68 -20.10 51.34 5.98
CA ASP A 68 -21.24 50.94 5.12
C ASP A 68 -21.08 50.69 3.60
N ASP A 69 -21.23 49.41 3.19
CA ASP A 69 -21.83 49.05 1.89
C ASP A 69 -22.62 47.71 1.99
N GLU A 70 -23.90 47.83 2.32
CA GLU A 70 -24.87 46.72 2.46
C GLU A 70 -25.46 46.33 1.09
N ASN A 71 -25.08 45.18 0.52
CA ASN A 71 -25.99 44.30 -0.26
C ASN A 71 -25.37 43.00 -0.81
N VAL A 72 -24.06 42.75 -0.66
CA VAL A 72 -23.42 41.49 -1.13
C VAL A 72 -23.28 40.45 0.00
N ALA A 73 -23.43 40.85 1.27
CA ALA A 73 -23.27 39.97 2.43
C ALA A 73 -24.39 38.93 2.61
N ASP A 74 -25.61 39.20 2.14
CA ASP A 74 -26.77 38.34 2.44
C ASP A 74 -26.79 37.02 1.63
N LYS A 75 -26.20 36.98 0.44
CA LYS A 75 -26.11 35.73 -0.34
C LYS A 75 -25.00 34.80 0.18
N LYS A 76 -23.89 35.34 0.70
CA LYS A 76 -22.81 34.53 1.30
C LYS A 76 -23.17 34.05 2.71
N LYS A 77 -23.92 34.82 3.52
CA LYS A 77 -24.41 34.36 4.84
C LYS A 77 -25.38 33.18 4.73
N LYS A 78 -26.29 33.15 3.74
CA LYS A 78 -27.21 32.01 3.56
C LYS A 78 -26.49 30.69 3.17
N ARG A 79 -25.40 30.74 2.41
CA ARG A 79 -24.63 29.53 2.06
C ARG A 79 -23.76 29.03 3.22
N ARG A 80 -23.14 29.93 4.00
CA ARG A 80 -22.39 29.55 5.20
C ARG A 80 -23.29 29.02 6.32
N HIS A 81 -24.50 29.57 6.51
CA HIS A 81 -25.45 29.02 7.47
C HIS A 81 -25.94 27.61 7.09
N LYS A 82 -26.11 27.30 5.79
CA LYS A 82 -26.48 25.94 5.39
C LYS A 82 -25.39 24.90 5.61
N ARG A 83 -24.11 25.31 5.55
CA ARG A 83 -22.99 24.38 5.78
C ARG A 83 -22.75 24.15 7.27
N ARG A 84 -22.80 25.21 8.09
CA ARG A 84 -22.77 25.07 9.56
C ARG A 84 -24.00 24.36 10.12
N ALA A 85 -25.18 24.54 9.52
CA ALA A 85 -26.36 23.79 9.96
C ALA A 85 -26.29 22.30 9.62
N ARG A 86 -25.46 21.88 8.64
CA ARG A 86 -25.19 20.46 8.38
C ARG A 86 -24.16 19.90 9.35
N GLU A 87 -23.07 20.64 9.59
CA GLU A 87 -22.07 20.25 10.59
C GLU A 87 -22.67 20.19 12.01
N GLU A 88 -23.60 21.10 12.37
CA GLU A 88 -24.37 21.03 13.63
C GLU A 88 -25.55 20.02 13.60
N GLU A 89 -25.89 19.43 12.45
CA GLU A 89 -26.83 18.29 12.39
C GLU A 89 -26.08 16.97 12.64
N ASP A 90 -24.85 16.84 12.17
CA ASP A 90 -24.02 15.65 12.40
C ASP A 90 -23.53 15.56 13.87
N ASP A 91 -23.39 16.69 14.59
CA ASP A 91 -23.08 16.73 16.02
C ASP A 91 -24.31 16.47 16.94
N ARG A 92 -25.50 16.23 16.39
CA ARG A 92 -26.68 15.88 17.19
C ARG A 92 -26.73 14.38 17.40
N LEU A 93 -26.43 13.98 18.63
CA LEU A 93 -26.80 12.68 19.17
C LEU A 93 -28.24 12.34 18.78
N SER A 94 -28.44 11.12 18.29
CA SER A 94 -29.75 10.63 17.87
C SER A 94 -30.72 10.62 19.07
N GLU A 95 -32.02 10.54 18.79
CA GLU A 95 -33.02 10.45 19.86
C GLU A 95 -32.81 9.18 20.71
N ASP A 96 -32.28 8.12 20.10
CA ASP A 96 -31.90 6.87 20.77
C ASP A 96 -30.64 7.05 21.66
N ASP A 97 -29.64 7.81 21.20
CA ASP A 97 -28.45 8.14 22.02
C ASP A 97 -28.79 9.02 23.22
N LEU A 98 -29.72 9.97 23.03
CA LEU A 98 -30.24 10.79 24.12
C LEU A 98 -31.04 9.94 25.11
N ASP A 99 -31.79 8.94 24.64
CA ASP A 99 -32.52 8.01 25.50
C ASP A 99 -31.57 7.12 26.31
N LEU A 100 -30.50 6.60 25.70
CA LEU A 100 -29.43 5.86 26.40
C LEU A 100 -28.71 6.72 27.44
N LEU A 101 -28.37 7.97 27.10
CA LEU A 101 -27.74 8.90 28.04
C LEU A 101 -28.68 9.27 29.20
N MET A 102 -29.99 9.44 28.95
CA MET A 102 -30.96 9.70 30.01
C MET A 102 -31.19 8.48 30.90
N GLU A 103 -31.14 7.27 30.34
CA GLU A 103 -31.20 6.02 31.10
C GLU A 103 -29.99 5.87 32.02
N ASN A 104 -28.77 6.08 31.50
CA ASN A 104 -27.53 6.02 32.30
C ASN A 104 -27.43 7.15 33.33
N ALA A 105 -27.95 8.35 33.02
CA ALA A 105 -27.99 9.47 33.97
C ALA A 105 -29.11 9.35 35.01
N GLY A 106 -30.00 8.35 34.92
CA GLY A 106 -31.10 8.14 35.85
C GLY A 106 -32.18 9.24 35.81
N VAL A 107 -32.25 10.03 34.73
CA VAL A 107 -33.17 11.17 34.60
C VAL A 107 -34.41 10.77 33.80
N LYS A 108 -35.57 10.64 34.47
CA LYS A 108 -36.85 10.35 33.81
C LYS A 108 -37.46 11.61 33.18
N ARG A 109 -37.80 11.55 31.88
CA ARG A 109 -38.61 12.58 31.20
C ARG A 109 -40.00 12.74 31.86
N PRO A 110 -40.53 13.97 32.00
CA PRO A 110 -41.89 14.22 32.49
C PRO A 110 -42.91 13.78 31.42
N THR A 111 -43.62 12.68 31.69
CA THR A 111 -44.66 12.17 30.80
C THR A 111 -45.87 13.09 30.81
N THR A 112 -46.25 13.55 29.62
CA THR A 112 -47.49 14.25 29.33
C THR A 112 -48.70 13.37 29.69
N GLU A 113 -49.65 14.01 30.37
CA GLU A 113 -50.89 13.45 30.91
C GLU A 113 -51.67 12.65 29.84
N GLY A 114 -51.85 11.34 30.04
CA GLY A 114 -52.75 10.60 29.15
C GLY A 114 -52.65 9.09 29.03
N SER A 115 -52.02 8.34 29.94
CA SER A 115 -52.24 6.88 30.00
C SER A 115 -51.97 6.33 31.39
N SER A 116 -52.79 5.35 31.78
CA SER A 116 -53.00 4.89 33.14
C SER A 116 -51.80 4.14 33.74
N GLY A 117 -51.27 4.72 34.82
CA GLY A 117 -50.58 4.10 35.97
C GLY A 117 -50.20 2.61 35.91
N GLY A 118 -49.02 2.31 35.34
CA GLY A 118 -48.25 1.13 35.67
C GLY A 118 -47.32 1.41 36.85
N LYS A 119 -47.71 1.06 38.07
CA LYS A 119 -46.84 1.15 39.26
C LYS A 119 -45.65 0.19 39.11
N LEU A 120 -44.46 0.75 38.94
CA LEU A 120 -43.18 0.05 39.02
C LEU A 120 -43.05 -0.64 40.40
N LYS A 121 -42.92 -1.97 40.38
CA LYS A 121 -42.66 -2.78 41.58
C LYS A 121 -41.19 -2.57 41.99
N ARG A 122 -41.01 -1.88 43.11
CA ARG A 122 -39.73 -1.66 43.78
C ARG A 122 -39.22 -3.00 44.34
N LEU A 123 -37.98 -3.36 44.01
CA LEU A 123 -37.22 -4.49 44.56
C LEU A 123 -37.32 -4.48 46.09
N LYS A 124 -38.07 -5.42 46.65
CA LYS A 124 -38.12 -5.66 48.09
C LYS A 124 -37.23 -6.86 48.38
N ARG A 125 -36.27 -6.66 49.29
CA ARG A 125 -35.39 -7.69 49.85
C ARG A 125 -36.24 -8.88 50.32
N VAL A 126 -35.96 -10.06 49.78
CA VAL A 126 -36.70 -11.29 50.06
C VAL A 126 -36.04 -11.96 51.26
N GLY A 127 -36.74 -11.89 52.40
CA GLY A 127 -36.55 -12.68 53.60
C GLY A 127 -37.94 -12.84 54.22
N ASP A 128 -38.29 -14.09 54.52
CA ASP A 128 -39.49 -14.57 55.23
C ASP A 128 -40.87 -14.36 54.56
N GLU A 129 -41.43 -15.43 54.00
CA GLU A 129 -42.65 -16.07 54.52
C GLU A 129 -43.02 -17.31 53.68
N VAL A 130 -43.27 -18.40 54.38
CA VAL A 130 -43.65 -19.73 53.89
C VAL A 130 -45.14 -19.74 53.55
N GLU A 131 -45.51 -20.10 52.32
CA GLU A 131 -46.84 -20.70 52.06
C GLU A 131 -46.74 -21.77 50.95
N SER A 132 -47.16 -22.96 51.34
CA SER A 132 -47.16 -24.22 50.61
C SER A 132 -48.05 -24.20 49.35
N GLY A 133 -47.52 -24.70 48.24
CA GLY A 133 -48.29 -24.99 47.02
C GLY A 133 -47.49 -25.87 46.06
N ALA A 134 -47.27 -27.13 46.42
CA ALA A 134 -46.75 -28.14 45.52
C ALA A 134 -47.79 -28.49 44.45
N ALA A 135 -47.42 -28.44 43.17
CA ALA A 135 -47.78 -29.40 42.10
C ALA A 135 -47.33 -28.90 40.72
N ASP A 136 -46.48 -29.70 40.09
CA ASP A 136 -46.38 -29.97 38.64
C ASP A 136 -46.13 -28.80 37.67
N ARG A 137 -44.86 -28.66 37.27
CA ARG A 137 -44.42 -28.43 35.86
C ARG A 137 -42.90 -28.55 35.79
N GLU A 138 -42.45 -29.76 35.52
CA GLU A 138 -41.11 -30.08 35.03
C GLU A 138 -41.00 -29.71 33.53
N GLN A 139 -39.79 -29.32 33.12
CA GLN A 139 -39.24 -29.36 31.75
C GLN A 139 -39.83 -28.42 30.68
N GLU A 140 -39.34 -27.18 30.62
CA GLU A 140 -39.02 -26.52 29.34
C GLU A 140 -37.69 -25.79 29.50
N SER A 141 -36.63 -26.41 28.95
CA SER A 141 -35.29 -25.86 28.83
C SER A 141 -35.26 -24.73 27.80
N SER A 142 -34.59 -23.65 28.18
CA SER A 142 -34.07 -22.53 27.37
C SER A 142 -34.18 -22.66 25.85
N GLN A 143 -35.26 -22.13 25.28
CA GLN A 143 -35.27 -21.67 23.89
C GLN A 143 -34.60 -20.29 23.86
N GLU A 144 -33.39 -20.25 23.33
CA GLU A 144 -32.72 -19.02 22.93
C GLU A 144 -33.61 -18.25 21.95
N LYS A 145 -33.73 -16.94 22.19
CA LYS A 145 -34.64 -16.04 21.47
C LYS A 145 -34.13 -15.81 20.06
N GLU A 146 -34.62 -16.57 19.09
CA GLU A 146 -34.52 -16.25 17.67
C GLU A 146 -35.42 -15.04 17.35
N SER A 147 -34.87 -13.82 17.39
CA SER A 147 -35.55 -12.62 16.90
C SER A 147 -34.78 -11.98 15.75
N SER A 148 -35.42 -11.96 14.57
CA SER A 148 -35.23 -11.02 13.44
C SER A 148 -33.85 -10.93 12.74
N ARG A 149 -33.26 -12.05 12.31
CA ARG A 149 -32.05 -12.09 11.44
C ARG A 149 -32.26 -11.70 9.97
N LEU A 150 -33.43 -11.18 9.57
CA LEU A 150 -33.76 -10.96 8.15
C LEU A 150 -33.16 -9.67 7.55
N ASN A 151 -32.68 -8.73 8.38
CA ASN A 151 -32.13 -7.45 7.93
C ASN A 151 -30.61 -7.26 8.13
N ASP A 152 -29.98 -7.99 9.04
CA ASP A 152 -28.60 -7.68 9.46
C ASP A 152 -27.52 -8.29 8.55
N PHE A 153 -27.89 -9.11 7.55
CA PHE A 153 -26.90 -9.67 6.62
C PHE A 153 -26.54 -8.73 5.45
N PHE A 154 -27.22 -7.58 5.31
CA PHE A 154 -27.09 -6.69 4.14
C PHE A 154 -26.99 -5.20 4.48
N SER A 155 -26.74 -4.82 5.74
CA SER A 155 -26.22 -3.46 5.97
C SER A 155 -24.83 -3.42 5.34
N ASP A 156 -24.61 -2.47 4.43
CA ASP A 156 -23.28 -2.08 3.93
C ASP A 156 -22.40 -1.47 5.04
N ASP A 157 -22.86 -1.52 6.29
CA ASP A 157 -22.06 -1.24 7.47
C ASP A 157 -21.28 -2.53 7.76
N GLU A 158 -20.19 -2.75 7.02
CA GLU A 158 -19.06 -3.47 7.62
C GLU A 158 -18.82 -2.80 8.97
N ASP A 159 -18.87 -3.57 10.06
CA ASP A 159 -18.57 -3.11 11.41
C ASP A 159 -17.11 -2.61 11.46
N GLU A 160 -16.87 -1.39 10.95
CA GLU A 160 -15.70 -0.60 11.29
C GLU A 160 -15.85 -0.28 12.78
N GLU A 161 -15.37 -1.19 13.64
CA GLU A 161 -15.08 -0.86 15.03
C GLU A 161 -14.28 0.47 14.99
N PRO A 162 -14.80 1.54 15.60
CA PRO A 162 -14.13 2.83 15.55
C PRO A 162 -12.73 2.67 16.16
N TYR A 163 -11.71 2.99 15.37
CA TYR A 163 -10.36 3.16 15.86
C TYR A 163 -10.37 4.32 16.86
N ASP A 164 -10.55 4.01 18.15
CA ASP A 164 -10.38 4.97 19.23
C ASP A 164 -8.93 5.42 19.24
N GLU A 165 -8.71 6.63 18.73
CA GLU A 165 -7.43 7.32 18.60
C GLU A 165 -6.95 7.81 19.99
N GLU A 166 -6.67 6.87 20.90
CA GLU A 166 -6.07 7.14 22.20
C GLU A 166 -4.54 7.29 22.08
N ASN A 167 -4.07 8.51 21.83
CA ASN A 167 -2.75 8.94 22.31
C ASN A 167 -2.62 10.48 22.34
N ARG A 168 -3.31 11.13 23.30
CA ARG A 168 -2.92 12.47 23.74
C ARG A 168 -2.13 12.37 25.04
N GLU A 169 -0.82 12.26 24.87
CA GLU A 169 0.20 12.37 25.91
C GLU A 169 -0.02 13.61 26.79
N ARG A 170 -0.51 13.39 28.02
CA ARG A 170 -0.53 14.41 29.06
C ARG A 170 0.89 14.59 29.60
N SER A 171 1.63 15.51 28.98
CA SER A 171 2.87 16.08 29.50
C SER A 171 2.66 16.69 30.90
N ARG A 172 2.88 15.91 31.96
CA ARG A 172 2.99 16.42 33.33
C ARG A 172 4.43 16.85 33.60
N GLY A 173 4.62 18.17 33.57
CA GLY A 173 5.87 18.85 33.87
C GLY A 173 6.48 18.44 35.21
N SER A 174 7.77 18.16 35.14
CA SER A 174 8.74 17.98 36.20
C SER A 174 8.67 19.11 37.23
N ARG A 175 8.46 18.76 38.50
CA ARG A 175 8.80 19.63 39.64
C ARG A 175 10.09 19.12 40.25
N GLU A 176 11.18 19.79 39.91
CA GLU A 176 12.44 19.79 40.63
C GLU A 176 12.19 20.22 42.08
N TYR A 177 12.51 19.36 43.04
CA TYR A 177 12.86 19.81 44.39
C TYR A 177 14.30 19.39 44.69
N ASP A 178 15.09 20.44 44.81
CA ASP A 178 16.52 20.50 45.02
C ASP A 178 16.91 20.08 46.45
N ARG A 179 18.15 19.61 46.52
CA ARG A 179 19.05 19.26 47.64
C ARG A 179 18.63 19.61 49.07
N GLY A 180 18.84 18.63 49.95
CA GLY A 180 19.10 18.82 51.37
C GLY A 180 20.03 17.73 51.92
N GLU A 181 21.35 17.96 51.84
CA GLU A 181 22.36 17.20 52.56
C GLU A 181 22.19 17.37 54.08
N SER A 182 22.15 16.28 54.85
CA SER A 182 22.70 16.30 56.22
C SER A 182 23.11 14.88 56.66
N ASN A 183 24.43 14.70 56.75
CA ASN A 183 25.08 13.61 57.46
C ASN A 183 24.87 13.80 58.96
N HIS A 184 24.08 12.94 59.62
CA HIS A 184 24.18 12.73 61.06
C HIS A 184 24.41 11.25 61.35
N GLN A 185 25.70 10.92 61.50
CA GLN A 185 26.18 9.76 62.23
C GLN A 185 25.94 10.01 63.73
N GLY A 186 25.19 9.12 64.38
CA GLY A 186 24.92 9.21 65.81
C GLY A 186 24.19 7.98 66.36
N ASP A 187 24.99 7.02 66.81
CA ASP A 187 24.71 6.02 67.84
C ASP A 187 23.50 5.06 67.76
N ASN A 188 23.85 3.82 67.42
CA ASN A 188 23.38 2.58 68.01
C ASN A 188 23.03 2.69 69.52
N ARG A 189 21.78 2.40 69.91
CA ARG A 189 21.38 1.37 70.91
C ARG A 189 19.96 1.61 71.45
N LYS A 190 19.21 0.50 71.60
CA LYS A 190 17.91 0.27 72.28
C LYS A 190 16.69 0.50 71.39
N SER A 191 16.03 -0.51 70.81
CA SER A 191 15.29 -1.62 71.43
C SER A 191 14.32 -1.13 72.52
N GLY A 192 13.02 -1.10 72.19
CA GLY A 192 11.94 -0.99 73.18
C GLY A 192 10.79 -0.01 72.90
N MET A 193 10.40 0.27 71.65
CA MET A 193 9.17 1.07 71.38
C MET A 193 8.44 0.66 70.09
N LEU A 194 8.47 -0.64 69.73
CA LEU A 194 7.78 -1.17 68.54
C LEU A 194 6.56 -2.03 68.89
N ASP A 195 6.22 -2.18 70.18
CA ASP A 195 5.08 -2.97 70.66
C ASP A 195 3.84 -2.09 70.95
N GLU A 196 3.91 -0.76 70.81
CA GLU A 196 2.78 0.14 71.10
C GLU A 196 2.07 0.67 69.84
N LEU A 197 2.53 0.31 68.63
CA LEU A 197 1.83 0.68 67.39
C LEU A 197 0.93 -0.43 66.84
N ASP A 198 1.16 -1.70 67.22
CA ASP A 198 0.28 -2.82 66.86
C ASP A 198 -1.08 -2.75 67.59
N ASP A 199 -1.17 -2.04 68.71
CA ASP A 199 -2.43 -1.79 69.44
C ASP A 199 -3.29 -0.67 68.82
N PHE A 200 -2.87 -0.03 67.71
CA PHE A 200 -3.61 1.10 67.12
C PHE A 200 -4.58 0.69 66.00
N ILE A 201 -4.44 -0.51 65.43
CA ILE A 201 -5.36 -1.02 64.42
C ILE A 201 -6.37 -1.92 65.13
N GLU A 202 -7.56 -1.37 65.40
CA GLU A 202 -8.72 -2.18 65.79
C GLU A 202 -8.98 -3.19 64.67
N GLU A 203 -8.60 -4.46 64.88
CA GLU A 203 -9.03 -5.56 64.03
C GLU A 203 -10.56 -5.66 64.15
N ASP A 204 -11.27 -5.45 63.03
CA ASP A 204 -12.72 -5.59 62.93
C ASP A 204 -13.14 -6.98 63.43
N GLU A 205 -13.65 -7.04 64.66
CA GLU A 205 -14.23 -8.24 65.26
C GLU A 205 -15.51 -8.59 64.49
N PHE A 206 -15.42 -9.60 63.62
CA PHE A 206 -16.61 -10.30 63.17
C PHE A 206 -17.19 -11.03 64.39
N SER A 207 -18.25 -10.46 64.96
CA SER A 207 -18.96 -10.88 66.20
C SER A 207 -19.23 -12.39 66.35
N ASP A 208 -19.20 -13.15 65.25
CA ASP A 208 -19.68 -14.53 65.21
C ASP A 208 -18.59 -15.52 64.75
N GLU A 209 -17.32 -15.11 64.68
CA GLU A 209 -16.21 -15.99 64.24
C GLU A 209 -15.62 -16.78 65.43
N ASP A 210 -15.55 -18.12 65.30
CA ASP A 210 -15.01 -19.00 66.33
C ASP A 210 -13.50 -18.74 66.56
N GLU A 211 -13.07 -18.89 67.81
CA GLU A 211 -11.70 -18.57 68.25
C GLU A 211 -10.63 -19.45 67.58
N GLU A 212 -10.99 -20.66 67.14
CA GLU A 212 -10.12 -21.56 66.36
C GLU A 212 -9.85 -21.04 64.95
N THR A 213 -10.89 -20.56 64.24
CA THR A 213 -10.77 -19.93 62.92
C THR A 213 -9.89 -18.68 62.96
N ARG A 214 -10.03 -17.86 64.01
CA ARG A 214 -9.18 -16.67 64.23
C ARG A 214 -7.70 -17.06 64.44
N GLN A 215 -7.44 -18.12 65.23
CA GLN A 215 -6.09 -18.68 65.41
C GLN A 215 -5.52 -19.25 64.09
N GLN A 216 -6.36 -19.88 63.28
CA GLN A 216 -5.97 -20.44 61.98
C GLN A 216 -5.53 -19.34 61.01
N ARG A 217 -6.31 -18.26 60.87
CA ARG A 217 -5.94 -17.07 60.08
C ARG A 217 -4.62 -16.44 60.53
N LEU A 218 -4.43 -16.31 61.84
CA LEU A 218 -3.18 -15.78 62.43
C LEU A 218 -1.97 -16.67 62.12
N LEU A 219 -2.13 -18.00 62.17
CA LEU A 219 -1.11 -18.97 61.79
C LEU A 219 -0.82 -18.95 60.30
N GLU A 220 -1.84 -18.82 59.46
CA GLU A 220 -1.72 -18.77 58.00
C GLU A 220 -0.98 -17.50 57.55
N ARG A 221 -1.35 -16.33 58.10
CA ARG A 221 -0.60 -15.07 57.94
C ARG A 221 0.86 -15.22 58.35
N LYS A 222 1.13 -15.92 59.46
CA LYS A 222 2.49 -16.15 59.95
C LYS A 222 3.28 -17.10 59.04
N MET A 223 2.68 -18.18 58.55
CA MET A 223 3.30 -19.11 57.60
C MET A 223 3.60 -18.45 56.26
N MET A 224 2.68 -17.64 55.73
CA MET A 224 2.90 -16.85 54.51
C MET A 224 4.07 -15.88 54.70
N ARG A 225 4.14 -15.17 55.83
CA ARG A 225 5.28 -14.29 56.16
C ARG A 225 6.62 -15.05 56.25
N GLU A 226 6.62 -16.27 56.79
CA GLU A 226 7.82 -17.12 56.85
C GLU A 226 8.24 -17.70 55.49
N GLN A 227 7.29 -18.07 54.62
CA GLN A 227 7.59 -18.48 53.24
C GLN A 227 8.14 -17.31 52.41
N ARG A 228 7.62 -16.08 52.61
CA ARG A 228 8.06 -14.83 51.95
C ARG A 228 9.52 -14.47 52.25
N MET A 229 10.00 -14.70 53.48
CA MET A 229 11.41 -14.52 53.84
C MET A 229 12.37 -15.45 53.05
N LYS A 230 11.86 -16.53 52.43
CA LYS A 230 12.64 -17.43 51.58
C LYS A 230 12.60 -17.06 50.10
N ALA A 231 11.66 -16.22 49.65
CA ALA A 231 11.58 -15.78 48.28
C ALA A 231 12.67 -14.71 47.99
N PRO A 232 13.46 -14.83 46.92
CA PRO A 232 14.53 -13.89 46.63
C PRO A 232 13.97 -12.51 46.24
N THR A 233 14.26 -11.52 47.08
CA THR A 233 13.93 -10.07 46.96
C THR A 233 14.69 -9.37 45.81
N LYS A 234 14.74 -9.97 44.62
CA LYS A 234 15.53 -9.44 43.50
C LYS A 234 14.75 -8.67 42.44
N ILE A 235 13.41 -8.66 42.47
CA ILE A 235 12.63 -8.12 41.35
C ILE A 235 12.11 -6.70 41.60
N THR A 236 12.00 -6.23 42.85
CA THR A 236 11.62 -4.84 43.12
C THR A 236 12.72 -4.18 43.95
N GLY A 237 13.20 -2.99 43.54
CA GLY A 237 14.16 -2.20 44.33
C GLY A 237 13.57 -1.61 45.62
N LEU A 238 12.53 -2.24 46.18
CA LEU A 238 11.78 -1.85 47.36
C LEU A 238 12.33 -2.58 48.59
N SER A 239 12.28 -1.93 49.75
CA SER A 239 12.57 -2.59 51.03
C SER A 239 11.44 -3.58 51.37
N SER A 240 11.77 -4.62 52.16
CA SER A 240 10.78 -5.60 52.66
C SER A 240 9.56 -4.91 53.28
N ASP A 241 9.77 -3.87 54.09
CA ASP A 241 8.69 -3.15 54.77
C ASP A 241 7.70 -2.46 53.80
N LYS A 242 8.20 -1.95 52.67
CA LYS A 242 7.34 -1.31 51.65
C LYS A 242 6.59 -2.32 50.79
N ILE A 243 7.16 -3.50 50.62
CA ILE A 243 6.51 -4.62 49.95
C ILE A 243 5.35 -5.08 50.83
N ASP A 244 5.56 -5.22 52.15
CA ASP A 244 4.50 -5.56 53.10
C ASP A 244 3.39 -4.48 53.12
N GLU A 245 3.73 -3.18 53.17
CA GLU A 245 2.73 -2.10 53.04
C GLU A 245 1.95 -2.14 51.72
N MET A 246 2.60 -2.42 50.59
CA MET A 246 1.90 -2.57 49.31
C MET A 246 0.94 -3.76 49.34
N TYR A 247 1.31 -4.88 49.96
CA TYR A 247 0.43 -6.03 50.11
C TYR A 247 -0.76 -5.77 51.02
N ASP A 248 -0.57 -5.03 52.12
CA ASP A 248 -1.69 -4.67 53.02
C ASP A 248 -2.67 -3.70 52.34
N VAL A 249 -2.20 -2.86 51.41
CA VAL A 249 -3.03 -1.85 50.72
C VAL A 249 -3.72 -2.41 49.46
N PHE A 250 -3.03 -3.23 48.67
CA PHE A 250 -3.50 -3.68 47.36
C PHE A 250 -3.89 -5.16 47.31
N GLY A 251 -3.64 -5.93 48.37
CA GLY A 251 -3.65 -7.40 48.29
C GLY A 251 -2.43 -7.92 47.53
N ASP A 252 -2.29 -9.23 47.41
CA ASP A 252 -1.24 -9.86 46.60
C ASP A 252 -1.64 -10.11 45.14
N GLY A 253 -2.86 -9.68 44.76
CA GLY A 253 -3.42 -9.86 43.44
C GLY A 253 -4.11 -11.22 43.23
N HIS A 254 -4.07 -12.12 44.22
CA HIS A 254 -4.63 -13.46 44.12
C HIS A 254 -6.04 -13.59 44.71
N ASP A 255 -6.64 -12.50 45.20
CA ASP A 255 -7.98 -12.50 45.84
C ASP A 255 -9.11 -13.00 44.91
N TYR A 256 -8.87 -12.99 43.59
CA TYR A 256 -9.81 -13.43 42.56
C TYR A 256 -9.30 -14.63 41.74
N ASP A 257 -8.18 -15.25 42.13
CA ASP A 257 -7.66 -16.44 41.44
C ASP A 257 -8.66 -17.59 41.45
N TRP A 258 -9.48 -17.68 42.49
CA TRP A 258 -10.57 -18.66 42.57
C TRP A 258 -11.55 -18.54 41.40
N ALA A 259 -11.73 -17.37 40.79
CA ALA A 259 -12.59 -17.20 39.62
C ALA A 259 -11.96 -17.76 38.35
N LEU A 260 -10.63 -17.62 38.21
CA LEU A 260 -9.87 -18.27 37.14
C LEU A 260 -9.82 -19.79 37.34
N GLU A 261 -9.69 -20.26 38.59
CA GLU A 261 -9.73 -21.68 38.93
C GLU A 261 -11.09 -22.29 38.60
N ILE A 262 -12.20 -21.67 39.00
CA ILE A 262 -13.56 -22.15 38.65
C ILE A 262 -13.74 -22.23 37.13
N GLU A 263 -13.29 -21.21 36.40
CA GLU A 263 -13.41 -21.19 34.94
C GLU A 263 -12.55 -22.30 34.29
N ASN A 264 -11.35 -22.54 34.82
CA ASN A 264 -10.48 -23.64 34.40
C ASN A 264 -11.11 -25.01 34.72
N GLU A 265 -11.78 -25.17 35.87
CA GLU A 265 -12.55 -26.38 36.19
C GLU A 265 -13.70 -26.61 35.18
N GLU A 266 -14.35 -25.53 34.73
CA GLU A 266 -15.40 -25.58 33.72
C GLU A 266 -14.86 -25.86 32.30
N LEU A 267 -13.60 -25.52 32.01
CA LEU A 267 -12.88 -25.94 30.79
C LEU A 267 -12.62 -27.44 30.75
N GLU A 268 -12.26 -28.05 31.88
CA GLU A 268 -11.89 -29.47 31.96
C GLU A 268 -13.08 -30.44 31.87
N GLY A 269 -14.32 -29.92 31.82
CA GLY A 269 -15.51 -30.75 31.69
C GLY A 269 -15.74 -31.68 32.89
N GLY A 270 -15.19 -31.32 34.06
CA GLY A 270 -15.42 -32.04 35.30
C GLY A 270 -16.92 -32.16 35.58
N ASP A 271 -17.35 -33.36 35.95
CA ASP A 271 -18.73 -33.76 36.25
C ASP A 271 -19.28 -32.97 37.48
N ILE A 272 -19.60 -31.69 37.32
CA ILE A 272 -20.11 -30.84 38.41
C ILE A 272 -21.51 -31.29 38.88
N ASN A 273 -22.17 -32.21 38.15
CA ASN A 273 -23.46 -32.74 38.57
C ASN A 273 -23.42 -33.68 39.80
N GLU A 274 -22.25 -34.03 40.34
CA GLU A 274 -22.15 -34.86 41.55
C GLU A 274 -21.72 -34.12 42.83
N GLN A 275 -21.66 -32.79 42.86
CA GLN A 275 -21.78 -32.10 44.16
C GLN A 275 -23.22 -32.21 44.65
N SER A 276 -23.45 -33.36 45.28
CA SER A 276 -24.54 -33.71 46.17
C SER A 276 -25.13 -32.46 46.80
N GLU A 277 -26.44 -32.30 46.66
CA GLU A 277 -27.26 -31.40 47.45
C GLU A 277 -26.89 -31.59 48.93
N GLU A 278 -25.94 -30.78 49.44
CA GLU A 278 -25.55 -30.83 50.84
C GLU A 278 -26.74 -30.36 51.64
N PHE A 279 -27.44 -31.35 52.20
CA PHE A 279 -28.59 -31.16 53.05
C PHE A 279 -28.11 -30.60 54.38
N ASP A 280 -28.29 -29.30 54.56
CA ASP A 280 -27.95 -28.62 55.81
C ASP A 280 -28.92 -29.09 56.92
N GLU A 281 -28.47 -30.04 57.75
CA GLU A 281 -29.29 -30.69 58.79
C GLU A 281 -29.87 -29.69 59.81
N GLU A 282 -29.24 -28.52 59.99
CA GLU A 282 -29.71 -27.52 60.94
C GLU A 282 -30.88 -26.68 60.41
N THR A 283 -30.92 -26.40 59.11
CA THR A 283 -31.97 -25.54 58.54
C THR A 283 -33.02 -26.29 57.72
N GLY A 284 -32.77 -27.56 57.37
CA GLY A 284 -33.73 -28.40 56.63
C GLY A 284 -34.10 -27.85 55.25
N MET A 285 -33.27 -26.95 54.70
CA MET A 285 -33.44 -26.33 53.40
C MET A 285 -32.28 -26.71 52.49
N THR A 286 -32.60 -27.09 51.25
CA THR A 286 -31.62 -27.13 50.17
C THR A 286 -31.16 -25.71 49.90
N LYS A 287 -29.86 -25.42 50.04
CA LYS A 287 -29.32 -24.10 49.66
C LYS A 287 -29.59 -23.91 48.17
N SER A 288 -30.60 -23.09 47.85
CA SER A 288 -30.87 -22.63 46.49
C SER A 288 -29.57 -22.16 45.86
N SER A 289 -29.23 -22.70 44.69
CA SER A 289 -27.97 -22.44 44.00
C SER A 289 -27.60 -20.95 44.08
N LYS A 290 -26.53 -20.65 44.83
CA LYS A 290 -25.90 -19.33 44.69
C LYS A 290 -25.49 -19.25 43.22
N LYS A 291 -25.96 -18.22 42.49
CA LYS A 291 -25.44 -17.92 41.16
C LYS A 291 -23.92 -17.87 41.27
N LYS A 292 -23.24 -18.78 40.59
CA LYS A 292 -21.78 -18.75 40.48
C LYS A 292 -21.39 -17.41 39.85
N ILE A 293 -20.46 -16.71 40.48
CA ILE A 293 -19.89 -15.47 39.99
C ILE A 293 -19.00 -15.85 38.81
N SER A 294 -19.21 -15.26 37.63
CA SER A 294 -18.38 -15.52 36.45
C SER A 294 -17.25 -14.49 36.31
N LEU A 295 -16.30 -14.73 35.40
CA LEU A 295 -15.24 -13.76 35.12
C LEU A 295 -15.77 -12.40 34.65
N GLN A 296 -16.90 -12.37 33.92
CA GLN A 296 -17.53 -11.11 33.50
C GLN A 296 -18.15 -10.31 34.65
N ASP A 297 -18.41 -10.93 35.80
CA ASP A 297 -18.88 -10.23 36.99
C ASP A 297 -17.74 -9.51 37.74
N ILE A 298 -16.48 -9.92 37.49
CA ILE A 298 -15.29 -9.44 38.21
C ILE A 298 -14.45 -8.48 37.35
N TYR A 299 -14.24 -8.83 36.08
CA TYR A 299 -13.38 -8.10 35.16
C TYR A 299 -14.20 -7.37 34.09
N ASP A 300 -13.67 -6.23 33.65
CA ASP A 300 -14.24 -5.50 32.52
C ASP A 300 -14.02 -6.26 31.20
N LEU A 301 -14.93 -6.07 30.24
CA LEU A 301 -14.91 -6.76 28.95
C LEU A 301 -13.63 -6.47 28.16
N GLN A 302 -13.08 -5.26 28.28
CA GLN A 302 -11.82 -4.90 27.61
C GLN A 302 -10.63 -5.70 28.16
N ASP A 303 -10.57 -5.89 29.48
CA ASP A 303 -9.53 -6.70 30.12
C ASP A 303 -9.68 -8.18 29.74
N LEU A 304 -10.92 -8.67 29.67
CA LEU A 304 -11.20 -10.03 29.19
C LEU A 304 -10.79 -10.22 27.73
N LYS A 305 -11.16 -9.32 26.82
CA LYS A 305 -10.75 -9.37 25.40
C LYS A 305 -9.23 -9.35 25.26
N LYS A 306 -8.54 -8.47 26.00
CA LYS A 306 -7.08 -8.35 25.96
C LYS A 306 -6.37 -9.62 26.40
N ASN A 307 -6.93 -10.33 27.39
CA ASN A 307 -6.38 -11.58 27.90
C ASN A 307 -6.96 -12.82 27.20
N LEU A 308 -7.80 -12.65 26.17
CA LEU A 308 -8.49 -13.73 25.45
C LEU A 308 -9.36 -14.59 26.40
N MET A 309 -10.12 -13.98 27.30
CA MET A 309 -10.93 -14.64 28.34
C MET A 309 -12.43 -14.31 28.21
N THR A 310 -12.90 -13.93 27.02
CA THR A 310 -14.34 -13.76 26.77
C THR A 310 -15.05 -15.11 26.61
N ASP A 311 -16.37 -15.15 26.73
CA ASP A 311 -17.16 -16.39 26.51
C ASP A 311 -16.90 -17.01 25.13
N GLU A 312 -16.68 -16.17 24.12
CA GLU A 312 -16.33 -16.62 22.77
C GLU A 312 -14.94 -17.25 22.73
N ASP A 313 -13.95 -16.67 23.42
CA ASP A 313 -12.62 -17.26 23.55
C ASP A 313 -12.66 -18.60 24.31
N MET A 314 -13.51 -18.70 25.33
CA MET A 314 -13.74 -19.93 26.09
C MET A 314 -14.39 -21.01 25.23
N LEU A 315 -15.36 -20.65 24.40
CA LEU A 315 -15.97 -21.56 23.42
C LEU A 315 -14.93 -22.08 22.43
N ILE A 316 -14.03 -21.21 21.96
CA ILE A 316 -12.94 -21.60 21.06
C ILE A 316 -12.01 -22.63 21.72
N ARG A 317 -11.66 -22.45 23.00
CA ARG A 317 -10.86 -23.43 23.77
C ARG A 317 -11.58 -24.78 23.86
N LYS A 318 -12.84 -24.80 24.31
CA LYS A 318 -13.66 -26.01 24.54
C LYS A 318 -13.99 -26.80 23.26
N THR A 319 -14.09 -26.13 22.11
CA THR A 319 -14.52 -26.78 20.86
C THR A 319 -13.38 -27.61 20.24
N ASP A 320 -13.63 -28.90 19.92
CA ASP A 320 -12.67 -29.82 19.27
C ASP A 320 -12.54 -29.57 17.76
N ILE A 321 -12.25 -28.31 17.39
CA ILE A 321 -11.96 -27.86 16.03
C ILE A 321 -10.72 -26.96 16.11
N PRO A 322 -9.75 -27.04 15.18
CA PRO A 322 -8.59 -26.16 15.18
C PRO A 322 -8.97 -24.68 15.30
N GLU A 323 -8.28 -23.93 16.16
CA GLU A 323 -8.62 -22.51 16.46
C GLU A 323 -8.65 -21.65 15.18
N ARG A 324 -7.66 -21.80 14.29
CA ARG A 324 -7.66 -21.08 13.00
C ARG A 324 -8.89 -21.37 12.14
N TYR A 325 -9.38 -22.61 12.13
CA TYR A 325 -10.60 -22.94 11.40
C TYR A 325 -11.85 -22.35 12.07
N GLN A 326 -11.89 -22.24 13.39
CA GLN A 326 -12.98 -21.57 14.08
C GLN A 326 -13.01 -20.07 13.74
N GLU A 327 -11.86 -19.40 13.76
CA GLU A 327 -11.74 -17.98 13.39
C GLU A 327 -12.10 -17.74 11.92
N LEU A 328 -11.53 -18.53 11.01
CA LEU A 328 -11.80 -18.42 9.57
C LEU A 328 -13.25 -18.72 9.18
N ARG A 329 -13.95 -19.54 9.97
CA ARG A 329 -15.35 -19.92 9.75
C ARG A 329 -16.32 -19.10 10.60
N SER A 330 -15.83 -18.06 11.28
CA SER A 330 -16.69 -17.16 12.05
C SER A 330 -17.79 -16.57 11.16
N GLY A 331 -19.03 -16.59 11.65
CA GLY A 331 -20.21 -16.17 10.90
C GLY A 331 -20.79 -17.20 9.91
N LEU A 332 -20.09 -18.31 9.60
CA LEU A 332 -20.62 -19.35 8.71
C LEU A 332 -21.56 -20.30 9.46
N VAL A 333 -22.83 -20.32 9.07
CA VAL A 333 -23.83 -21.27 9.59
C VAL A 333 -23.73 -22.60 8.83
N ASN A 334 -23.84 -23.73 9.55
CA ASN A 334 -23.87 -25.09 8.99
C ASN A 334 -22.66 -25.48 8.11
N HIS A 335 -21.47 -24.92 8.37
CA HIS A 335 -20.24 -25.34 7.68
C HIS A 335 -20.05 -26.86 7.73
N GLY A 336 -19.66 -27.47 6.61
CA GLY A 336 -19.44 -28.91 6.48
C GLY A 336 -20.68 -29.77 6.15
N ASN A 337 -21.89 -29.20 6.19
CA ASN A 337 -23.15 -29.93 5.96
C ASN A 337 -23.78 -29.66 4.57
N LEU A 338 -22.94 -29.62 3.52
CA LEU A 338 -23.39 -29.47 2.13
C LEU A 338 -24.06 -30.75 1.60
N SER A 339 -25.03 -30.60 0.70
CA SER A 339 -25.64 -31.74 -0.01
C SER A 339 -24.62 -32.43 -0.93
N ASP A 340 -24.80 -33.71 -1.27
CA ASP A 340 -23.88 -34.43 -2.17
C ASP A 340 -23.71 -33.73 -3.53
N ASN A 341 -24.77 -33.10 -4.02
CA ASN A 341 -24.71 -32.31 -5.25
C ASN A 341 -23.88 -31.03 -5.07
N ASP A 342 -24.04 -30.34 -3.94
CA ASP A 342 -23.28 -29.12 -3.65
C ASP A 342 -21.80 -29.42 -3.37
N GLN A 343 -21.48 -30.56 -2.77
CA GLN A 343 -20.09 -31.03 -2.59
C GLN A 343 -19.41 -31.31 -3.94
N GLU A 344 -20.12 -31.89 -4.92
CA GLU A 344 -19.54 -32.10 -6.26
C GLU A 344 -19.41 -30.77 -7.02
N LEU A 345 -20.32 -29.81 -6.80
CA LEU A 345 -20.19 -28.45 -7.33
C LEU A 345 -18.97 -27.73 -6.74
N GLU A 346 -18.78 -27.80 -5.43
CA GLU A 346 -17.62 -27.25 -4.71
C GLU A 346 -16.31 -27.78 -5.27
N LYS A 347 -16.19 -29.11 -5.31
CA LYS A 347 -15.02 -29.78 -5.87
C LYS A 347 -14.71 -29.31 -7.29
N ASN A 348 -15.70 -29.22 -8.17
CA ASN A 348 -15.48 -28.77 -9.54
C ASN A 348 -15.07 -27.30 -9.61
N TRP A 349 -15.71 -26.44 -8.84
CA TRP A 349 -15.45 -25.00 -8.82
C TRP A 349 -14.06 -24.66 -8.26
N ILE A 350 -13.68 -25.27 -7.13
CA ILE A 350 -12.35 -25.12 -6.55
C ILE A 350 -11.29 -25.66 -7.50
N SER A 351 -11.53 -26.84 -8.09
CA SER A 351 -10.60 -27.43 -9.07
C SER A 351 -10.38 -26.52 -10.28
N GLU A 352 -11.43 -25.90 -10.82
CA GLU A 352 -11.33 -24.99 -11.95
C GLU A 352 -10.52 -23.74 -11.59
N LYS A 353 -10.76 -23.13 -10.42
CA LYS A 353 -9.98 -21.97 -9.95
C LYS A 353 -8.49 -22.29 -9.78
N ILE A 354 -8.15 -23.41 -9.14
CA ILE A 354 -6.74 -23.79 -8.93
C ILE A 354 -6.07 -24.23 -10.24
N ALA A 355 -6.80 -24.91 -11.14
CA ALA A 355 -6.26 -25.31 -12.44
C ALA A 355 -5.83 -24.11 -13.29
N VAL A 356 -6.56 -22.99 -13.20
CA VAL A 356 -6.19 -21.72 -13.86
C VAL A 356 -4.86 -21.19 -13.33
N ASP A 357 -4.65 -21.22 -12.01
CA ASP A 357 -3.39 -20.77 -11.39
C ASP A 357 -2.21 -21.69 -11.76
N LYS A 358 -2.44 -23.01 -11.85
CA LYS A 358 -1.41 -23.99 -12.24
C LYS A 358 -1.07 -24.01 -13.72
N ASN A 359 -1.86 -23.35 -14.57
CA ASN A 359 -1.67 -23.30 -16.02
C ASN A 359 -1.47 -24.68 -16.67
N PHE A 360 -2.35 -25.65 -16.34
CA PHE A 360 -2.32 -26.96 -17.00
C PHE A 360 -2.48 -26.82 -18.52
N SER A 361 -1.85 -27.70 -19.29
CA SER A 361 -2.04 -27.74 -20.74
C SER A 361 -3.48 -28.16 -21.08
N ALA A 362 -4.01 -27.67 -22.19
CA ALA A 362 -5.41 -27.93 -22.57
C ALA A 362 -5.73 -29.42 -22.81
N ASP A 363 -4.70 -30.24 -23.06
CA ASP A 363 -4.75 -31.69 -23.24
C ASP A 363 -4.48 -32.48 -21.95
N TYR A 364 -4.21 -31.80 -20.83
CA TYR A 364 -3.95 -32.44 -19.55
C TYR A 364 -5.22 -33.08 -18.98
N ASP A 365 -5.15 -34.38 -18.65
CA ASP A 365 -6.24 -35.07 -17.95
C ASP A 365 -6.31 -34.63 -16.48
N LEU A 366 -7.30 -33.81 -16.16
CA LEU A 366 -7.53 -33.26 -14.81
C LEU A 366 -8.21 -34.25 -13.86
N THR A 367 -8.50 -35.49 -14.26
CA THR A 367 -9.27 -36.45 -13.45
C THR A 367 -8.62 -36.69 -12.08
N GLU A 368 -7.33 -37.01 -12.06
CA GLU A 368 -6.59 -37.26 -10.81
C GLU A 368 -6.44 -36.00 -9.97
N PHE A 369 -6.22 -34.85 -10.61
CA PHE A 369 -6.14 -33.55 -9.94
C PHE A 369 -7.46 -33.20 -9.23
N LYS A 370 -8.61 -33.39 -9.90
CA LYS A 370 -9.93 -33.19 -9.30
C LYS A 370 -10.20 -34.16 -8.14
N GLU A 371 -9.70 -35.39 -8.22
CA GLU A 371 -9.77 -36.35 -7.11
C GLU A 371 -8.94 -35.87 -5.91
N ALA A 372 -7.72 -35.38 -6.14
CA ALA A 372 -6.85 -34.82 -5.11
C ALA A 372 -7.49 -33.61 -4.42
N VAL A 373 -8.08 -32.68 -5.17
CA VAL A 373 -8.82 -31.53 -4.63
C VAL A 373 -10.01 -32.00 -3.80
N GLY A 374 -10.79 -32.98 -4.28
CA GLY A 374 -11.91 -33.55 -3.53
C GLY A 374 -11.50 -34.21 -2.21
N ASN A 375 -10.36 -34.90 -2.19
CA ASN A 375 -9.80 -35.46 -0.96
C ASN A 375 -9.38 -34.36 0.01
N ALA A 376 -8.70 -33.30 -0.47
CA ALA A 376 -8.30 -32.16 0.34
C ALA A 376 -9.50 -31.45 0.98
N ILE A 377 -10.55 -31.17 0.20
CA ILE A 377 -11.80 -30.57 0.70
C ILE A 377 -12.40 -31.45 1.79
N LYS A 378 -12.48 -32.77 1.58
CA LYS A 378 -13.00 -33.71 2.59
C LYS A 378 -12.19 -33.64 3.88
N PHE A 379 -10.87 -33.61 3.81
CA PHE A 379 -10.01 -33.51 4.99
C PHE A 379 -10.23 -32.20 5.75
N ILE A 380 -10.34 -31.08 5.03
CA ILE A 380 -10.51 -29.74 5.61
C ILE A 380 -11.91 -29.59 6.25
N THR A 381 -12.96 -29.99 5.54
CA THR A 381 -14.36 -29.71 5.95
C THR A 381 -14.94 -30.77 6.88
N LYS A 382 -14.75 -32.05 6.57
CA LYS A 382 -15.40 -33.15 7.31
C LYS A 382 -14.53 -33.69 8.44
N GLU A 383 -13.22 -33.71 8.24
CA GLU A 383 -12.27 -34.25 9.23
C GLU A 383 -11.57 -33.15 10.05
N ASN A 384 -11.78 -31.87 9.71
CA ASN A 384 -11.15 -30.71 10.38
C ASN A 384 -9.63 -30.85 10.49
N LEU A 385 -9.00 -31.36 9.43
CA LEU A 385 -7.55 -31.49 9.32
C LEU A 385 -6.97 -30.20 8.73
N GLU A 386 -5.93 -29.68 9.36
CA GLU A 386 -5.19 -28.51 8.89
C GLU A 386 -4.14 -28.87 7.83
N VAL A 387 -3.74 -27.85 7.08
CA VAL A 387 -2.83 -27.97 5.94
C VAL A 387 -1.53 -28.72 6.29
N PRO A 388 -0.80 -28.41 7.38
CA PRO A 388 0.43 -29.13 7.69
C PRO A 388 0.18 -30.62 7.95
N PHE A 389 -0.91 -30.96 8.65
CA PHE A 389 -1.28 -32.36 8.90
C PHE A 389 -1.60 -33.09 7.59
N ILE A 390 -2.39 -32.47 6.71
CA ILE A 390 -2.74 -33.06 5.41
C ILE A 390 -1.47 -33.29 4.58
N TYR A 391 -0.58 -32.29 4.53
CA TYR A 391 0.64 -32.34 3.74
C TYR A 391 1.64 -33.39 4.24
N ALA A 392 1.75 -33.56 5.57
CA ALA A 392 2.64 -34.53 6.19
C ALA A 392 2.06 -35.96 6.16
N TYR A 393 0.80 -36.16 6.57
CA TYR A 393 0.25 -37.48 6.90
C TYR A 393 -0.86 -37.96 5.97
N ARG A 394 -1.38 -37.12 5.08
CA ARG A 394 -2.36 -37.48 4.03
C ARG A 394 -1.81 -37.27 2.62
N ARG A 395 -0.49 -37.10 2.48
CA ARG A 395 0.21 -36.77 1.23
C ARG A 395 -0.12 -37.68 0.04
N ASN A 396 -0.33 -38.97 0.27
CA ASN A 396 -0.66 -39.93 -0.79
C ASN A 396 -2.02 -39.69 -1.46
N TYR A 397 -2.95 -38.99 -0.79
CA TYR A 397 -4.28 -38.68 -1.35
C TYR A 397 -4.30 -37.40 -2.19
N ILE A 398 -3.21 -36.63 -2.14
CA ILE A 398 -3.04 -35.35 -2.84
C ILE A 398 -1.82 -35.35 -3.78
N SER A 399 -1.22 -36.51 -4.00
CA SER A 399 -0.10 -36.75 -4.93
C SER A 399 -0.54 -37.68 -6.05
N SER A 400 0.18 -37.68 -7.17
CA SER A 400 -0.14 -38.59 -8.28
C SER A 400 0.21 -40.04 -7.93
N ARG A 401 -0.58 -40.98 -8.45
CA ARG A 401 -0.39 -42.44 -8.32
C ARG A 401 0.61 -42.98 -9.33
N GLU A 402 0.65 -42.39 -10.53
CA GLU A 402 1.46 -42.89 -11.65
C GLU A 402 2.68 -42.03 -11.93
N ARG A 403 2.61 -40.73 -11.63
CA ARG A 403 3.69 -39.78 -11.91
C ARG A 403 4.42 -39.48 -10.61
N ASP A 404 5.75 -39.53 -10.64
CA ASP A 404 6.57 -38.99 -9.56
C ASP A 404 6.36 -37.47 -9.49
N GLY A 405 5.39 -37.03 -8.69
CA GLY A 405 5.04 -35.60 -8.61
C GLY A 405 3.87 -35.26 -7.69
N PHE A 406 3.96 -34.05 -7.14
CA PHE A 406 2.92 -33.45 -6.30
C PHE A 406 1.81 -32.86 -7.17
N LEU A 407 0.56 -33.29 -6.94
CA LEU A 407 -0.60 -32.67 -7.59
C LEU A 407 -1.03 -31.40 -6.85
N LEU A 408 -0.90 -31.37 -5.52
CA LEU A 408 -1.16 -30.22 -4.66
C LEU A 408 0.05 -29.93 -3.75
N THR A 409 0.43 -28.67 -3.64
CA THR A 409 1.42 -28.14 -2.69
C THR A 409 0.72 -27.60 -1.43
N GLU A 410 1.48 -27.20 -0.40
CA GLU A 410 0.92 -26.52 0.78
C GLU A 410 0.20 -25.23 0.40
N ASP A 411 0.77 -24.44 -0.53
CA ASP A 411 0.13 -23.23 -1.06
C ASP A 411 -1.24 -23.52 -1.70
N ASP A 412 -1.35 -24.64 -2.44
CA ASP A 412 -2.63 -25.04 -3.01
C ASP A 412 -3.63 -25.46 -1.93
N LEU A 413 -3.17 -26.15 -0.88
CA LEU A 413 -4.03 -26.56 0.24
C LEU A 413 -4.55 -25.35 1.02
N TRP A 414 -3.71 -24.34 1.29
CA TRP A 414 -4.14 -23.08 1.88
C TRP A 414 -5.15 -22.35 0.98
N GLU A 415 -4.93 -22.37 -0.33
CA GLU A 415 -5.91 -21.82 -1.27
C GLU A 415 -7.25 -22.58 -1.23
N ILE A 416 -7.24 -23.91 -1.11
CA ILE A 416 -8.47 -24.70 -0.96
C ILE A 416 -9.23 -24.31 0.30
N VAL A 417 -8.56 -24.07 1.43
CA VAL A 417 -9.20 -23.60 2.67
C VAL A 417 -9.96 -22.28 2.43
N HIS A 418 -9.40 -21.36 1.65
CA HIS A 418 -10.06 -20.09 1.34
C HIS A 418 -11.22 -20.24 0.35
N LEU A 419 -11.01 -21.03 -0.70
CA LEU A 419 -12.04 -21.27 -1.70
C LEU A 419 -13.24 -22.05 -1.12
N ASP A 420 -13.01 -22.91 -0.13
CA ASP A 420 -14.06 -23.56 0.66
C ASP A 420 -14.96 -22.54 1.38
N ILE A 421 -14.35 -21.57 2.08
CA ILE A 421 -15.06 -20.50 2.79
C ILE A 421 -15.84 -19.60 1.80
N GLU A 422 -15.21 -19.24 0.68
CA GLU A 422 -15.85 -18.46 -0.38
C GLU A 422 -17.05 -19.22 -0.97
N PHE A 423 -16.89 -20.51 -1.24
CA PHE A 423 -17.94 -21.36 -1.79
C PHE A 423 -19.12 -21.52 -0.81
N GLN A 424 -18.84 -21.78 0.46
CA GLN A 424 -19.88 -21.88 1.49
C GLN A 424 -20.68 -20.57 1.61
N SER A 425 -20.00 -19.42 1.51
CA SER A 425 -20.65 -18.10 1.50
C SER A 425 -21.58 -17.93 0.29
N ILE A 426 -21.17 -18.41 -0.88
CA ILE A 426 -22.00 -18.44 -2.10
C ILE A 426 -23.24 -19.32 -1.91
N ILE A 427 -23.08 -20.51 -1.33
CA ILE A 427 -24.20 -21.44 -1.07
C ILE A 427 -25.17 -20.84 -0.05
N ASN A 428 -24.67 -20.28 1.05
CA ASN A 428 -25.48 -19.62 2.06
C ASN A 428 -26.31 -18.47 1.44
N LYS A 429 -25.69 -17.67 0.56
CA LYS A 429 -26.40 -16.61 -0.18
C LYS A 429 -27.44 -17.18 -1.15
N ARG A 430 -27.11 -18.25 -1.89
CA ARG A 430 -28.05 -18.92 -2.81
C ARG A 430 -29.30 -19.38 -2.06
N ASP A 431 -29.10 -20.05 -0.94
CA ASP A 431 -30.21 -20.64 -0.17
C ASP A 431 -31.04 -19.55 0.51
N TYR A 432 -30.40 -18.46 0.97
CA TYR A 432 -31.09 -17.26 1.42
C TYR A 432 -31.99 -16.67 0.33
N VAL A 433 -31.47 -16.42 -0.88
CA VAL A 433 -32.25 -15.81 -1.98
C VAL A 433 -33.40 -16.74 -2.40
N LYS A 434 -33.18 -18.06 -2.43
CA LYS A 434 -34.25 -19.04 -2.69
C LYS A 434 -35.35 -19.01 -1.64
N ARG A 435 -34.97 -18.96 -0.36
CA ARG A 435 -35.93 -18.86 0.75
C ARG A 435 -36.71 -17.55 0.66
N PHE A 436 -36.03 -16.43 0.48
CA PHE A 436 -36.63 -15.11 0.30
C PHE A 436 -37.65 -15.11 -0.84
N TYR A 437 -37.30 -15.66 -2.00
CA TYR A 437 -38.21 -15.79 -3.14
C TYR A 437 -39.44 -16.67 -2.83
N SER A 438 -39.24 -17.77 -2.09
CA SER A 438 -40.32 -18.68 -1.70
C SER A 438 -41.29 -18.04 -0.69
N GLU A 439 -40.76 -17.29 0.28
CA GLU A 439 -41.54 -16.58 1.31
C GLU A 439 -42.44 -15.50 0.71
N LEU A 440 -41.99 -14.84 -0.37
CA LEU A 440 -42.80 -13.87 -1.11
C LEU A 440 -44.04 -14.50 -1.77
N GLY A 441 -44.06 -15.82 -1.99
CA GLY A 441 -45.21 -16.52 -2.56
C GLY A 441 -45.52 -16.09 -4.01
N ILE A 442 -44.51 -15.57 -4.71
CA ILE A 442 -44.58 -15.09 -6.09
C ILE A 442 -44.09 -16.15 -7.08
N SER A 443 -44.42 -15.98 -8.36
CA SER A 443 -43.85 -16.77 -9.46
C SER A 443 -43.41 -15.83 -10.57
N ASP A 444 -42.11 -15.79 -10.79
CA ASP A 444 -41.42 -14.98 -11.78
C ASP A 444 -40.68 -15.88 -12.77
N PRO A 445 -41.03 -15.88 -14.06
CA PRO A 445 -40.41 -16.77 -15.05
C PRO A 445 -38.89 -16.62 -15.17
N LEU A 446 -38.34 -15.42 -14.96
CA LEU A 446 -36.91 -15.14 -15.10
C LEU A 446 -36.13 -15.68 -13.90
N VAL A 447 -36.68 -15.56 -12.69
CA VAL A 447 -36.09 -16.13 -11.46
C VAL A 447 -36.22 -17.66 -11.45
N ASP A 448 -37.38 -18.17 -11.87
CA ASP A 448 -37.61 -19.61 -12.03
C ASP A 448 -36.65 -20.23 -13.06
N GLU A 449 -36.40 -19.55 -14.18
CA GLU A 449 -35.43 -19.97 -15.20
C GLU A 449 -34.01 -20.02 -14.63
N TYR A 450 -33.59 -19.00 -13.90
CA TYR A 450 -32.25 -18.95 -13.30
C TYR A 450 -31.99 -20.12 -12.34
N PHE A 451 -32.89 -20.38 -11.38
CA PHE A 451 -32.70 -21.48 -10.43
C PHE A 451 -32.85 -22.86 -11.05
N LYS A 452 -33.62 -23.00 -12.14
CA LYS A 452 -33.64 -24.24 -12.94
C LYS A 452 -32.30 -24.49 -13.61
N ASN A 453 -31.66 -23.45 -14.16
CA ASN A 453 -30.38 -23.56 -14.84
C ASN A 453 -29.21 -23.84 -13.88
N GLN A 454 -29.20 -23.30 -12.66
CA GLN A 454 -28.16 -23.61 -11.65
C GLN A 454 -28.06 -25.10 -11.32
N SER A 455 -29.18 -25.83 -11.39
CA SER A 455 -29.20 -27.29 -11.19
C SER A 455 -28.41 -28.07 -12.24
N THR A 456 -27.90 -27.42 -13.29
CA THR A 456 -27.21 -28.06 -14.42
C THR A 456 -25.68 -28.17 -14.30
N GLY A 457 -25.11 -27.84 -13.14
CA GLY A 457 -23.68 -28.03 -12.86
C GLY A 457 -22.84 -26.75 -12.87
N SER A 458 -23.44 -25.59 -13.17
CA SER A 458 -22.78 -24.29 -13.07
C SER A 458 -23.02 -23.70 -11.69
N VAL A 459 -21.93 -23.32 -11.00
CA VAL A 459 -22.01 -22.66 -9.70
C VAL A 459 -22.66 -21.30 -9.84
N ALA A 460 -23.52 -20.98 -8.87
CA ALA A 460 -24.09 -19.66 -8.71
C ALA A 460 -22.98 -18.61 -8.59
N GLU A 461 -22.86 -17.68 -9.52
CA GLU A 461 -21.96 -16.54 -9.31
C GLU A 461 -22.56 -15.58 -8.29
N LEU A 462 -21.74 -15.12 -7.34
CA LEU A 462 -22.12 -14.24 -6.24
C LEU A 462 -22.87 -12.97 -6.73
N ASN A 463 -22.35 -12.36 -7.80
CA ASN A 463 -22.93 -11.15 -8.39
C ASN A 463 -24.27 -11.44 -9.08
N SER A 464 -24.43 -12.62 -9.69
CA SER A 464 -25.69 -13.03 -10.29
C SER A 464 -26.78 -13.29 -9.24
N LEU A 465 -26.42 -13.84 -8.08
CA LEU A 465 -27.34 -13.95 -6.94
C LEU A 465 -27.73 -12.57 -6.38
N GLN A 466 -26.77 -11.64 -6.30
CA GLN A 466 -27.04 -10.26 -5.89
C GLN A 466 -27.97 -9.55 -6.89
N ASP A 467 -27.78 -9.77 -8.19
CA ASP A 467 -28.64 -9.21 -9.23
C ASP A 467 -30.09 -9.70 -9.10
N ILE A 468 -30.30 -10.99 -8.77
CA ILE A 468 -31.63 -11.54 -8.56
C ILE A 468 -32.28 -10.96 -7.31
N TYR A 469 -31.51 -10.88 -6.22
CA TYR A 469 -32.02 -10.24 -5.01
C TYR A 469 -32.43 -8.78 -5.28
N ASN A 470 -31.57 -8.01 -5.94
CA ASN A 470 -31.83 -6.62 -6.34
C ASN A 470 -33.02 -6.50 -7.30
N TYR A 471 -33.21 -7.48 -8.19
CA TYR A 471 -34.36 -7.56 -9.10
C TYR A 471 -35.65 -7.81 -8.34
N LEU A 472 -35.65 -8.75 -7.39
CA LEU A 472 -36.80 -9.06 -6.55
C LEU A 472 -37.17 -7.86 -5.66
N GLU A 473 -36.18 -7.22 -5.03
CA GLU A 473 -36.38 -6.03 -4.21
C GLU A 473 -36.93 -4.84 -5.02
N PHE A 474 -36.52 -4.71 -6.28
CA PHE A 474 -37.04 -3.67 -7.17
C PHE A 474 -38.45 -3.97 -7.69
N LYS A 475 -38.70 -5.20 -8.15
CA LYS A 475 -39.94 -5.59 -8.85
C LYS A 475 -41.10 -5.89 -7.92
N TYR A 476 -40.82 -6.45 -6.74
CA TYR A 476 -41.81 -6.96 -5.77
C TYR A 476 -41.72 -6.23 -4.41
N ALA A 477 -41.41 -4.93 -4.44
CA ALA A 477 -41.25 -4.11 -3.23
C ALA A 477 -42.52 -4.10 -2.34
N GLN A 478 -43.70 -4.19 -2.95
CA GLN A 478 -44.97 -4.20 -2.23
C GLN A 478 -45.17 -5.53 -1.49
N GLU A 479 -44.95 -6.66 -2.14
CA GLU A 479 -45.07 -7.99 -1.56
C GLU A 479 -44.09 -8.20 -0.41
N ILE A 480 -42.86 -7.69 -0.54
CA ILE A 480 -41.85 -7.69 0.53
C ILE A 480 -42.39 -6.94 1.74
N ASN A 481 -42.94 -5.74 1.54
CA ASN A 481 -43.49 -4.94 2.63
C ASN A 481 -44.74 -5.56 3.25
N ASP A 482 -45.63 -6.15 2.44
CA ASP A 482 -46.81 -6.87 2.94
C ASP A 482 -46.39 -8.09 3.80
N ASN A 483 -45.31 -8.79 3.44
CA ASN A 483 -44.76 -9.86 4.25
C ASN A 483 -44.09 -9.34 5.54
N LEU A 484 -43.28 -8.28 5.46
CA LEU A 484 -42.68 -7.66 6.65
C LEU A 484 -43.75 -7.14 7.63
N GLN A 485 -44.87 -6.61 7.14
CA GLN A 485 -45.99 -6.18 7.98
C GLN A 485 -46.74 -7.35 8.63
N LYS A 486 -46.79 -8.52 7.99
CA LYS A 486 -47.36 -9.73 8.61
C LYS A 486 -46.48 -10.29 9.72
N GLU A 487 -45.16 -10.20 9.58
CA GLU A 487 -44.22 -10.67 10.60
C GLU A 487 -44.12 -9.71 11.80
N SER A 488 -44.28 -8.41 11.57
CA SER A 488 -44.14 -7.37 12.60
C SER A 488 -45.47 -6.95 13.23
N ASP A 489 -46.06 -7.80 14.08
CA ASP A 489 -47.15 -7.33 14.97
C ASP A 489 -46.63 -6.38 16.09
N LYS A 490 -45.33 -6.07 16.17
CA LYS A 490 -44.74 -5.32 17.30
C LYS A 490 -43.63 -4.30 17.01
N SER A 491 -43.22 -4.02 15.77
CA SER A 491 -42.22 -2.95 15.51
C SER A 491 -42.66 -1.96 14.44
N GLY A 492 -42.17 -0.72 14.54
CA GLY A 492 -42.66 0.44 13.81
C GLY A 492 -42.67 0.30 12.29
N LYS A 493 -43.53 1.10 11.65
CA LYS A 493 -43.71 1.16 10.19
C LYS A 493 -42.37 1.40 9.48
N LYS A 494 -41.72 0.34 8.96
CA LYS A 494 -40.58 0.50 8.07
C LYS A 494 -41.06 1.12 6.74
N HIS A 495 -40.32 2.09 6.23
CA HIS A 495 -40.62 2.77 4.97
C HIS A 495 -40.32 1.85 3.77
N LEU A 496 -41.17 1.90 2.76
CA LEU A 496 -40.99 1.17 1.49
C LEU A 496 -39.69 1.63 0.80
N LYS A 497 -38.71 0.74 0.64
CA LYS A 497 -37.67 0.93 -0.39
C LYS A 497 -38.37 1.04 -1.75
N ASN A 498 -37.93 1.96 -2.60
CA ASN A 498 -38.52 2.24 -3.93
C ASN A 498 -39.95 2.83 -3.97
N SER A 499 -40.45 3.45 -2.88
CA SER A 499 -41.77 4.12 -2.84
C SER A 499 -42.06 5.05 -4.03
N ASN A 500 -41.04 5.73 -4.55
CA ASN A 500 -41.21 6.65 -5.68
C ASN A 500 -41.45 5.92 -7.01
N TYR A 501 -40.83 4.76 -7.23
CA TYR A 501 -41.07 3.96 -8.44
C TYR A 501 -42.47 3.36 -8.41
N GLU A 502 -42.93 2.84 -7.26
CA GLU A 502 -44.29 2.31 -7.13
C GLU A 502 -45.36 3.39 -7.30
N LYS A 503 -45.15 4.58 -6.72
CA LYS A 503 -46.01 5.75 -6.98
C LYS A 503 -46.04 6.14 -8.45
N PHE A 504 -44.92 5.99 -9.15
CA PHE A 504 -44.85 6.25 -10.58
C PHE A 504 -45.54 5.15 -11.41
N LYS A 505 -45.32 3.87 -11.08
CA LYS A 505 -45.93 2.70 -11.73
C LYS A 505 -47.46 2.68 -11.59
N SER A 506 -47.97 3.11 -10.44
CA SER A 506 -49.40 3.32 -10.19
C SER A 506 -49.96 4.61 -10.80
N SER A 507 -49.10 5.51 -11.28
CA SER A 507 -49.53 6.76 -11.92
C SER A 507 -49.94 6.56 -13.39
N ALA A 508 -50.75 7.47 -13.91
CA ALA A 508 -51.14 7.45 -15.31
C ALA A 508 -49.97 7.61 -16.30
N LEU A 509 -48.83 8.17 -15.87
CA LEU A 509 -47.63 8.32 -16.70
C LEU A 509 -47.04 6.98 -17.14
N TYR A 510 -47.29 5.90 -16.38
CA TYR A 510 -46.80 4.56 -16.72
C TYR A 510 -47.37 4.05 -18.06
N LYS A 511 -48.53 4.55 -18.50
CA LYS A 511 -49.10 4.28 -19.83
C LYS A 511 -48.14 4.61 -20.98
N VAL A 512 -47.25 5.59 -20.78
CA VAL A 512 -46.23 5.96 -21.76
C VAL A 512 -45.15 4.88 -21.87
N ILE A 513 -44.79 4.23 -20.75
CA ILE A 513 -43.86 3.08 -20.75
C ILE A 513 -44.49 1.90 -21.49
N GLU A 514 -45.77 1.61 -21.24
CA GLU A 514 -46.50 0.55 -21.97
C GLU A 514 -46.52 0.83 -23.50
N ALA A 515 -46.62 2.10 -23.90
CA ALA A 515 -46.59 2.52 -25.29
C ALA A 515 -45.20 2.44 -25.96
N VAL A 516 -44.10 2.23 -25.21
CA VAL A 516 -42.76 1.99 -25.79
C VAL A 516 -42.76 0.74 -26.68
N GLY A 517 -43.65 -0.21 -26.40
CA GLY A 517 -43.90 -1.41 -27.21
C GLY A 517 -43.06 -2.62 -26.84
N VAL A 518 -42.05 -2.47 -25.98
CA VAL A 518 -41.20 -3.56 -25.46
C VAL A 518 -40.94 -3.36 -23.98
N SER A 519 -41.16 -4.38 -23.16
CA SER A 519 -40.85 -4.34 -21.72
C SER A 519 -39.37 -4.63 -21.43
N ALA A 520 -38.90 -4.28 -20.23
CA ALA A 520 -37.54 -4.62 -19.79
C ALA A 520 -37.24 -6.12 -19.85
N ASP A 521 -38.20 -6.99 -19.51
CA ASP A 521 -38.04 -8.45 -19.61
C ASP A 521 -37.88 -8.91 -21.08
N GLN A 522 -38.60 -8.29 -22.01
CA GLN A 522 -38.46 -8.57 -23.44
C GLN A 522 -37.13 -8.06 -24.00
N ILE A 523 -36.63 -6.92 -23.52
CA ILE A 523 -35.27 -6.43 -23.83
C ILE A 523 -34.23 -7.45 -23.38
N GLY A 524 -34.35 -7.96 -22.16
CA GLY A 524 -33.46 -9.01 -21.62
C GLY A 524 -33.44 -10.25 -22.51
N ASN A 525 -34.60 -10.72 -22.99
CA ASN A 525 -34.68 -11.86 -23.91
C ASN A 525 -34.04 -11.58 -25.28
N ASN A 526 -34.24 -10.39 -25.85
CA ASN A 526 -33.60 -9.98 -27.11
C ASN A 526 -32.07 -9.96 -26.98
N ILE A 527 -31.56 -9.37 -25.90
CA ILE A 527 -30.12 -9.26 -25.62
C ILE A 527 -29.49 -10.63 -25.37
N SER A 528 -30.12 -11.45 -24.51
CA SER A 528 -29.68 -12.82 -24.21
C SER A 528 -29.63 -13.68 -25.48
N SER A 529 -30.63 -13.55 -26.35
CA SER A 529 -30.72 -14.30 -27.61
C SER A 529 -29.87 -13.72 -28.75
N GLN A 530 -29.29 -12.53 -28.56
CA GLN A 530 -28.52 -11.78 -29.57
C GLN A 530 -29.27 -11.49 -30.88
N HIS A 531 -30.61 -11.53 -30.86
CA HIS A 531 -31.48 -11.16 -31.97
C HIS A 531 -32.84 -10.71 -31.45
N GLN A 532 -33.54 -9.92 -32.25
CA GLN A 532 -34.79 -9.27 -31.85
C GLN A 532 -35.98 -10.23 -31.95
N ILE A 533 -36.20 -11.03 -30.90
CA ILE A 533 -37.37 -11.92 -30.75
C ILE A 533 -38.65 -11.08 -30.60
N HIS A 534 -38.58 -10.07 -29.74
CA HIS A 534 -39.64 -9.11 -29.48
C HIS A 534 -39.36 -7.82 -30.26
N ILE A 535 -40.08 -7.64 -31.37
CA ILE A 535 -39.92 -6.48 -32.24
C ILE A 535 -40.70 -5.29 -31.64
N PRO A 536 -40.04 -4.13 -31.38
CA PRO A 536 -40.71 -2.92 -30.94
C PRO A 536 -41.73 -2.45 -31.98
N LYS A 537 -42.93 -2.17 -31.51
CA LYS A 537 -43.99 -1.57 -32.32
C LYS A 537 -44.06 -0.09 -32.00
N ASP A 538 -43.85 0.75 -33.01
CA ASP A 538 -44.05 2.19 -32.87
C ASP A 538 -45.55 2.49 -32.65
N HIS A 539 -45.84 3.55 -31.89
CA HIS A 539 -47.21 3.97 -31.65
C HIS A 539 -47.89 4.40 -32.97
N GLU A 540 -49.16 4.04 -33.17
CA GLU A 540 -49.81 4.21 -34.49
C GLU A 540 -49.96 5.67 -34.96
N ALA A 541 -50.22 6.61 -34.03
CA ALA A 541 -50.53 8.00 -34.38
C ALA A 541 -49.75 9.11 -33.67
N LEU A 542 -49.24 8.89 -32.45
CA LEU A 542 -48.68 9.92 -31.57
C LEU A 542 -47.17 9.75 -31.36
N LYS A 543 -46.46 10.88 -31.33
CA LYS A 543 -45.08 10.96 -30.87
C LYS A 543 -45.00 10.84 -29.34
N PRO A 544 -43.83 10.49 -28.74
CA PRO A 544 -43.68 10.38 -27.29
C PRO A 544 -44.16 11.63 -26.53
N LEU A 545 -43.75 12.83 -26.96
CA LEU A 545 -44.16 14.09 -26.33
C LEU A 545 -45.69 14.33 -26.42
N GLU A 546 -46.29 14.06 -27.58
CA GLU A 546 -47.73 14.24 -27.80
C GLU A 546 -48.55 13.28 -26.92
N LEU A 547 -48.07 12.03 -26.74
CA LEU A 547 -48.68 11.06 -25.84
C LEU A 547 -48.56 11.49 -24.37
N ILE A 548 -47.40 12.02 -23.96
CA ILE A 548 -47.19 12.54 -22.61
C ILE A 548 -48.15 13.70 -22.33
N GLU A 549 -48.27 14.65 -23.27
CA GLU A 549 -49.20 15.79 -23.14
C GLU A 549 -50.66 15.33 -23.02
N LEU A 550 -51.06 14.31 -23.79
CA LEU A 550 -52.38 13.71 -23.69
C LEU A 550 -52.63 13.11 -22.30
N VAL A 551 -51.71 12.28 -21.82
CA VAL A 551 -51.82 11.63 -20.50
C VAL A 551 -51.87 12.67 -19.37
N LEU A 552 -51.07 13.73 -19.46
CA LEU A 552 -51.06 14.83 -18.49
C LEU A 552 -52.37 15.61 -18.48
N ASN A 553 -52.94 15.91 -19.65
CA ASN A 553 -54.21 16.63 -19.76
C ASN A 553 -55.40 15.80 -19.25
N GLU A 554 -55.41 14.49 -19.48
CA GLU A 554 -56.44 13.58 -18.97
C GLU A 554 -56.39 13.39 -17.45
N ASN A 555 -55.21 13.56 -16.83
CA ASN A 555 -54.96 13.30 -15.41
C ASN A 555 -54.44 14.55 -14.67
N ALA A 556 -54.94 15.73 -15.06
CA ALA A 556 -54.43 17.02 -14.61
C ALA A 556 -54.44 17.24 -13.08
N GLY A 557 -55.31 16.53 -12.36
CA GLY A 557 -55.39 16.60 -10.90
C GLY A 557 -54.15 16.05 -10.20
N ASP A 558 -53.83 14.78 -10.47
CA ASP A 558 -52.74 14.06 -9.77
C ASP A 558 -51.34 14.44 -10.31
N LEU A 559 -51.27 14.94 -11.55
CA LEU A 559 -50.01 15.22 -12.26
C LEU A 559 -49.72 16.72 -12.46
N GLN A 560 -50.29 17.58 -11.61
CA GLN A 560 -50.17 19.05 -11.75
C GLN A 560 -48.71 19.54 -11.81
N VAL A 561 -47.79 18.88 -11.09
CA VAL A 561 -46.36 19.19 -11.12
C VAL A 561 -45.79 19.07 -12.53
N PHE A 562 -46.18 18.01 -13.25
CA PHE A 562 -45.70 17.72 -14.61
C PHE A 562 -46.36 18.59 -15.68
N LEU A 563 -47.60 19.02 -15.48
CA LEU A 563 -48.26 19.97 -16.39
C LEU A 563 -47.51 21.30 -16.51
N SER A 564 -46.86 21.74 -15.43
CA SER A 564 -46.03 22.95 -15.45
C SER A 564 -44.66 22.75 -16.13
N ASN A 565 -44.20 21.50 -16.26
CA ASN A 565 -42.89 21.16 -16.81
C ASN A 565 -42.93 19.79 -17.52
N ILE A 566 -43.38 19.79 -18.78
CA ILE A 566 -43.52 18.55 -19.59
C ILE A 566 -42.18 17.85 -19.78
N LYS A 567 -41.05 18.59 -19.86
CA LYS A 567 -39.71 18.01 -19.96
C LYS A 567 -39.39 17.16 -18.74
N LEU A 568 -39.71 17.65 -17.54
CA LEU A 568 -39.56 16.87 -16.31
C LEU A 568 -40.37 15.57 -16.37
N ALA A 569 -41.58 15.58 -16.96
CA ALA A 569 -42.37 14.37 -17.15
C ALA A 569 -41.62 13.36 -18.05
N MET A 570 -41.12 13.82 -19.20
CA MET A 570 -40.32 13.00 -20.12
C MET A 570 -39.08 12.41 -19.43
N ASP A 571 -38.33 13.24 -18.72
CA ASP A 571 -37.13 12.82 -17.98
C ASP A 571 -37.47 11.79 -16.90
N THR A 572 -38.57 11.98 -16.17
CA THR A 572 -39.01 11.00 -15.16
C THR A 572 -39.41 9.66 -15.79
N ILE A 573 -40.15 9.67 -16.90
CA ILE A 573 -40.55 8.43 -17.59
C ILE A 573 -39.31 7.70 -18.11
N GLN A 574 -38.40 8.40 -18.78
CA GLN A 574 -37.15 7.82 -19.27
C GLN A 574 -36.31 7.25 -18.13
N LYS A 575 -36.19 7.99 -17.01
CA LYS A 575 -35.48 7.55 -15.81
C LYS A 575 -36.05 6.26 -15.23
N TYR A 576 -37.36 6.16 -15.06
CA TYR A 576 -37.98 4.97 -14.48
C TYR A 576 -37.96 3.76 -15.44
N TYR A 577 -38.12 3.99 -16.74
CA TYR A 577 -37.94 2.92 -17.73
C TYR A 577 -36.48 2.44 -17.78
N SER A 578 -35.52 3.37 -17.68
CA SER A 578 -34.10 3.06 -17.53
C SER A 578 -33.83 2.20 -16.30
N TRP A 579 -34.51 2.47 -15.18
CA TRP A 579 -34.38 1.67 -13.96
C TRP A 579 -34.85 0.23 -14.16
N GLU A 580 -35.99 0.00 -14.84
CA GLU A 580 -36.47 -1.35 -15.16
C GLU A 580 -35.47 -2.14 -16.01
N ILE A 581 -34.88 -1.50 -17.02
CA ILE A 581 -33.84 -2.11 -17.86
C ILE A 581 -32.58 -2.40 -17.03
N SER A 582 -32.13 -1.43 -16.22
CA SER A 582 -30.90 -1.56 -15.42
C SER A 582 -30.95 -2.68 -14.37
N LYS A 583 -32.16 -3.04 -13.93
CA LYS A 583 -32.40 -4.09 -12.93
C LYS A 583 -32.71 -5.45 -13.56
N ASN A 584 -32.90 -5.54 -14.87
CA ASN A 584 -33.12 -6.82 -15.53
C ASN A 584 -31.86 -7.70 -15.50
N THR A 585 -31.98 -8.91 -14.97
CA THR A 585 -30.84 -9.82 -14.75
C THR A 585 -30.17 -10.27 -16.05
N LYS A 586 -30.94 -10.59 -17.10
CA LYS A 586 -30.39 -11.03 -18.40
C LYS A 586 -29.58 -9.92 -19.08
N VAL A 587 -29.99 -8.66 -18.93
CA VAL A 587 -29.22 -7.51 -19.44
C VAL A 587 -27.90 -7.39 -18.67
N ARG A 588 -27.95 -7.42 -17.33
CA ARG A 588 -26.76 -7.31 -16.47
C ARG A 588 -25.78 -8.46 -16.72
N GLU A 589 -26.26 -9.70 -16.79
CA GLU A 589 -25.45 -10.89 -17.06
C GLU A 589 -24.68 -10.77 -18.39
N LYS A 590 -25.37 -10.39 -19.47
CA LYS A 590 -24.73 -10.20 -20.78
C LYS A 590 -23.71 -9.06 -20.76
N VAL A 591 -24.07 -7.92 -20.17
CA VAL A 591 -23.15 -6.77 -20.07
C VAL A 591 -21.93 -7.12 -19.24
N ARG A 592 -22.10 -7.82 -18.11
CA ARG A 592 -21.01 -8.29 -17.23
C ARG A 592 -20.04 -9.18 -17.99
N ALA A 593 -20.54 -10.23 -18.63
CA ALA A 593 -19.70 -11.17 -19.37
C ALA A 593 -18.85 -10.48 -20.47
N ASP A 594 -19.44 -9.52 -21.19
CA ASP A 594 -18.70 -8.77 -22.21
C ASP A 594 -17.71 -7.76 -21.59
N PHE A 595 -18.09 -7.11 -20.48
CA PHE A 595 -17.23 -6.14 -19.78
C PHE A 595 -15.98 -6.81 -19.22
N TYR A 596 -16.11 -7.93 -18.48
CA TYR A 596 -14.95 -8.69 -17.96
C TYR A 596 -14.00 -9.14 -19.08
N ARG A 597 -14.53 -9.40 -20.28
CA ARG A 597 -13.72 -9.84 -21.43
C ARG A 597 -12.92 -8.71 -22.08
N TYR A 598 -13.42 -7.47 -22.04
CA TYR A 598 -12.90 -6.37 -22.85
C TYR A 598 -12.63 -5.07 -22.08
N TYR A 599 -12.59 -5.11 -20.74
CA TYR A 599 -12.30 -3.94 -19.93
C TYR A 599 -10.85 -3.48 -20.06
N LEU A 600 -10.69 -2.16 -19.91
CA LEU A 600 -9.44 -1.43 -19.89
C LEU A 600 -9.45 -0.52 -18.65
N VAL A 601 -8.28 -0.35 -18.05
CA VAL A 601 -8.05 0.57 -16.93
C VAL A 601 -7.17 1.72 -17.42
N ASP A 602 -7.71 2.93 -17.30
CA ASP A 602 -7.02 4.18 -17.62
C ASP A 602 -6.82 5.03 -16.37
N VAL A 603 -5.68 5.72 -16.29
CA VAL A 603 -5.40 6.74 -15.27
C VAL A 603 -5.82 8.11 -15.79
N VAL A 604 -6.62 8.83 -15.00
CA VAL A 604 -6.95 10.23 -15.24
C VAL A 604 -6.39 11.09 -14.11
N LEU A 605 -5.46 11.98 -14.43
CA LEU A 605 -4.79 12.81 -13.43
C LEU A 605 -5.70 13.91 -12.88
N THR A 606 -5.68 14.09 -11.56
CA THR A 606 -6.31 15.24 -10.90
C THR A 606 -5.43 16.48 -10.99
N THR A 607 -5.99 17.66 -10.70
CA THR A 607 -5.19 18.91 -10.61
C THR A 607 -4.11 18.85 -9.53
N LYS A 608 -4.31 18.03 -8.48
CA LYS A 608 -3.31 17.75 -7.46
C LYS A 608 -2.21 16.83 -8.00
N GLY A 609 -2.57 15.69 -8.61
CA GLY A 609 -1.59 14.76 -9.16
C GLY A 609 -0.74 15.32 -10.30
N LYS A 610 -1.30 16.18 -11.16
CA LYS A 610 -0.51 16.90 -12.17
C LYS A 610 0.63 17.71 -11.54
N ARG A 611 0.39 18.31 -10.38
CA ARG A 611 1.36 19.16 -9.65
C ARG A 611 2.33 18.34 -8.77
N GLU A 612 1.84 17.32 -8.08
CA GLU A 612 2.62 16.57 -7.08
C GLU A 612 3.38 15.38 -7.67
N ILE A 613 2.86 14.71 -8.71
CA ILE A 613 3.56 13.60 -9.37
C ILE A 613 4.63 14.20 -10.30
N GLN A 614 5.78 14.48 -9.73
CA GLN A 614 6.97 14.95 -10.43
C GLN A 614 7.96 13.82 -10.67
N ARG A 615 9.05 14.13 -11.38
CA ARG A 615 10.16 13.18 -11.55
C ARG A 615 10.71 12.75 -10.19
N GLY A 616 10.91 11.45 -10.01
CA GLY A 616 11.31 10.84 -8.74
C GLY A 616 10.15 10.53 -7.79
N SER A 617 8.91 10.84 -8.16
CA SER A 617 7.72 10.42 -7.41
C SER A 617 7.52 8.90 -7.49
N LEU A 618 6.96 8.30 -6.43
CA LEU A 618 6.60 6.88 -6.39
C LEU A 618 5.57 6.48 -7.47
N TYR A 619 4.80 7.45 -7.96
CA TYR A 619 3.72 7.25 -8.95
C TYR A 619 4.11 7.71 -10.36
N GLU A 620 5.38 8.08 -10.59
CA GLU A 620 5.86 8.59 -11.88
C GLU A 620 5.59 7.59 -13.01
N ASP A 621 5.75 6.30 -12.76
CA ASP A 621 5.64 5.20 -13.72
C ASP A 621 4.20 4.76 -14.05
N ILE A 622 3.21 5.35 -13.37
CA ILE A 622 1.79 5.16 -13.65
C ILE A 622 1.07 6.46 -14.04
N LYS A 623 1.79 7.60 -14.03
CA LYS A 623 1.24 8.94 -14.24
C LYS A 623 0.35 9.07 -15.49
N TYR A 624 0.75 8.44 -16.60
CA TYR A 624 0.02 8.45 -17.87
C TYR A 624 -0.37 7.04 -18.33
N ALA A 625 -0.60 6.12 -17.40
CA ALA A 625 -0.97 4.75 -17.74
C ALA A 625 -2.37 4.69 -18.37
N ILE A 626 -2.48 4.03 -19.53
CA ILE A 626 -3.74 3.82 -20.26
C ILE A 626 -3.82 2.40 -20.80
N ASN A 627 -5.01 1.97 -21.22
CA ASN A 627 -5.31 0.69 -21.85
C ASN A 627 -4.74 -0.53 -21.08
N ARG A 628 -4.68 -0.46 -19.75
CA ARG A 628 -4.18 -1.58 -18.95
C ARG A 628 -5.23 -2.69 -18.93
N THR A 629 -4.79 -3.90 -19.25
CA THR A 629 -5.63 -5.10 -19.32
C THR A 629 -5.37 -6.01 -18.12
N PRO A 630 -6.27 -6.96 -17.81
CA PRO A 630 -6.04 -7.95 -16.74
C PRO A 630 -4.69 -8.69 -16.84
N LEU A 631 -4.19 -8.92 -18.06
CA LEU A 631 -2.89 -9.57 -18.26
C LEU A 631 -1.72 -8.71 -17.76
N HIS A 632 -1.82 -7.38 -17.89
CA HIS A 632 -0.80 -6.47 -17.36
C HIS A 632 -0.74 -6.56 -15.83
N PHE A 633 -1.89 -6.53 -15.16
CA PHE A 633 -1.97 -6.63 -13.70
C PHE A 633 -1.64 -8.02 -13.17
N ARG A 634 -1.87 -9.09 -13.94
CA ARG A 634 -1.39 -10.43 -13.55
C ARG A 634 0.14 -10.50 -13.54
N ARG A 635 0.81 -9.77 -14.44
CA ARG A 635 2.28 -9.75 -14.54
C ARG A 635 2.90 -8.85 -13.47
N GLU A 636 2.29 -7.70 -13.22
CA GLU A 636 2.77 -6.67 -12.28
C GLU A 636 1.60 -6.22 -11.39
N PRO A 637 1.14 -7.06 -10.45
CA PRO A 637 -0.05 -6.80 -9.62
C PRO A 637 0.11 -5.58 -8.70
N GLU A 638 1.33 -5.28 -8.28
CA GLU A 638 1.65 -4.10 -7.47
C GLU A 638 1.30 -2.78 -8.18
N ILE A 639 1.23 -2.77 -9.52
CA ILE A 639 0.86 -1.57 -10.28
C ILE A 639 -0.57 -1.17 -9.97
N PHE A 640 -1.50 -2.13 -9.89
CA PHE A 640 -2.90 -1.83 -9.60
C PHE A 640 -3.08 -1.35 -8.15
N LEU A 641 -2.41 -2.00 -7.19
CA LEU A 641 -2.45 -1.55 -5.79
C LEU A 641 -1.89 -0.14 -5.62
N LYS A 642 -0.81 0.16 -6.36
CA LYS A 642 -0.24 1.52 -6.39
C LYS A 642 -1.17 2.54 -7.06
N MET A 643 -1.92 2.14 -8.08
CA MET A 643 -2.96 2.98 -8.70
C MET A 643 -4.08 3.30 -7.70
N LEU A 644 -4.52 2.32 -6.91
CA LEU A 644 -5.52 2.51 -5.84
C LEU A 644 -5.00 3.45 -4.74
N GLU A 645 -3.75 3.28 -4.32
CA GLU A 645 -3.13 4.19 -3.33
C GLU A 645 -2.99 5.62 -3.88
N ALA A 646 -2.63 5.79 -5.15
CA ALA A 646 -2.60 7.13 -5.75
C ALA A 646 -4.00 7.76 -5.86
N GLU A 647 -5.03 6.95 -6.02
CA GLU A 647 -6.43 7.37 -6.03
C GLU A 647 -6.93 7.76 -4.63
N SER A 648 -6.58 7.01 -3.59
CA SER A 648 -6.89 7.35 -2.18
C SER A 648 -6.26 8.69 -1.77
N LEU A 649 -5.07 8.99 -2.30
CA LEU A 649 -4.38 10.28 -2.12
C LEU A 649 -4.89 11.42 -3.02
N ASN A 650 -5.91 11.16 -3.83
CA ASN A 650 -6.53 12.09 -4.79
C ASN A 650 -5.52 12.66 -5.82
N LEU A 651 -4.52 11.86 -6.20
CA LEU A 651 -3.56 12.22 -7.25
C LEU A 651 -4.09 11.84 -8.64
N MET A 652 -4.88 10.77 -8.71
CA MET A 652 -5.50 10.30 -9.94
C MET A 652 -6.85 9.65 -9.66
N THR A 653 -7.60 9.38 -10.73
CA THR A 653 -8.83 8.59 -10.69
C THR A 653 -8.74 7.47 -11.71
N LEU A 654 -9.18 6.26 -11.35
CA LEU A 654 -9.15 5.11 -12.23
C LEU A 654 -10.44 5.01 -13.02
N LYS A 655 -10.32 5.03 -14.35
CA LYS A 655 -11.44 4.89 -15.25
C LYS A 655 -11.46 3.49 -15.83
N LEU A 656 -12.38 2.67 -15.33
CA LEU A 656 -12.67 1.34 -15.87
C LEU A 656 -13.74 1.46 -16.94
N HIS A 657 -13.43 0.99 -18.15
CA HIS A 657 -14.38 1.01 -19.25
C HIS A 657 -14.09 -0.10 -20.25
N MET A 658 -15.05 -0.38 -21.13
CA MET A 658 -14.86 -1.37 -22.18
C MET A 658 -14.18 -0.76 -23.42
N SER A 659 -13.37 -1.56 -24.13
CA SER A 659 -12.91 -1.17 -25.47
C SER A 659 -14.11 -0.95 -26.42
N SER A 660 -14.10 0.17 -27.16
CA SER A 660 -15.22 0.55 -28.06
C SER A 660 -16.61 0.59 -27.39
N GLN A 661 -16.67 1.06 -26.13
CA GLN A 661 -17.91 1.06 -25.33
C GLN A 661 -19.11 1.75 -26.02
N LYS A 662 -18.90 2.86 -26.73
CA LYS A 662 -20.00 3.56 -27.44
C LYS A 662 -20.59 2.70 -28.55
N GLN A 663 -19.73 2.09 -29.38
CA GLN A 663 -20.16 1.19 -30.45
C GLN A 663 -20.87 -0.05 -29.89
N TYR A 664 -20.45 -0.52 -28.72
CA TYR A 664 -21.13 -1.62 -28.04
C TYR A 664 -22.54 -1.24 -27.57
N VAL A 665 -22.73 -0.05 -26.99
CA VAL A 665 -24.07 0.44 -26.60
C VAL A 665 -24.96 0.56 -27.83
N ASP A 666 -24.45 1.10 -28.94
CA ASP A 666 -25.21 1.21 -30.20
C ASP A 666 -25.60 -0.16 -30.76
N HIS A 667 -24.69 -1.14 -30.72
CA HIS A 667 -24.95 -2.51 -31.17
C HIS A 667 -25.98 -3.23 -30.27
N LEU A 668 -25.88 -3.07 -28.95
CA LEU A 668 -26.89 -3.61 -28.04
C LEU A 668 -28.26 -2.97 -28.27
N PHE A 669 -28.30 -1.66 -28.54
CA PHE A 669 -29.54 -0.95 -28.86
C PHE A 669 -30.19 -1.48 -30.14
N GLN A 670 -29.39 -1.76 -31.18
CA GLN A 670 -29.84 -2.39 -32.44
C GLN A 670 -30.53 -3.74 -32.19
N ILE A 671 -29.95 -4.57 -31.31
CA ILE A 671 -30.49 -5.88 -30.96
C ILE A 671 -31.75 -5.74 -30.09
N ALA A 672 -31.74 -4.80 -29.15
CA ALA A 672 -32.75 -4.69 -28.11
C ALA A 672 -34.02 -3.97 -28.55
N LEU A 673 -33.89 -2.78 -29.14
CA LEU A 673 -34.94 -1.76 -29.17
C LEU A 673 -35.07 -0.97 -30.49
N GLU A 674 -34.13 -1.07 -31.41
CA GLU A 674 -34.20 -0.30 -32.66
C GLU A 674 -35.28 -0.84 -33.62
N THR A 675 -36.07 0.08 -34.19
CA THR A 675 -36.96 -0.23 -35.31
C THR A 675 -36.35 0.25 -36.63
N THR A 676 -36.54 -0.53 -37.69
CA THR A 676 -36.04 -0.19 -39.04
C THR A 676 -36.94 0.81 -39.78
N ASN A 677 -37.96 1.35 -39.11
CA ASN A 677 -38.94 2.25 -39.70
C ASN A 677 -38.36 3.67 -39.81
N THR A 678 -38.54 4.31 -40.97
CA THR A 678 -37.96 5.63 -41.29
C THR A 678 -38.96 6.78 -41.15
N SER A 679 -40.18 6.52 -40.67
CA SER A 679 -41.17 7.58 -40.41
C SER A 679 -40.71 8.53 -39.30
N ASP A 680 -41.09 9.81 -39.38
CA ASP A 680 -40.76 10.81 -38.33
C ASP A 680 -41.22 10.35 -36.94
N LEU A 681 -42.36 9.66 -36.87
CA LEU A 681 -42.87 9.09 -35.62
C LEU A 681 -41.94 8.00 -35.07
N ALA A 682 -41.45 7.10 -35.92
CA ALA A 682 -40.51 6.05 -35.53
C ALA A 682 -39.17 6.63 -35.07
N ILE A 683 -38.66 7.66 -35.74
CA ILE A 683 -37.42 8.35 -35.36
C ILE A 683 -37.53 8.93 -33.94
N GLU A 684 -38.64 9.60 -33.63
CA GLU A 684 -38.88 10.16 -32.29
C GLU A 684 -39.00 9.08 -31.20
N TRP A 685 -39.70 7.97 -31.49
CA TRP A 685 -39.76 6.83 -30.56
C TRP A 685 -38.40 6.15 -30.38
N ASN A 686 -37.60 5.99 -31.43
CA ASN A 686 -36.26 5.43 -31.34
C ASN A 686 -35.32 6.36 -30.55
N ASN A 687 -35.41 7.68 -30.73
CA ASN A 687 -34.66 8.64 -29.92
C ASN A 687 -35.04 8.54 -28.44
N PHE A 688 -36.34 8.44 -28.14
CA PHE A 688 -36.84 8.25 -26.78
C PHE A 688 -36.33 6.94 -26.15
N ARG A 689 -36.41 5.82 -26.87
CA ARG A 689 -35.89 4.51 -26.45
C ARG A 689 -34.38 4.56 -26.23
N LYS A 690 -33.63 5.17 -27.16
CA LYS A 690 -32.17 5.26 -27.09
C LYS A 690 -31.71 6.04 -25.87
N ALA A 691 -32.35 7.17 -25.55
CA ALA A 691 -32.02 7.96 -24.37
C ALA A 691 -32.18 7.16 -23.07
N ALA A 692 -33.32 6.47 -22.89
CA ALA A 692 -33.56 5.64 -21.71
C ALA A 692 -32.63 4.41 -21.66
N PHE A 693 -32.39 3.77 -22.80
CA PHE A 693 -31.50 2.61 -22.91
C PHE A 693 -30.06 2.97 -22.58
N THR A 694 -29.52 4.07 -23.14
CA THR A 694 -28.16 4.54 -22.82
C THR A 694 -28.00 4.84 -21.34
N GLN A 695 -28.96 5.53 -20.70
CA GLN A 695 -28.94 5.76 -19.25
C GLN A 695 -28.93 4.44 -18.45
N ALA A 696 -29.67 3.43 -18.91
CA ALA A 696 -29.73 2.13 -18.24
C ALA A 696 -28.39 1.39 -18.33
N ILE A 697 -27.79 1.34 -19.52
CA ILE A 697 -26.51 0.67 -19.76
C ILE A 697 -25.37 1.42 -19.07
N GLU A 698 -25.36 2.76 -19.05
CA GLU A 698 -24.37 3.55 -18.30
C GLU A 698 -24.42 3.25 -16.80
N LYS A 699 -25.62 3.09 -16.23
CA LYS A 699 -25.77 2.66 -14.84
C LYS A 699 -25.20 1.26 -14.61
N ILE A 700 -25.53 0.30 -15.47
CA ILE A 700 -24.98 -1.07 -15.39
C ILE A 700 -23.45 -1.05 -15.51
N PHE A 701 -22.89 -0.23 -16.41
CA PHE A 701 -21.44 -0.09 -16.55
C PHE A 701 -20.78 0.43 -15.29
N ASN A 702 -21.37 1.42 -14.61
CA ASN A 702 -20.80 1.93 -13.36
C ASN A 702 -20.83 0.87 -12.26
N ASP A 703 -21.94 0.14 -12.12
CA ASP A 703 -22.06 -0.94 -11.14
C ASP A 703 -21.00 -2.03 -11.40
N ILE A 704 -20.90 -2.52 -12.64
CA ILE A 704 -19.97 -3.61 -13.01
C ILE A 704 -18.51 -3.14 -13.02
N ALA A 705 -18.24 -1.89 -13.36
CA ALA A 705 -16.90 -1.33 -13.27
C ALA A 705 -16.41 -1.36 -11.82
N GLN A 706 -17.27 -1.07 -10.84
CA GLN A 706 -16.93 -1.19 -9.43
C GLN A 706 -16.75 -2.67 -9.03
N GLU A 707 -17.65 -3.58 -9.45
CA GLU A 707 -17.50 -5.03 -9.22
C GLU A 707 -16.12 -5.54 -9.72
N ILE A 708 -15.71 -5.15 -10.93
CA ILE A 708 -14.41 -5.53 -11.52
C ILE A 708 -13.25 -4.90 -10.76
N LYS A 709 -13.40 -3.66 -10.29
CA LYS A 709 -12.36 -2.96 -9.52
C LYS A 709 -12.06 -3.72 -8.23
N ASP A 710 -13.10 -4.11 -7.50
CA ASP A 710 -12.99 -4.83 -6.22
C ASP A 710 -12.40 -6.24 -6.44
N ASP A 711 -12.84 -6.94 -7.49
CA ASP A 711 -12.29 -8.26 -7.86
C ASP A 711 -10.82 -8.19 -8.26
N LEU A 712 -10.45 -7.16 -9.03
CA LEU A 712 -9.07 -6.94 -9.46
C LEU A 712 -8.18 -6.57 -8.26
N GLU A 713 -8.70 -5.77 -7.33
CA GLU A 713 -8.02 -5.46 -6.07
C GLU A 713 -7.72 -6.74 -5.28
N LYS A 714 -8.74 -7.56 -4.99
CA LYS A 714 -8.59 -8.83 -4.28
C LYS A 714 -7.58 -9.76 -4.98
N THR A 715 -7.66 -9.83 -6.31
CA THR A 715 -6.74 -10.65 -7.12
C THR A 715 -5.30 -10.14 -7.02
N CYS A 716 -5.07 -8.83 -7.14
CA CYS A 716 -3.74 -8.24 -7.05
C CYS A 716 -3.16 -8.36 -5.63
N GLN A 717 -3.96 -8.12 -4.58
CA GLN A 717 -3.55 -8.33 -3.20
C GLN A 717 -3.11 -9.80 -2.97
N LYS A 718 -3.92 -10.77 -3.42
CA LYS A 718 -3.59 -12.20 -3.34
C LYS A 718 -2.26 -12.53 -4.03
N LEU A 719 -2.03 -12.03 -5.25
CA LEU A 719 -0.79 -12.30 -5.99
C LEU A 719 0.44 -11.70 -5.29
N VAL A 720 0.34 -10.47 -4.76
CA VAL A 720 1.43 -9.86 -3.99
C VAL A 720 1.65 -10.61 -2.68
N CYS A 721 0.59 -11.04 -1.97
CA CYS A 721 0.70 -11.85 -0.76
C CYS A 721 1.39 -13.20 -0.99
N LYS A 722 1.17 -13.86 -2.14
CA LYS A 722 1.93 -15.08 -2.49
C LYS A 722 3.44 -14.80 -2.52
N VAL A 723 3.85 -13.66 -3.08
CA VAL A 723 5.27 -13.25 -3.12
C VAL A 723 5.80 -12.88 -1.73
N VAL A 724 5.01 -12.14 -0.93
CA VAL A 724 5.35 -11.80 0.46
C VAL A 724 5.56 -13.06 1.28
N ARG A 725 4.61 -14.00 1.23
CA ARG A 725 4.66 -15.28 1.93
C ARG A 725 5.93 -16.04 1.59
N HIS A 726 6.23 -16.23 0.31
CA HIS A 726 7.42 -16.96 -0.12
C HIS A 726 8.72 -16.30 0.36
N LYS A 727 8.84 -14.96 0.22
CA LYS A 727 10.01 -14.21 0.73
C LYS A 727 10.14 -14.25 2.24
N PHE A 728 9.03 -14.32 2.96
CA PHE A 728 9.07 -14.46 4.42
C PHE A 728 9.44 -15.89 4.81
N MET A 729 8.94 -16.90 4.10
CA MET A 729 9.33 -18.30 4.31
C MET A 729 10.84 -18.50 4.17
N THR A 730 11.53 -17.87 3.21
CA THR A 730 13.00 -17.99 3.10
C THR A 730 13.76 -17.40 4.30
N LYS A 731 13.14 -16.49 5.07
CA LYS A 731 13.70 -15.99 6.34
C LYS A 731 13.50 -17.00 7.49
N LEU A 732 12.38 -17.72 7.49
CA LEU A 732 12.02 -18.71 8.50
C LEU A 732 12.68 -20.08 8.27
N ASP A 733 12.82 -20.47 6.99
CA ASP A 733 13.39 -21.71 6.49
C ASP A 733 14.92 -21.66 6.56
N GLN A 734 15.41 -21.49 7.78
CA GLN A 734 16.83 -21.46 8.11
C GLN A 734 17.08 -22.22 9.40
N ALA A 735 17.89 -23.27 9.28
CA ALA A 735 18.44 -24.02 10.38
C ALA A 735 19.33 -23.13 11.27
N PRO A 736 19.54 -23.52 12.54
CA PRO A 736 20.56 -22.90 13.38
C PRO A 736 21.94 -22.89 12.72
N TYR A 737 22.73 -21.84 12.95
CA TYR A 737 24.11 -21.80 12.47
C TYR A 737 24.96 -22.87 13.18
N VAL A 738 25.51 -23.80 12.41
CA VAL A 738 26.39 -24.86 12.91
C VAL A 738 27.79 -24.69 12.27
N PRO A 739 28.83 -24.34 13.04
CA PRO A 739 30.18 -24.15 12.50
C PRO A 739 30.79 -25.41 11.88
N ASP A 740 30.42 -26.58 12.40
CA ASP A 740 30.91 -27.87 11.93
C ASP A 740 29.77 -28.86 11.75
N LEU A 741 29.38 -29.07 10.49
CA LEU A 741 28.32 -29.98 10.10
C LEU A 741 28.57 -31.45 10.53
N LYS A 742 29.82 -31.84 10.84
CA LYS A 742 30.14 -33.18 11.34
C LYS A 742 29.85 -33.38 12.83
N ASP A 743 29.72 -32.29 13.58
CA ASP A 743 29.30 -32.31 14.99
C ASP A 743 28.22 -31.24 15.19
N PRO A 744 26.95 -31.53 14.84
CA PRO A 744 25.86 -30.55 14.71
C PRO A 744 25.35 -30.06 16.07
N LYS A 745 26.25 -29.51 16.88
CA LYS A 745 25.94 -28.88 18.16
C LYS A 745 25.81 -27.38 17.96
N LEU A 746 24.83 -26.80 18.63
CA LEU A 746 24.71 -25.35 18.70
C LEU A 746 26.02 -24.71 19.20
N PRO A 747 26.48 -23.62 18.56
CA PRO A 747 27.74 -22.99 18.91
C PRO A 747 27.66 -22.19 20.21
N LYS A 748 28.82 -22.00 20.81
CA LYS A 748 29.07 -20.95 21.79
C LYS A 748 29.38 -19.67 21.01
N ILE A 749 28.53 -18.65 21.12
CA ILE A 749 28.56 -17.49 20.22
C ILE A 749 29.06 -16.26 20.97
N LEU A 750 29.99 -15.53 20.36
CA LEU A 750 30.29 -14.15 20.74
C LEU A 750 29.88 -13.23 19.61
N THR A 751 28.97 -12.32 19.88
CA THR A 751 28.55 -11.30 18.92
C THR A 751 29.16 -9.95 19.27
N LEU A 752 29.58 -9.20 18.26
CA LEU A 752 30.19 -7.87 18.45
C LEU A 752 29.46 -6.79 17.65
N THR A 753 29.50 -5.57 18.17
CA THR A 753 29.17 -4.34 17.44
C THR A 753 30.13 -3.22 17.80
N CYS A 754 30.46 -2.36 16.84
CA CYS A 754 31.31 -1.19 17.06
C CYS A 754 30.51 0.08 17.42
N GLY A 755 29.18 -0.01 17.53
CA GLY A 755 28.31 1.15 17.72
C GLY A 755 28.53 2.18 16.61
N GLN A 756 28.85 3.42 16.98
CA GLN A 756 29.12 4.51 16.02
C GLN A 756 30.52 4.44 15.36
N GLY A 757 31.33 3.45 15.74
CA GLY A 757 32.60 3.14 15.08
C GLY A 757 33.70 4.19 15.27
N ARG A 758 33.59 5.09 16.28
CA ARG A 758 34.69 6.01 16.62
C ARG A 758 35.70 5.29 17.53
N PHE A 759 36.50 4.42 16.93
CA PHE A 759 37.42 3.55 17.65
C PHE A 759 38.36 4.32 18.59
N GLY A 760 38.40 3.90 19.85
CA GLY A 760 39.16 4.54 20.93
C GLY A 760 38.35 5.53 21.77
N SER A 761 37.32 6.17 21.22
CA SER A 761 36.34 6.93 22.02
C SER A 761 35.09 6.12 22.34
N ASP A 762 34.58 5.38 21.35
CA ASP A 762 33.49 4.43 21.53
C ASP A 762 34.07 3.05 21.84
N ALA A 763 33.50 2.39 22.85
CA ALA A 763 33.88 1.02 23.17
C ALA A 763 33.19 0.03 22.22
N ILE A 764 33.89 -1.02 21.84
CA ILE A 764 33.29 -2.16 21.14
C ILE A 764 32.53 -2.97 22.18
N ILE A 765 31.28 -3.30 21.87
CA ILE A 765 30.41 -4.09 22.73
C ILE A 765 30.38 -5.51 22.22
N ALA A 766 30.48 -6.48 23.13
CA ALA A 766 30.31 -7.88 22.80
C ALA A 766 29.40 -8.59 23.81
N ALA A 767 28.65 -9.59 23.36
CA ALA A 767 27.82 -10.44 24.21
C ALA A 767 28.16 -11.91 23.94
N TYR A 768 28.32 -12.68 25.02
CA TYR A 768 28.55 -14.11 24.99
C TYR A 768 27.26 -14.87 25.33
N VAL A 769 26.83 -15.73 24.41
CA VAL A 769 25.68 -16.62 24.55
C VAL A 769 26.15 -18.08 24.48
N ASN A 770 25.72 -18.88 25.45
CA ASN A 770 26.10 -20.30 25.53
C ASN A 770 25.33 -21.17 24.52
N ARG A 771 25.60 -22.48 24.50
CA ARG A 771 24.93 -23.41 23.57
C ARG A 771 23.42 -23.55 23.77
N LYS A 772 22.88 -23.13 24.91
CA LYS A 772 21.44 -23.18 25.21
C LYS A 772 20.69 -21.93 24.75
N GLY A 773 21.39 -20.94 24.16
CA GLY A 773 20.80 -19.64 23.83
C GLY A 773 20.68 -18.69 25.03
N GLU A 774 21.28 -19.03 26.17
CA GLU A 774 21.26 -18.19 27.37
C GLU A 774 22.39 -17.16 27.32
N PHE A 775 22.07 -15.90 27.57
CA PHE A 775 23.06 -14.85 27.77
C PHE A 775 23.87 -15.12 29.04
N VAL A 776 25.20 -15.10 28.91
CA VAL A 776 26.11 -15.38 30.04
C VAL A 776 26.80 -14.12 30.51
N ARG A 777 27.40 -13.35 29.59
CA ARG A 777 28.23 -12.20 29.94
C ARG A 777 28.38 -11.23 28.77
N ASP A 778 28.44 -9.95 29.06
CA ASP A 778 28.82 -8.90 28.12
C ASP A 778 30.23 -8.36 28.40
N PHE A 779 30.85 -7.80 27.37
CA PHE A 779 32.18 -7.19 27.40
C PHE A 779 32.13 -5.81 26.78
N LYS A 780 32.84 -4.86 27.41
CA LYS A 780 33.07 -3.52 26.90
C LYS A 780 34.56 -3.36 26.62
N ILE A 781 34.93 -3.44 25.36
CA ILE A 781 36.33 -3.35 24.92
C ILE A 781 36.63 -1.88 24.60
N THR A 782 37.39 -1.23 25.48
CA THR A 782 37.79 0.17 25.33
C THR A 782 39.07 0.35 24.51
N GLU A 783 39.84 -0.71 24.34
CA GLU A 783 41.08 -0.69 23.55
C GLU A 783 40.77 -0.48 22.07
N ASN A 784 41.50 0.43 21.44
CA ASN A 784 41.31 0.76 20.03
C ASN A 784 42.00 -0.30 19.13
N PRO A 785 41.27 -1.02 18.27
CA PRO A 785 41.86 -2.04 17.37
C PRO A 785 42.89 -1.50 16.38
N PHE A 786 42.90 -0.18 16.15
CA PHE A 786 43.74 0.52 15.19
C PHE A 786 44.78 1.44 15.86
N ASP A 787 45.00 1.31 17.18
CA ASP A 787 46.05 2.05 17.87
C ASP A 787 47.44 1.60 17.39
N ARG A 788 48.17 2.51 16.74
CA ARG A 788 49.53 2.26 16.26
C ARG A 788 50.56 2.21 17.38
N SER A 789 50.27 2.82 18.53
CA SER A 789 51.19 2.88 19.66
C SER A 789 51.26 1.55 20.43
N ASN A 790 50.12 0.87 20.57
CA ASN A 790 50.00 -0.41 21.28
C ASN A 790 49.01 -1.36 20.58
N PRO A 791 49.31 -1.84 19.37
CA PRO A 791 48.37 -2.67 18.59
C PRO A 791 48.01 -3.97 19.30
N ASP A 792 48.92 -4.54 20.09
CA ASP A 792 48.74 -5.83 20.73
C ASP A 792 47.71 -5.82 21.89
N LYS A 793 47.42 -4.66 22.50
CA LYS A 793 46.48 -4.58 23.65
C LYS A 793 45.08 -5.04 23.30
N PHE A 794 44.53 -4.55 22.18
CA PHE A 794 43.23 -4.99 21.72
C PHE A 794 43.23 -6.50 21.42
N GLU A 795 44.30 -6.99 20.80
CA GLU A 795 44.43 -8.40 20.44
C GLU A 795 44.54 -9.31 21.67
N GLU A 796 45.25 -8.88 22.72
CA GLU A 796 45.35 -9.57 24.00
C GLU A 796 44.00 -9.62 24.72
N VAL A 797 43.26 -8.50 24.77
CA VAL A 797 41.91 -8.46 25.36
C VAL A 797 40.96 -9.37 24.58
N PHE A 798 41.00 -9.34 23.26
CA PHE A 798 40.15 -10.18 22.42
C PHE A 798 40.50 -11.67 22.57
N GLU A 799 41.78 -12.01 22.58
CA GLU A 799 42.28 -13.36 22.84
C GLU A 799 41.82 -13.88 24.21
N ASP A 800 41.94 -13.07 25.27
CA ASP A 800 41.47 -13.42 26.62
C ASP A 800 39.97 -13.71 26.66
N ILE A 801 39.15 -12.88 26.00
CA ILE A 801 37.70 -13.10 25.88
C ILE A 801 37.42 -14.44 25.17
N VAL A 802 38.10 -14.69 24.05
CA VAL A 802 37.89 -15.89 23.24
C VAL A 802 38.26 -17.15 24.00
N GLN A 803 39.41 -17.15 24.67
CA GLN A 803 39.88 -18.27 25.47
C GLN A 803 39.03 -18.46 26.73
N THR A 804 38.63 -17.39 27.42
CA THR A 804 37.79 -17.48 28.62
C THR A 804 36.41 -18.06 28.31
N CYS A 805 35.79 -17.63 27.21
CA CYS A 805 34.44 -18.07 26.84
C CYS A 805 34.42 -19.40 26.06
N GLN A 806 35.57 -19.85 25.53
CA GLN A 806 35.69 -21.05 24.69
C GLN A 806 34.70 -21.00 23.50
N ILE A 807 34.70 -19.88 22.80
CA ILE A 807 33.77 -19.57 21.70
C ILE A 807 34.04 -20.50 20.51
N THR A 808 32.99 -20.86 19.78
CA THR A 808 33.10 -21.66 18.55
C THR A 808 32.63 -20.91 17.30
N ALA A 809 31.95 -19.77 17.46
CA ALA A 809 31.53 -18.90 16.36
C ALA A 809 31.46 -17.44 16.80
N ILE A 810 31.77 -16.52 15.88
CA ILE A 810 31.66 -15.09 16.12
C ILE A 810 30.69 -14.47 15.12
N GLY A 811 29.70 -13.75 15.63
CA GLY A 811 28.80 -12.93 14.81
C GLY A 811 29.17 -11.46 14.90
N ILE A 812 29.01 -10.70 13.82
CA ILE A 812 29.21 -9.25 13.86
C ILE A 812 28.22 -8.55 12.95
N ASN A 813 27.64 -7.46 13.43
CA ASN A 813 26.98 -6.47 12.59
C ASN A 813 26.96 -5.11 13.33
N GLY A 814 26.59 -4.03 12.67
CA GLY A 814 26.50 -2.72 13.28
C GLY A 814 25.95 -1.65 12.33
N PRO A 815 25.67 -0.45 12.85
CA PRO A 815 24.83 0.53 12.16
C PRO A 815 25.54 1.30 11.03
N ASN A 816 26.80 0.97 10.70
CA ASN A 816 27.57 1.72 9.71
C ASN A 816 28.72 0.89 9.09
N PRO A 817 29.29 1.34 7.95
CA PRO A 817 30.39 0.66 7.25
C PRO A 817 31.67 0.46 8.04
N LYS A 818 31.89 1.18 9.16
CA LYS A 818 33.10 1.00 9.99
C LYS A 818 33.15 -0.38 10.64
N THR A 819 32.00 -1.05 10.77
CA THR A 819 31.89 -2.46 11.15
C THR A 819 32.77 -3.34 10.27
N GLN A 820 32.89 -3.03 8.97
CA GLN A 820 33.74 -3.79 8.05
C GLN A 820 35.24 -3.67 8.36
N LYS A 821 35.69 -2.51 8.84
CA LYS A 821 37.07 -2.33 9.29
C LYS A 821 37.33 -3.20 10.50
N LEU A 822 36.39 -3.25 11.45
CA LEU A 822 36.47 -4.14 12.62
C LEU A 822 36.48 -5.61 12.20
N PHE A 823 35.57 -6.04 11.32
CA PHE A 823 35.52 -7.41 10.79
C PHE A 823 36.87 -7.85 10.21
N LYS A 824 37.47 -7.04 9.32
CA LYS A 824 38.79 -7.33 8.73
C LYS A 824 39.89 -7.43 9.81
N LYS A 825 39.87 -6.53 10.80
CA LYS A 825 40.83 -6.57 11.91
C LYS A 825 40.64 -7.82 12.77
N LEU A 826 39.41 -8.24 13.05
CA LEU A 826 39.16 -9.46 13.82
C LEU A 826 39.69 -10.72 13.10
N ILE A 827 39.48 -10.81 11.78
CA ILE A 827 40.06 -11.89 10.96
C ILE A 827 41.58 -11.90 11.07
N GLU A 828 42.23 -10.74 10.92
CA GLU A 828 43.68 -10.60 11.07
C GLU A 828 44.15 -11.10 12.45
N VAL A 829 43.44 -10.76 13.52
CA VAL A 829 43.78 -11.17 14.89
C VAL A 829 43.60 -12.68 15.09
N ILE A 830 42.52 -13.27 14.59
CA ILE A 830 42.29 -14.73 14.66
C ILE A 830 43.45 -15.49 14.01
N HIS A 831 43.90 -15.04 12.83
CA HIS A 831 45.04 -15.65 12.15
C HIS A 831 46.37 -15.38 12.87
N LYS A 832 46.63 -14.13 13.29
CA LYS A 832 47.88 -13.75 13.96
C LYS A 832 48.07 -14.48 15.29
N LYS A 833 47.01 -14.62 16.08
CA LYS A 833 47.01 -15.28 17.41
C LYS A 833 46.71 -16.78 17.34
N ASN A 834 46.41 -17.30 16.15
CA ASN A 834 46.03 -18.70 15.93
C ASN A 834 44.87 -19.16 16.84
N LEU A 835 43.81 -18.34 16.91
CA LEU A 835 42.61 -18.64 17.71
C LEU A 835 41.79 -19.70 16.98
N VAL A 836 41.88 -20.93 17.48
CA VAL A 836 41.30 -22.12 16.85
C VAL A 836 40.32 -22.84 17.79
N ASP A 837 39.39 -23.57 17.20
CA ASP A 837 38.47 -24.45 17.92
C ASP A 837 39.17 -25.75 18.39
N SER A 838 38.39 -26.66 18.98
CA SER A 838 38.89 -27.97 19.46
C SER A 838 39.47 -28.88 18.36
N LYS A 839 39.21 -28.60 17.08
CA LYS A 839 39.72 -29.36 15.93
C LYS A 839 40.91 -28.68 15.25
N GLY A 840 41.33 -27.51 15.75
CA GLY A 840 42.43 -26.74 15.19
C GLY A 840 42.04 -25.86 13.99
N THR A 841 40.75 -25.65 13.76
CA THR A 841 40.24 -24.74 12.71
C THR A 841 40.08 -23.35 13.28
N HIS A 842 40.47 -22.31 12.52
CA HIS A 842 40.24 -20.92 12.96
C HIS A 842 38.76 -20.66 13.22
N ILE A 843 38.47 -19.96 14.31
CA ILE A 843 37.09 -19.63 14.69
C ILE A 843 36.45 -18.77 13.58
N PRO A 844 35.29 -19.16 13.03
CA PRO A 844 34.64 -18.40 11.98
C PRO A 844 34.07 -17.08 12.52
N ILE A 845 34.17 -16.03 11.71
CA ILE A 845 33.49 -14.75 11.91
C ILE A 845 32.53 -14.56 10.74
N ILE A 846 31.25 -14.33 11.02
CA ILE A 846 30.22 -14.10 10.00
C ILE A 846 29.48 -12.80 10.26
N TYR A 847 28.97 -12.17 9.19
CA TYR A 847 27.93 -11.17 9.34
C TYR A 847 26.60 -11.84 9.66
N VAL A 848 25.82 -11.23 10.54
CA VAL A 848 24.53 -11.74 10.99
C VAL A 848 23.48 -10.69 10.67
N GLU A 849 22.36 -11.10 10.09
CA GLU A 849 21.21 -10.24 9.83
C GLU A 849 20.74 -9.56 11.14
N ASP A 850 20.62 -8.24 11.11
CA ASP A 850 20.39 -7.42 12.29
C ASP A 850 19.01 -6.76 12.32
N GLU A 851 18.15 -7.00 11.33
CA GLU A 851 16.81 -6.40 11.29
C GLU A 851 15.99 -6.68 12.57
N ILE A 852 16.11 -7.88 13.14
CA ILE A 852 15.46 -8.20 14.41
C ILE A 852 16.18 -7.52 15.59
N ALA A 853 17.52 -7.53 15.57
CA ALA A 853 18.32 -6.94 16.64
C ALA A 853 18.10 -5.42 16.77
N ILE A 854 17.89 -4.71 15.64
CA ILE A 854 17.56 -3.28 15.58
C ILE A 854 16.21 -2.99 16.26
N ARG A 855 15.21 -3.86 16.07
CA ARG A 855 13.88 -3.73 16.71
C ARG A 855 13.95 -4.12 18.18
N TYR A 856 14.56 -5.27 18.47
CA TYR A 856 14.66 -5.82 19.82
C TYR A 856 15.40 -4.89 20.78
N GLN A 857 16.51 -4.24 20.40
CA GLN A 857 17.34 -3.48 21.36
C GLN A 857 16.58 -2.39 22.16
N ASN A 858 15.48 -1.86 21.60
CA ASN A 858 14.63 -0.84 22.22
C ASN A 858 13.19 -1.34 22.46
N SER A 859 12.89 -2.62 22.25
CA SER A 859 11.55 -3.16 22.45
C SER A 859 11.22 -3.35 23.94
N GLU A 860 9.93 -3.41 24.24
CA GLU A 860 9.45 -3.69 25.59
C GLU A 860 9.93 -5.06 26.08
N ARG A 861 9.88 -6.07 25.21
CA ARG A 861 10.41 -7.41 25.50
C ARG A 861 11.85 -7.37 25.97
N ALA A 862 12.72 -6.61 25.30
CA ALA A 862 14.12 -6.50 25.71
C ALA A 862 14.30 -5.68 26.99
N ALA A 863 13.41 -4.72 27.27
CA ALA A 863 13.37 -4.00 28.54
C ALA A 863 12.95 -4.91 29.71
N GLN A 864 12.01 -5.82 29.49
CA GLN A 864 11.57 -6.81 30.47
C GLN A 864 12.63 -7.91 30.70
N GLU A 865 13.22 -8.47 29.63
CA GLU A 865 14.24 -9.51 29.73
C GLU A 865 15.57 -8.98 30.32
N PHE A 866 15.99 -7.77 29.94
CA PHE A 866 17.27 -7.19 30.32
C PHE A 866 17.17 -5.71 30.73
N PRO A 867 16.47 -5.37 31.83
CA PRO A 867 16.21 -3.97 32.23
C PRO A 867 17.49 -3.17 32.50
N ASN A 868 18.51 -3.82 33.06
CA ASN A 868 19.77 -3.19 33.46
C ASN A 868 20.87 -3.24 32.37
N LYS A 869 20.52 -3.55 31.12
CA LYS A 869 21.48 -3.65 30.01
C LYS A 869 21.26 -2.53 28.98
N PRO A 870 22.33 -1.90 28.46
CA PRO A 870 22.22 -0.86 27.45
C PRO A 870 21.80 -1.46 26.09
N PRO A 871 21.24 -0.64 25.16
CA PRO A 871 20.73 -1.10 23.88
C PRO A 871 21.72 -1.95 23.06
N TYR A 872 22.99 -1.53 22.94
CA TYR A 872 23.98 -2.29 22.17
C TYR A 872 24.32 -3.68 22.75
N VAL A 873 24.13 -3.90 24.06
CA VAL A 873 24.27 -5.25 24.64
C VAL A 873 23.06 -6.11 24.24
N LYS A 874 21.85 -5.55 24.30
CA LYS A 874 20.60 -6.22 23.86
C LYS A 874 20.65 -6.57 22.38
N TYR A 875 21.14 -5.64 21.55
CA TYR A 875 21.42 -5.84 20.14
C TYR A 875 22.34 -7.05 19.90
N CYS A 876 23.49 -7.13 20.59
CA CYS A 876 24.38 -8.28 20.49
C CYS A 876 23.70 -9.60 20.94
N ILE A 877 22.93 -9.57 22.03
CA ILE A 877 22.18 -10.75 22.49
C ILE A 877 21.22 -11.24 21.39
N ALA A 878 20.49 -10.34 20.73
CA ALA A 878 19.58 -10.68 19.65
C ALA A 878 20.31 -11.27 18.42
N LEU A 879 21.47 -10.71 18.02
CA LEU A 879 22.29 -11.31 16.97
C LEU A 879 22.69 -12.75 17.30
N ALA A 880 23.07 -13.01 18.55
CA ALA A 880 23.51 -14.34 18.96
C ALA A 880 22.34 -15.33 18.97
N ARG A 881 21.16 -14.89 19.42
CA ARG A 881 19.95 -15.74 19.39
C ARG A 881 19.46 -15.98 17.97
N TYR A 882 19.57 -15.00 17.07
CA TYR A 882 19.26 -15.18 15.65
C TYR A 882 20.11 -16.30 15.04
N MET A 883 21.41 -16.33 15.34
CA MET A 883 22.29 -17.43 14.92
C MET A 883 21.88 -18.80 15.50
N HIS A 884 21.26 -18.85 16.68
CA HIS A 884 20.73 -20.10 17.24
C HIS A 884 19.39 -20.50 16.67
N SER A 885 18.52 -19.55 16.32
CA SER A 885 17.25 -19.84 15.67
C SER A 885 16.62 -18.56 15.09
N PRO A 886 16.71 -18.34 13.77
CA PRO A 886 16.00 -17.25 13.11
C PRO A 886 14.49 -17.32 13.34
N LEU A 887 13.90 -18.52 13.19
CA LEU A 887 12.47 -18.78 13.39
C LEU A 887 11.98 -18.28 14.76
N MET A 888 12.70 -18.59 15.84
CA MET A 888 12.29 -18.17 17.19
C MET A 888 12.35 -16.66 17.38
N GLU A 889 13.34 -15.99 16.78
CA GLU A 889 13.45 -14.54 16.86
C GLU A 889 12.33 -13.84 16.09
N TYR A 890 11.93 -14.36 14.92
CA TYR A 890 10.75 -13.85 14.19
C TYR A 890 9.44 -14.13 14.94
N ALA A 891 9.26 -15.34 15.47
CA ALA A 891 8.02 -15.75 16.15
C ALA A 891 7.73 -14.95 17.44
N ASN A 892 8.75 -14.30 18.01
CA ASN A 892 8.61 -13.47 19.20
C ASN A 892 8.53 -11.96 18.90
N LEU A 893 8.39 -11.57 17.62
CA LEU A 893 8.04 -10.19 17.28
C LEU A 893 6.56 -9.94 17.57
N SER A 894 6.24 -8.73 18.02
CA SER A 894 4.84 -8.27 18.11
C SER A 894 4.22 -8.15 16.71
N PRO A 895 2.88 -8.15 16.59
CA PRO A 895 2.21 -7.96 15.30
C PRO A 895 2.65 -6.69 14.55
N GLU A 896 2.85 -5.58 15.27
CA GLU A 896 3.31 -4.32 14.66
C GLU A 896 4.78 -4.39 14.22
N GLU A 897 5.64 -5.05 15.00
CA GLU A 897 7.02 -5.30 14.58
C GLU A 897 7.08 -6.21 13.34
N LEU A 898 6.22 -7.24 13.25
CA LEU A 898 6.12 -8.12 12.07
C LEU A 898 5.69 -7.33 10.82
N LYS A 899 4.66 -6.48 10.92
CA LYS A 899 4.21 -5.61 9.81
C LYS A 899 5.29 -4.64 9.35
N SER A 900 6.15 -4.20 10.27
CA SER A 900 7.27 -3.29 9.97
C SER A 900 8.46 -3.94 9.25
N LEU A 901 8.49 -5.27 9.10
CA LEU A 901 9.54 -5.98 8.36
C LEU A 901 9.51 -5.59 6.88
N SER A 902 10.66 -5.33 6.26
CA SER A 902 10.72 -4.96 4.84
C SER A 902 10.76 -6.20 3.93
N ILE A 903 9.66 -6.95 3.87
CA ILE A 903 9.56 -8.21 3.09
C ILE A 903 9.34 -7.91 1.59
N HIS A 904 8.46 -6.97 1.30
CA HIS A 904 8.13 -6.55 -0.06
C HIS A 904 7.95 -5.02 -0.16
N PRO A 905 8.45 -4.34 -1.22
CA PRO A 905 8.39 -2.87 -1.32
C PRO A 905 6.99 -2.26 -1.29
N PHE A 906 5.98 -3.03 -1.67
CA PHE A 906 4.58 -2.60 -1.75
C PHE A 906 3.67 -3.34 -0.75
N GLN A 907 4.23 -4.00 0.27
CA GLN A 907 3.41 -4.71 1.26
C GLN A 907 2.48 -3.78 2.05
N SER A 908 2.83 -2.50 2.16
CA SER A 908 2.01 -1.48 2.82
C SER A 908 0.71 -1.17 2.05
N PHE A 909 0.61 -1.58 0.79
CA PHE A 909 -0.62 -1.44 -0.01
C PHE A 909 -1.55 -2.64 0.13
N LEU A 910 -1.18 -3.64 0.93
CA LEU A 910 -2.03 -4.79 1.23
C LEU A 910 -2.91 -4.48 2.42
N SER A 911 -4.12 -5.02 2.42
CA SER A 911 -4.94 -5.01 3.63
C SER A 911 -4.23 -5.79 4.76
N PRO A 912 -4.37 -5.35 6.03
CA PRO A 912 -3.75 -6.04 7.16
C PRO A 912 -4.14 -7.51 7.28
N GLU A 913 -5.37 -7.86 6.95
CA GLU A 913 -5.87 -9.24 6.98
C GLU A 913 -5.09 -10.16 6.03
N TYR A 914 -4.94 -9.75 4.76
CA TYR A 914 -4.21 -10.53 3.77
C TYR A 914 -2.72 -10.65 4.10
N LEU A 915 -2.11 -9.59 4.64
CA LEU A 915 -0.71 -9.60 5.06
C LEU A 915 -0.49 -10.52 6.27
N ASN A 916 -1.32 -10.38 7.31
CA ASN A 916 -1.21 -11.18 8.53
C ASN A 916 -1.36 -12.67 8.22
N ARG A 917 -2.33 -13.04 7.38
CA ARG A 917 -2.54 -14.41 6.92
C ARG A 917 -1.35 -14.97 6.15
N ALA A 918 -0.76 -14.17 5.23
CA ALA A 918 0.42 -14.58 4.49
C ALA A 918 1.61 -14.88 5.42
N ILE A 919 1.78 -14.07 6.47
CA ILE A 919 2.82 -14.26 7.49
C ILE A 919 2.50 -15.45 8.39
N GLU A 920 1.27 -15.57 8.88
CA GLU A 920 0.85 -16.64 9.79
C GLU A 920 0.96 -18.02 9.14
N THR A 921 0.44 -18.19 7.92
CA THR A 921 0.53 -19.48 7.21
C THR A 921 1.96 -19.88 6.89
N ALA A 922 2.88 -18.92 6.71
CA ALA A 922 4.31 -19.23 6.60
C ALA A 922 4.91 -19.71 7.94
N PHE A 923 4.53 -19.09 9.06
CA PHE A 923 4.93 -19.59 10.38
C PHE A 923 4.37 -20.99 10.63
N VAL A 924 3.09 -21.23 10.32
CA VAL A 924 2.45 -22.53 10.52
C VAL A 924 3.21 -23.62 9.78
N ASP A 925 3.47 -23.48 8.48
CA ASP A 925 4.18 -24.51 7.72
C ASP A 925 5.59 -24.77 8.29
N ILE A 926 6.35 -23.71 8.58
CA ILE A 926 7.74 -23.86 9.04
C ILE A 926 7.82 -24.38 10.49
N VAL A 927 6.93 -23.94 11.40
CA VAL A 927 6.89 -24.46 12.77
C VAL A 927 6.53 -25.93 12.80
N ASN A 928 5.57 -26.38 11.97
CA ASN A 928 5.20 -27.79 11.90
C ASN A 928 6.29 -28.64 11.20
N LEU A 929 7.03 -28.08 10.25
CA LEU A 929 8.22 -28.74 9.67
C LEU A 929 9.31 -29.01 10.74
N VAL A 930 9.56 -28.03 11.61
CA VAL A 930 10.57 -28.12 12.69
C VAL A 930 10.10 -28.99 13.86
N GLY A 931 8.85 -28.81 14.27
CA GLY A 931 8.27 -29.40 15.48
C GLY A 931 8.61 -28.65 16.76
N VAL A 932 7.85 -28.94 17.82
CA VAL A 932 7.99 -28.29 19.13
C VAL A 932 8.21 -29.32 20.23
N GLU A 933 9.29 -29.16 20.99
CA GLU A 933 9.56 -29.99 22.17
C GLU A 933 8.63 -29.58 23.33
N VAL A 934 7.70 -30.44 23.72
CA VAL A 934 6.63 -30.11 24.66
C VAL A 934 7.17 -29.64 26.01
N ASN A 935 8.02 -30.44 26.64
CA ASN A 935 8.56 -30.12 27.97
C ASN A 935 9.39 -28.83 27.97
N LYS A 936 10.14 -28.57 26.89
CA LYS A 936 10.90 -27.34 26.75
C LYS A 936 9.99 -26.13 26.59
N ALA A 937 8.85 -26.28 25.90
CA ALA A 937 7.86 -25.23 25.77
C ALA A 937 7.19 -24.93 27.12
N THR A 938 6.88 -25.95 27.92
CA THR A 938 6.34 -25.78 29.27
C THR A 938 7.28 -24.96 30.18
N ASP A 939 8.58 -25.23 30.11
CA ASP A 939 9.59 -24.60 30.99
C ASP A 939 10.13 -23.24 30.48
N ASN A 940 9.87 -22.89 29.22
CA ASN A 940 10.48 -21.72 28.58
C ASN A 940 9.47 -20.94 27.74
N SER A 941 8.96 -19.86 28.32
CA SER A 941 7.99 -18.95 27.68
C SER A 941 8.48 -18.41 26.32
N TYR A 942 9.77 -18.10 26.17
CA TYR A 942 10.33 -17.66 24.88
C TYR A 942 10.24 -18.75 23.81
N TYR A 943 10.44 -20.02 24.19
CA TYR A 943 10.29 -21.16 23.28
C TYR A 943 8.82 -21.54 23.06
N ALA A 944 7.95 -21.32 24.05
CA ALA A 944 6.53 -21.61 23.97
C ALA A 944 5.78 -20.75 22.94
N SER A 945 6.34 -19.59 22.55
CA SER A 945 5.69 -18.65 21.62
C SER A 945 5.28 -19.26 20.28
N VAL A 946 6.02 -20.28 19.80
CA VAL A 946 5.73 -20.96 18.52
C VAL A 946 4.55 -21.92 18.60
N LEU A 947 4.09 -22.30 19.80
CA LEU A 947 2.97 -23.24 19.96
C LEU A 947 1.70 -22.76 19.25
N ARG A 948 1.46 -21.45 19.19
CA ARG A 948 0.30 -20.88 18.48
C ARG A 948 0.25 -21.23 16.98
N PHE A 949 1.39 -21.59 16.40
CA PHE A 949 1.52 -21.95 14.98
C PHE A 949 1.52 -23.47 14.75
N VAL A 950 1.47 -24.28 15.81
CA VAL A 950 1.32 -25.74 15.69
C VAL A 950 -0.04 -26.06 15.09
N SER A 951 -0.08 -27.04 14.19
CA SER A 951 -1.31 -27.53 13.55
C SER A 951 -2.34 -27.94 14.59
N GLY A 952 -3.56 -27.43 14.50
CA GLY A 952 -4.63 -27.60 15.51
C GLY A 952 -4.71 -26.49 16.56
N PHE A 953 -3.63 -25.72 16.78
CA PHE A 953 -3.59 -24.66 17.79
C PHE A 953 -3.84 -23.27 17.18
N GLY A 954 -4.06 -22.32 18.08
CA GLY A 954 -3.97 -20.88 17.83
C GLY A 954 -3.51 -20.22 19.14
N LYS A 955 -3.79 -18.93 19.32
CA LYS A 955 -3.33 -18.21 20.53
C LYS A 955 -3.97 -18.78 21.80
N ARG A 956 -5.28 -19.02 21.78
CA ARG A 956 -6.06 -19.46 22.95
C ARG A 956 -5.73 -20.90 23.32
N LYS A 957 -5.75 -21.80 22.34
CA LYS A 957 -5.44 -23.23 22.55
C LYS A 957 -3.99 -23.47 22.94
N ALA A 958 -3.05 -22.64 22.48
CA ALA A 958 -1.65 -22.74 22.93
C ALA A 958 -1.48 -22.34 24.40
N ILE A 959 -2.22 -21.32 24.87
CA ILE A 959 -2.21 -20.92 26.29
C ILE A 959 -2.81 -22.04 27.14
N ASP A 960 -4.00 -22.51 26.78
CA ASP A 960 -4.70 -23.60 27.49
C ASP A 960 -3.87 -24.89 27.55
N PHE A 961 -3.18 -25.23 26.46
CA PHE A 961 -2.25 -26.37 26.41
C PHE A 961 -1.10 -26.23 27.41
N LEU A 962 -0.49 -25.04 27.52
CA LEU A 962 0.60 -24.78 28.46
C LEU A 962 0.13 -24.84 29.91
N GLU A 963 -1.01 -24.23 30.21
CA GLU A 963 -1.60 -24.23 31.55
C GLU A 963 -1.95 -25.66 31.98
N SER A 964 -2.54 -26.45 31.07
CA SER A 964 -2.86 -27.86 31.31
C SER A 964 -1.61 -28.70 31.60
N LEU A 965 -0.50 -28.46 30.89
CA LEU A 965 0.77 -29.12 31.17
C LEU A 965 1.39 -28.69 32.51
N GLN A 966 1.22 -27.43 32.90
CA GLN A 966 1.70 -26.95 34.21
C GLN A 966 0.90 -27.58 35.35
N ARG A 967 -0.42 -27.78 35.18
CA ARG A 967 -1.28 -28.46 36.17
C ARG A 967 -0.89 -29.92 36.43
N LEU A 968 -0.30 -30.61 35.44
CA LEU A 968 0.25 -31.96 35.65
C LEU A 968 1.32 -31.99 36.75
N ASN A 969 1.99 -30.86 37.04
CA ASN A 969 3.09 -30.73 38.01
C ASN A 969 4.27 -31.69 37.77
N GLU A 970 4.29 -32.39 36.65
CA GLU A 970 5.31 -33.34 36.22
C GLU A 970 5.55 -33.21 34.71
N PRO A 971 6.76 -33.47 34.21
CA PRO A 971 7.05 -33.40 32.79
C PRO A 971 6.26 -34.45 32.01
N LEU A 972 5.77 -34.09 30.82
CA LEU A 972 5.12 -35.02 29.90
C LEU A 972 6.11 -36.12 29.48
N LEU A 973 5.75 -37.38 29.76
CA LEU A 973 6.55 -38.56 29.52
C LEU A 973 6.23 -39.21 28.17
N ALA A 974 4.96 -39.22 27.77
CA ALA A 974 4.49 -39.80 26.51
C ALA A 974 3.39 -38.96 25.85
N ARG A 975 3.29 -38.97 24.51
CA ARG A 975 2.21 -38.28 23.77
C ARG A 975 0.82 -38.78 24.18
N GLN A 976 0.71 -40.07 24.55
CA GLN A 976 -0.54 -40.67 25.03
C GLN A 976 -1.12 -39.97 26.27
N GLN A 977 -0.28 -39.30 27.06
CA GLN A 977 -0.70 -38.50 28.21
C GLN A 977 -1.56 -37.30 27.80
N LEU A 978 -1.37 -36.75 26.60
CA LEU A 978 -2.17 -35.64 26.11
C LEU A 978 -3.66 -36.00 26.00
N ILE A 979 -3.98 -37.26 25.70
CA ILE A 979 -5.36 -37.75 25.67
C ILE A 979 -5.79 -38.24 27.05
N THR A 980 -4.95 -39.06 27.70
CA THR A 980 -5.35 -39.73 28.96
C THR A 980 -5.51 -38.78 30.14
N HIS A 981 -4.86 -37.60 30.11
CA HIS A 981 -5.06 -36.51 31.06
C HIS A 981 -6.02 -35.42 30.53
N ASN A 982 -6.78 -35.69 29.47
CA ASN A 982 -7.73 -34.74 28.87
C ASN A 982 -7.12 -33.37 28.49
N ILE A 983 -5.83 -33.31 28.17
CA ILE A 983 -5.16 -32.06 27.77
C ILE A 983 -5.57 -31.66 26.34
N LEU A 984 -5.64 -32.63 25.43
CA LEU A 984 -6.05 -32.41 24.05
C LEU A 984 -7.25 -33.28 23.70
N HIS A 985 -8.24 -32.65 23.09
CA HIS A 985 -9.35 -33.35 22.44
C HIS A 985 -8.89 -34.10 21.18
N LYS A 986 -9.77 -34.95 20.64
CA LYS A 986 -9.42 -35.95 19.62
C LYS A 986 -8.96 -35.32 18.31
N VAL A 987 -9.68 -34.34 17.77
CA VAL A 987 -9.35 -33.69 16.49
C VAL A 987 -8.11 -32.81 16.66
N ILE A 988 -8.00 -32.09 17.79
CA ILE A 988 -6.79 -31.30 18.09
C ILE A 988 -5.56 -32.20 18.23
N PHE A 989 -5.68 -33.34 18.94
CA PHE A 989 -4.61 -34.32 19.06
C PHE A 989 -4.20 -34.86 17.69
N MET A 990 -5.17 -35.24 16.85
CA MET A 990 -4.90 -35.69 15.48
C MET A 990 -4.08 -34.65 14.72
N ASN A 991 -4.47 -33.37 14.77
CA ASN A 991 -3.77 -32.32 14.04
C ASN A 991 -2.36 -32.02 14.57
N SER A 992 -2.12 -32.17 15.87
CA SER A 992 -0.92 -31.64 16.55
C SER A 992 0.11 -32.69 16.94
N ALA A 993 -0.29 -33.93 17.23
CA ALA A 993 0.57 -34.92 17.89
C ALA A 993 1.83 -35.25 17.10
N GLY A 994 1.77 -35.23 15.78
CA GLY A 994 2.92 -35.47 14.90
C GLY A 994 3.99 -34.37 14.95
N PHE A 995 3.61 -33.16 15.37
CA PHE A 995 4.46 -31.97 15.40
C PHE A 995 4.94 -31.61 16.82
N LEU A 996 4.30 -32.18 17.85
CA LEU A 996 4.70 -32.05 19.26
C LEU A 996 5.56 -33.24 19.65
N TYR A 997 6.77 -33.04 20.14
CA TYR A 997 7.67 -34.16 20.45
C TYR A 997 8.25 -34.12 21.84
N ILE A 998 8.73 -35.28 22.28
CA ILE A 998 9.29 -35.49 23.62
C ILE A 998 10.69 -36.09 23.45
N SER A 999 11.72 -35.35 23.89
CA SER A 999 13.09 -35.82 23.82
C SER A 999 13.29 -37.13 24.57
N TRP A 1000 13.83 -38.14 23.89
CA TRP A 1000 14.13 -39.43 24.49
C TRP A 1000 15.35 -39.33 25.42
N SER A 1001 15.28 -39.97 26.59
CA SER A 1001 16.38 -40.05 27.54
C SER A 1001 16.39 -41.37 28.28
N LYS A 1002 17.54 -42.07 28.27
CA LYS A 1002 17.74 -43.33 29.02
C LYS A 1002 17.37 -43.22 30.51
N LYS A 1003 17.43 -42.01 31.09
CA LYS A 1003 17.11 -41.78 32.51
C LYS A 1003 15.63 -42.00 32.85
N ARG A 1004 14.72 -42.00 31.86
CA ARG A 1004 13.26 -42.12 32.07
C ARG A 1004 12.75 -43.55 32.29
N GLN A 1005 13.60 -44.57 32.11
CA GLN A 1005 13.29 -45.99 32.41
C GLN A 1005 12.87 -46.29 33.88
N ARG A 1006 12.71 -45.28 34.75
CA ARG A 1006 12.31 -45.47 36.15
C ARG A 1006 10.79 -45.47 36.39
N TYR A 1007 9.97 -45.11 35.40
CA TYR A 1007 8.50 -45.19 35.53
C TYR A 1007 8.05 -46.53 34.95
N GLU A 1008 7.69 -47.48 35.82
CA GLU A 1008 7.36 -48.87 35.44
C GLU A 1008 5.98 -49.00 34.77
N ASP A 1009 5.07 -48.07 35.03
CA ASP A 1009 3.65 -48.18 34.64
C ASP A 1009 3.31 -47.56 33.27
N LEU A 1010 4.23 -46.79 32.68
CA LEU A 1010 4.04 -46.15 31.38
C LEU A 1010 4.96 -46.80 30.34
N GLU A 1011 4.37 -47.39 29.30
CA GLU A 1011 5.12 -47.79 28.12
C GLU A 1011 5.61 -46.51 27.42
N HIS A 1012 6.90 -46.23 27.53
CA HIS A 1012 7.49 -45.05 26.91
C HIS A 1012 7.72 -45.37 25.43
N ASP A 1013 7.04 -44.66 24.55
CA ASP A 1013 7.27 -44.86 23.13
C ASP A 1013 8.50 -44.07 22.67
N GLN A 1014 9.51 -44.79 22.19
CA GLN A 1014 10.71 -44.19 21.62
C GLN A 1014 10.44 -43.37 20.36
N LEU A 1015 9.28 -43.59 19.73
CA LEU A 1015 8.79 -42.86 18.56
C LEU A 1015 8.25 -41.47 18.92
N ASP A 1016 8.01 -41.15 20.20
CA ASP A 1016 7.63 -39.79 20.62
C ASP A 1016 8.72 -38.74 20.37
N SER A 1017 9.95 -39.19 20.11
CA SER A 1017 11.07 -38.35 19.67
C SER A 1017 11.18 -38.28 18.14
N THR A 1018 10.10 -38.59 17.40
CA THR A 1018 10.07 -38.62 15.93
C THR A 1018 8.82 -37.94 15.38
N ARG A 1019 8.87 -37.52 14.10
CA ARG A 1019 7.70 -36.97 13.38
C ARG A 1019 6.64 -38.01 13.04
N ILE A 1020 6.85 -39.28 13.38
CA ILE A 1020 5.85 -40.32 13.15
C ILE A 1020 4.63 -39.98 14.00
N HIS A 1021 3.46 -39.92 13.37
CA HIS A 1021 2.22 -39.67 14.08
C HIS A 1021 1.82 -40.92 14.89
N PRO A 1022 1.24 -40.79 16.10
CA PRO A 1022 0.80 -41.95 16.90
C PRO A 1022 -0.12 -42.93 16.17
N GLU A 1023 -0.86 -42.47 15.14
CA GLU A 1023 -1.68 -43.34 14.27
C GLU A 1023 -0.87 -44.41 13.52
N ASP A 1024 0.44 -44.18 13.31
CA ASP A 1024 1.34 -44.99 12.50
C ASP A 1024 2.43 -45.68 13.35
N TYR A 1025 2.37 -45.64 14.68
CA TYR A 1025 3.37 -46.29 15.55
C TYR A 1025 3.45 -47.80 15.35
N HIS A 1026 2.29 -48.46 15.21
CA HIS A 1026 2.23 -49.88 14.87
C HIS A 1026 2.93 -50.17 13.53
N LEU A 1027 2.77 -49.29 12.54
CA LEU A 1027 3.44 -49.42 11.25
C LEU A 1027 4.96 -49.28 11.40
N ALA A 1028 5.43 -48.33 12.22
CA ALA A 1028 6.86 -48.14 12.49
C ALA A 1028 7.50 -49.33 13.19
N THR A 1029 6.83 -49.93 14.18
CA THR A 1029 7.32 -51.14 14.85
C THR A 1029 7.39 -52.35 13.90
N LYS A 1030 6.43 -52.49 12.97
CA LYS A 1030 6.49 -53.50 11.90
C LYS A 1030 7.65 -53.28 10.94
N VAL A 1031 7.85 -52.05 10.47
CA VAL A 1031 8.99 -51.68 9.60
C VAL A 1031 10.32 -52.01 10.30
N ALA A 1032 10.43 -51.74 11.60
CA ALA A 1032 11.62 -52.09 12.37
C ALA A 1032 11.82 -53.61 12.49
N ALA A 1033 10.76 -54.37 12.75
CA ALA A 1033 10.82 -55.84 12.81
C ALA A 1033 11.25 -56.46 11.48
N ASP A 1034 10.68 -55.97 10.37
CA ASP A 1034 11.00 -56.40 9.01
C ASP A 1034 12.45 -56.06 8.63
N ALA A 1035 12.92 -54.84 8.97
CA ALA A 1035 14.32 -54.43 8.77
C ALA A 1035 15.30 -55.31 9.56
N LEU A 1036 14.89 -55.79 10.73
CA LEU A 1036 15.69 -56.69 11.56
C LEU A 1036 15.59 -58.15 11.14
N GLU A 1037 14.73 -58.48 10.16
CA GLU A 1037 14.50 -59.82 9.64
C GLU A 1037 13.99 -60.81 10.71
N TYR A 1038 13.18 -60.33 11.66
CA TYR A 1038 12.52 -61.23 12.63
C TYR A 1038 11.50 -62.12 11.94
N ASP A 1039 11.35 -63.36 12.42
CA ASP A 1039 10.37 -64.27 11.88
C ASP A 1039 8.93 -63.85 12.26
N PRO A 1040 7.93 -64.14 11.41
CA PRO A 1040 6.55 -63.75 11.66
C PRO A 1040 5.95 -64.30 12.97
N ASP A 1041 6.42 -65.46 13.46
CA ASP A 1041 5.93 -66.05 14.71
C ASP A 1041 6.40 -65.21 15.91
N THR A 1042 7.66 -64.77 15.92
CA THR A 1042 8.20 -63.84 16.93
C THR A 1042 7.51 -62.48 16.89
N ILE A 1043 7.18 -61.97 15.70
CA ILE A 1043 6.43 -60.72 15.54
C ILE A 1043 5.03 -60.86 16.14
N ALA A 1044 4.32 -61.96 15.84
CA ALA A 1044 2.99 -62.22 16.37
C ALA A 1044 2.99 -62.40 17.90
N GLU A 1045 3.98 -63.08 18.46
CA GLU A 1045 4.14 -63.22 19.92
C GLU A 1045 4.32 -61.85 20.59
N LYS A 1046 5.14 -60.97 20.01
CA LYS A 1046 5.35 -59.61 20.54
C LYS A 1046 4.13 -58.72 20.38
N GLU A 1047 3.38 -58.87 19.29
CA GLU A 1047 2.11 -58.16 19.07
C GLU A 1047 1.05 -58.60 20.09
N GLU A 1048 0.91 -59.90 20.37
CA GLU A 1048 -0.01 -60.41 21.41
C GLU A 1048 0.38 -59.94 22.82
N ASN A 1049 1.68 -59.85 23.10
CA ASN A 1049 2.20 -59.38 24.38
C ASN A 1049 2.23 -57.84 24.51
N GLY A 1050 1.92 -57.08 23.45
CA GLY A 1050 2.03 -55.62 23.45
C GLY A 1050 3.47 -55.10 23.61
N THR A 1051 4.47 -55.85 23.14
CA THR A 1051 5.92 -55.52 23.28
C THR A 1051 6.60 -55.26 21.94
N MET A 1052 5.84 -54.80 20.93
CA MET A 1052 6.37 -54.48 19.60
C MET A 1052 7.35 -53.30 19.62
N SER A 1053 7.19 -52.38 20.57
CA SER A 1053 8.06 -51.22 20.80
C SER A 1053 9.54 -51.61 20.98
N GLU A 1054 9.82 -52.81 21.50
CA GLU A 1054 11.18 -53.34 21.66
C GLU A 1054 11.94 -53.48 20.33
N PHE A 1055 11.25 -53.67 19.20
CA PHE A 1055 11.92 -53.70 17.89
C PHE A 1055 12.60 -52.38 17.54
N ILE A 1056 12.07 -51.25 18.03
CA ILE A 1056 12.70 -49.94 17.85
C ILE A 1056 14.03 -49.89 18.62
N GLU A 1057 14.06 -50.47 19.83
CA GLU A 1057 15.29 -50.58 20.64
C GLU A 1057 16.34 -51.42 19.93
N PHE A 1058 15.95 -52.61 19.49
CA PHE A 1058 16.84 -53.52 18.77
C PHE A 1058 17.38 -52.89 17.49
N LEU A 1059 16.55 -52.14 16.76
CA LEU A 1059 16.96 -51.43 15.55
C LEU A 1059 17.94 -50.30 15.86
N ARG A 1060 17.69 -49.51 16.91
CA ARG A 1060 18.59 -48.42 17.30
C ARG A 1060 19.96 -48.93 17.76
N GLU A 1061 20.00 -50.11 18.40
CA GLU A 1061 21.24 -50.77 18.82
C GLU A 1061 21.99 -51.47 17.66
N ASP A 1062 21.32 -51.72 16.52
CA ASP A 1062 21.95 -52.34 15.36
C ASP A 1062 22.87 -51.36 14.61
N PRO A 1063 24.19 -51.65 14.49
CA PRO A 1063 25.12 -50.78 13.78
C PRO A 1063 24.87 -50.72 12.26
N ASN A 1064 24.13 -51.67 11.69
CA ASN A 1064 23.79 -51.75 10.27
C ASN A 1064 22.36 -51.26 9.97
N ARG A 1065 21.66 -50.63 10.94
CA ARG A 1065 20.25 -50.21 10.77
C ARG A 1065 19.96 -49.40 9.51
N ARG A 1066 20.88 -48.51 9.10
CA ARG A 1066 20.73 -47.70 7.88
C ARG A 1066 20.62 -48.59 6.64
N SER A 1067 21.57 -49.50 6.46
CA SER A 1067 21.56 -50.44 5.33
C SER A 1067 20.34 -51.36 5.35
N LYS A 1068 19.86 -51.75 6.54
CA LYS A 1068 18.68 -52.61 6.70
C LYS A 1068 17.40 -51.89 6.29
N LEU A 1069 17.18 -50.68 6.81
CA LEU A 1069 16.02 -49.86 6.47
C LEU A 1069 15.99 -49.46 5.00
N GLU A 1070 17.13 -49.03 4.44
CA GLU A 1070 17.25 -48.68 3.00
C GLU A 1070 17.07 -49.89 2.07
N SER A 1071 17.23 -51.11 2.57
CA SER A 1071 17.02 -52.34 1.77
C SER A 1071 15.55 -52.78 1.68
N LEU A 1072 14.66 -52.17 2.47
CA LEU A 1072 13.23 -52.48 2.45
C LEU A 1072 12.57 -52.02 1.15
N ASN A 1073 11.71 -52.86 0.58
CA ASN A 1073 10.89 -52.50 -0.57
C ASN A 1073 9.55 -51.89 -0.10
N LEU A 1074 9.58 -50.59 0.19
CA LEU A 1074 8.43 -49.85 0.74
C LEU A 1074 7.28 -49.72 -0.26
N GLU A 1075 7.55 -49.68 -1.56
CA GLU A 1075 6.51 -49.63 -2.60
C GLU A 1075 5.66 -50.91 -2.59
N SER A 1076 6.30 -52.08 -2.61
CA SER A 1076 5.59 -53.36 -2.56
C SER A 1076 4.82 -53.53 -1.24
N TYR A 1077 5.42 -53.09 -0.13
CA TYR A 1077 4.74 -53.11 1.17
C TYR A 1077 3.52 -52.17 1.20
N ALA A 1078 3.64 -50.96 0.64
CA ALA A 1078 2.55 -50.01 0.54
C ALA A 1078 1.40 -50.53 -0.33
N GLU A 1079 1.70 -51.20 -1.45
CA GLU A 1079 0.68 -51.82 -2.30
C GLU A 1079 -0.08 -52.95 -1.57
N GLU A 1080 0.65 -53.80 -0.83
CA GLU A 1080 0.02 -54.86 -0.04
C GLU A 1080 -0.83 -54.27 1.09
N LEU A 1081 -0.36 -53.22 1.74
CA LEU A 1081 -1.10 -52.50 2.77
C LEU A 1081 -2.38 -51.87 2.20
N GLU A 1082 -2.32 -51.24 1.02
CA GLU A 1082 -3.49 -50.67 0.34
C GLU A 1082 -4.49 -51.78 -0.04
N LYS A 1083 -4.02 -52.93 -0.55
CA LYS A 1083 -4.89 -54.08 -0.89
C LYS A 1083 -5.61 -54.65 0.33
N ASN A 1084 -4.95 -54.70 1.47
CA ASN A 1084 -5.47 -55.33 2.69
C ASN A 1084 -6.33 -54.38 3.54
N THR A 1085 -5.97 -53.10 3.61
CA THR A 1085 -6.60 -52.12 4.52
C THR A 1085 -7.34 -50.98 3.81
N GLY A 1086 -7.08 -50.77 2.51
CA GLY A 1086 -7.56 -49.62 1.74
C GLY A 1086 -6.81 -48.31 2.02
N GLN A 1087 -5.81 -48.31 2.90
CA GLN A 1087 -5.04 -47.11 3.26
C GLN A 1087 -3.80 -46.94 2.39
N ARG A 1088 -3.55 -45.71 1.94
CA ARG A 1088 -2.34 -45.34 1.19
C ARG A 1088 -1.33 -44.71 2.11
N LYS A 1089 -0.18 -45.36 2.28
CA LYS A 1089 0.84 -44.96 3.28
C LYS A 1089 2.27 -44.95 2.74
N LEU A 1090 2.49 -44.92 1.42
CA LEU A 1090 3.86 -44.91 0.87
C LEU A 1090 4.72 -43.74 1.38
N ASN A 1091 4.16 -42.52 1.44
CA ASN A 1091 4.89 -41.37 1.97
C ASN A 1091 5.11 -41.49 3.48
N ASN A 1092 4.13 -41.99 4.22
CA ASN A 1092 4.24 -42.26 5.66
C ASN A 1092 5.34 -43.28 5.92
N LEU A 1093 5.44 -44.35 5.12
CA LEU A 1093 6.49 -45.37 5.22
C LEU A 1093 7.88 -44.81 4.95
N ASN A 1094 8.03 -43.97 3.92
CA ASN A 1094 9.28 -43.25 3.65
C ASN A 1094 9.68 -42.36 4.84
N THR A 1095 8.70 -41.62 5.39
CA THR A 1095 8.90 -40.76 6.56
C THR A 1095 9.30 -41.58 7.79
N ILE A 1096 8.62 -42.70 8.05
CA ILE A 1096 8.95 -43.63 9.13
C ILE A 1096 10.39 -44.11 8.99
N VAL A 1097 10.82 -44.52 7.80
CA VAL A 1097 12.19 -44.98 7.58
C VAL A 1097 13.20 -43.88 7.89
N LEU A 1098 13.00 -42.65 7.42
CA LEU A 1098 13.89 -41.53 7.71
C LEU A 1098 13.94 -41.21 9.21
N GLU A 1099 12.79 -41.17 9.87
CA GLU A 1099 12.66 -40.85 11.29
C GLU A 1099 13.20 -41.96 12.21
N LEU A 1100 13.17 -43.22 11.78
CA LEU A 1100 13.82 -44.34 12.49
C LEU A 1100 15.35 -44.26 12.39
N LEU A 1101 15.91 -43.61 11.36
CA LEU A 1101 17.34 -43.36 11.27
C LEU A 1101 17.77 -42.24 12.21
N ASP A 1102 17.15 -41.06 12.04
CA ASP A 1102 17.51 -39.80 12.64
C ASP A 1102 16.21 -38.99 12.96
N GLY A 1103 15.60 -39.29 14.10
CA GLY A 1103 14.31 -38.70 14.51
C GLY A 1103 14.38 -37.19 14.74
N PHE A 1104 13.40 -36.46 14.20
CA PHE A 1104 13.33 -34.99 14.21
C PHE A 1104 14.60 -34.31 13.70
N GLU A 1105 15.25 -34.89 12.69
CA GLU A 1105 16.36 -34.21 11.99
C GLU A 1105 15.92 -32.84 11.45
N GLU A 1106 16.81 -31.85 11.45
CA GLU A 1106 16.53 -30.52 10.90
C GLU A 1106 16.36 -30.59 9.38
N LEU A 1107 15.17 -30.24 8.88
CA LEU A 1107 14.81 -30.35 7.47
C LEU A 1107 14.90 -29.04 6.70
N ARG A 1108 15.11 -27.91 7.40
CA ARG A 1108 15.21 -26.59 6.79
C ARG A 1108 16.55 -26.39 6.08
N ASN A 1109 16.60 -25.36 5.23
CA ASN A 1109 17.85 -24.95 4.61
C ASN A 1109 18.89 -24.52 5.64
N ASP A 1110 20.17 -24.69 5.32
CA ASP A 1110 21.28 -24.22 6.17
C ASP A 1110 21.17 -22.71 6.45
N PHE A 1111 21.69 -22.28 7.59
CA PHE A 1111 21.73 -20.87 7.99
C PHE A 1111 22.29 -19.96 6.88
N HIS A 1112 21.55 -18.90 6.52
CA HIS A 1112 21.95 -18.00 5.44
C HIS A 1112 23.16 -17.15 5.83
N ILE A 1113 24.24 -17.27 5.06
CA ILE A 1113 25.44 -16.44 5.22
C ILE A 1113 25.32 -15.24 4.29
N MET A 1114 25.31 -14.04 4.89
CA MET A 1114 25.16 -12.79 4.14
C MET A 1114 26.25 -12.62 3.08
N GLN A 1115 25.82 -12.37 1.84
CA GLN A 1115 26.69 -12.07 0.71
C GLN A 1115 27.21 -10.63 0.76
N SER A 1116 28.21 -10.30 -0.04
CA SER A 1116 28.88 -8.99 0.03
C SER A 1116 27.92 -7.82 -0.27
N GLU A 1117 26.95 -8.04 -1.15
CA GLU A 1117 25.90 -7.10 -1.52
C GLU A 1117 24.88 -6.89 -0.38
N GLU A 1118 24.53 -7.96 0.33
CA GLU A 1118 23.62 -7.91 1.49
C GLU A 1118 24.30 -7.20 2.67
N VAL A 1119 25.57 -7.52 2.94
CA VAL A 1119 26.38 -6.82 3.95
C VAL A 1119 26.52 -5.35 3.60
N PHE A 1120 26.76 -5.02 2.34
CA PHE A 1120 26.81 -3.63 1.88
C PHE A 1120 25.49 -2.91 2.17
N SER A 1121 24.37 -3.54 1.83
CA SER A 1121 23.03 -2.95 2.01
C SER A 1121 22.69 -2.80 3.50
N SER A 1122 22.94 -3.81 4.33
CA SER A 1122 22.73 -3.77 5.79
C SER A 1122 23.55 -2.67 6.47
N LEU A 1123 24.83 -2.53 6.11
CA LEU A 1123 25.73 -1.56 6.77
C LEU A 1123 25.57 -0.12 6.27
N THR A 1124 25.08 0.10 5.05
CA THR A 1124 24.97 1.44 4.43
C THR A 1124 23.53 1.95 4.37
N GLY A 1125 22.53 1.06 4.39
CA GLY A 1125 21.14 1.38 4.07
C GLY A 1125 20.88 1.60 2.57
N GLU A 1126 21.90 1.44 1.72
CA GLU A 1126 21.77 1.60 0.27
C GLU A 1126 21.33 0.29 -0.39
N THR A 1127 20.63 0.38 -1.52
CA THR A 1127 20.20 -0.75 -2.35
C THR A 1127 20.64 -0.52 -3.80
N ASP A 1128 20.50 -1.54 -4.65
CA ASP A 1128 20.76 -1.42 -6.09
C ASP A 1128 19.84 -0.41 -6.81
N LYS A 1129 18.84 0.16 -6.12
CA LYS A 1129 18.00 1.26 -6.63
C LYS A 1129 18.49 2.65 -6.21
N THR A 1130 19.16 2.76 -5.06
CA THR A 1130 19.62 4.05 -4.52
C THR A 1130 21.09 4.31 -4.84
N LEU A 1131 21.90 3.25 -4.93
CA LEU A 1131 23.31 3.33 -5.29
C LEU A 1131 23.66 2.27 -6.36
N PHE A 1132 23.68 2.67 -7.62
CA PHE A 1132 24.05 1.79 -8.74
C PHE A 1132 24.99 2.48 -9.73
N LYS A 1133 25.64 1.68 -10.57
CA LYS A 1133 26.53 2.20 -11.61
C LYS A 1133 25.78 3.14 -12.57
N GLY A 1134 26.22 4.39 -12.64
CA GLY A 1134 25.72 5.41 -13.56
C GLY A 1134 24.83 6.49 -12.92
N CYS A 1135 24.35 6.27 -11.69
CA CYS A 1135 23.61 7.29 -10.93
C CYS A 1135 24.52 8.44 -10.49
N VAL A 1136 23.95 9.62 -10.26
CA VAL A 1136 24.66 10.76 -9.70
C VAL A 1136 24.31 10.92 -8.22
N ILE A 1137 25.32 10.88 -7.37
CA ILE A 1137 25.19 10.99 -5.92
C ILE A 1137 25.98 12.18 -5.38
N PRO A 1138 25.53 12.82 -4.28
CA PRO A 1138 26.33 13.81 -3.58
C PRO A 1138 27.47 13.14 -2.82
N VAL A 1139 28.71 13.59 -3.07
CA VAL A 1139 29.90 13.12 -2.34
C VAL A 1139 30.63 14.29 -1.68
N ARG A 1140 31.00 14.13 -0.42
CA ARG A 1140 31.77 15.12 0.35
C ARG A 1140 33.26 14.83 0.25
N VAL A 1141 34.06 15.82 -0.16
CA VAL A 1141 35.53 15.66 -0.25
C VAL A 1141 36.12 15.56 1.15
N GLU A 1142 36.78 14.44 1.44
CA GLU A 1142 37.39 14.18 2.76
C GLU A 1142 38.88 14.52 2.74
N ARG A 1143 39.62 14.06 1.72
CA ARG A 1143 41.08 14.24 1.62
C ARG A 1143 41.58 14.13 0.19
N PHE A 1144 42.73 14.75 -0.08
CA PHE A 1144 43.46 14.60 -1.34
C PHE A 1144 44.60 13.61 -1.16
N TRP A 1145 44.75 12.66 -2.08
CA TRP A 1145 45.83 11.68 -2.05
C TRP A 1145 46.52 11.64 -3.41
N HIS A 1146 47.75 12.19 -3.48
CA HIS A 1146 48.44 12.42 -4.76
C HIS A 1146 47.59 13.27 -5.72
N ASN A 1147 47.16 12.68 -6.84
CA ASN A 1147 46.25 13.32 -7.80
C ASN A 1147 44.81 12.80 -7.69
N ASP A 1148 44.52 11.90 -6.75
CA ASP A 1148 43.18 11.37 -6.52
C ASP A 1148 42.46 12.17 -5.43
N ILE A 1149 41.13 12.17 -5.48
CA ILE A 1149 40.28 12.78 -4.46
C ILE A 1149 39.54 11.66 -3.74
N VAL A 1150 39.67 11.61 -2.42
CA VAL A 1150 38.89 10.70 -1.59
C VAL A 1150 37.71 11.48 -1.04
N CYS A 1151 36.53 10.95 -1.25
CA CYS A 1151 35.26 11.51 -0.85
C CYS A 1151 34.40 10.46 -0.16
N VAL A 1152 33.30 10.87 0.45
CA VAL A 1152 32.41 9.97 1.19
C VAL A 1152 30.97 10.35 0.88
N THR A 1153 30.09 9.36 0.73
CA THR A 1153 28.65 9.57 0.56
C THR A 1153 27.97 9.93 1.89
N ASN A 1154 26.67 10.22 1.86
CA ASN A 1154 25.91 10.39 3.11
C ASN A 1154 25.81 9.09 3.93
N SER A 1155 25.84 7.95 3.24
CA SER A 1155 25.77 6.59 3.81
C SER A 1155 27.15 6.04 4.22
N GLU A 1156 28.13 6.94 4.42
CA GLU A 1156 29.52 6.64 4.82
C GLU A 1156 30.31 5.71 3.86
N VAL A 1157 29.87 5.56 2.61
CA VAL A 1157 30.63 4.79 1.59
C VAL A 1157 31.82 5.62 1.11
N GLU A 1158 33.04 5.07 1.20
CA GLU A 1158 34.25 5.75 0.73
C GLU A 1158 34.31 5.71 -0.80
N CYS A 1159 34.41 6.88 -1.41
CA CYS A 1159 34.43 7.09 -2.85
C CYS A 1159 35.78 7.62 -3.32
N ILE A 1160 36.33 7.04 -4.39
CA ILE A 1160 37.61 7.45 -4.97
C ILE A 1160 37.36 8.10 -6.33
N VAL A 1161 37.83 9.33 -6.50
CA VAL A 1161 37.88 10.02 -7.78
C VAL A 1161 39.30 9.91 -8.32
N ASN A 1162 39.46 9.04 -9.32
CA ASN A 1162 40.74 8.83 -9.98
C ASN A 1162 41.26 10.13 -10.64
N ALA A 1163 42.58 10.28 -10.74
CA ALA A 1163 43.30 11.45 -11.24
C ALA A 1163 42.92 11.93 -12.66
N GLN A 1164 42.14 11.15 -13.41
CA GLN A 1164 41.64 11.50 -14.75
C GLN A 1164 40.18 11.95 -14.76
N ARG A 1165 39.45 11.79 -13.64
CA ARG A 1165 37.99 11.92 -13.52
C ARG A 1165 37.53 13.16 -12.74
N HIS A 1166 38.38 14.17 -12.68
CA HIS A 1166 38.04 15.47 -12.08
C HIS A 1166 38.57 16.61 -12.97
N LEU A 1167 38.01 17.81 -12.83
CA LEU A 1167 38.31 18.95 -13.71
C LEU A 1167 39.81 19.31 -13.75
N GLY A 1168 40.52 19.15 -12.63
CA GLY A 1168 41.97 19.33 -12.54
C GLY A 1168 42.79 18.54 -13.55
N ALA A 1169 42.32 17.34 -13.92
CA ALA A 1169 42.96 16.53 -14.96
C ALA A 1169 42.93 17.22 -16.34
N GLN A 1170 41.82 17.89 -16.67
CA GLN A 1170 41.63 18.58 -17.95
C GLN A 1170 42.42 19.88 -18.01
N VAL A 1171 42.47 20.62 -16.90
CA VAL A 1171 43.13 21.94 -16.81
C VAL A 1171 44.60 21.83 -16.38
N ARG A 1172 45.08 20.61 -16.07
CA ARG A 1172 46.42 20.32 -15.52
C ARG A 1172 46.74 21.11 -14.24
N ARG A 1173 45.77 21.17 -13.33
CA ARG A 1173 45.91 21.77 -12.00
C ARG A 1173 45.72 20.72 -10.93
N PRO A 1174 46.41 20.82 -9.78
CA PRO A 1174 46.22 19.90 -8.69
C PRO A 1174 44.77 20.00 -8.15
N PRO A 1175 44.18 18.88 -7.69
CA PRO A 1175 42.77 18.84 -7.33
C PRO A 1175 42.40 19.78 -6.17
N ASN A 1176 43.33 20.04 -5.24
CA ASN A 1176 43.14 20.94 -4.10
C ASN A 1176 43.01 22.43 -4.47
N GLU A 1177 43.37 22.83 -5.69
CA GLU A 1177 43.12 24.19 -6.20
C GLU A 1177 41.71 24.37 -6.77
N ILE A 1178 40.99 23.27 -7.03
CA ILE A 1178 39.68 23.26 -7.69
C ILE A 1178 38.57 22.83 -6.73
N TYR A 1179 38.85 21.81 -5.92
CA TYR A 1179 37.93 21.24 -4.96
C TYR A 1179 38.34 21.64 -3.56
N GLU A 1180 37.36 21.93 -2.72
CA GLU A 1180 37.57 22.31 -1.32
C GLU A 1180 37.31 21.12 -0.39
N LEU A 1181 38.11 21.00 0.67
CA LEU A 1181 37.87 20.01 1.73
C LEU A 1181 36.51 20.25 2.39
N ASN A 1182 35.82 19.16 2.76
CA ASN A 1182 34.50 19.13 3.40
C ASN A 1182 33.34 19.71 2.57
N LYS A 1183 33.58 20.08 1.30
CA LYS A 1183 32.53 20.51 0.39
C LYS A 1183 31.94 19.33 -0.37
N THR A 1184 30.64 19.39 -0.64
CA THR A 1184 29.90 18.34 -1.34
C THR A 1184 29.78 18.67 -2.82
N TYR A 1185 30.01 17.68 -3.67
CA TYR A 1185 29.89 17.79 -5.13
C TYR A 1185 29.06 16.63 -5.68
N PRO A 1186 28.29 16.84 -6.76
CA PRO A 1186 27.63 15.74 -7.46
C PRO A 1186 28.68 14.91 -8.20
N ALA A 1187 28.65 13.60 -8.01
CA ALA A 1187 29.56 12.67 -8.67
C ALA A 1187 28.79 11.49 -9.26
N LYS A 1188 29.20 11.05 -10.45
CA LYS A 1188 28.62 9.87 -11.10
C LYS A 1188 29.32 8.60 -10.63
N VAL A 1189 28.56 7.60 -10.21
CA VAL A 1189 29.08 6.28 -9.83
C VAL A 1189 29.54 5.51 -11.07
N ILE A 1190 30.78 5.01 -11.05
CA ILE A 1190 31.40 4.26 -12.14
C ILE A 1190 31.49 2.76 -11.82
N PHE A 1191 31.83 2.45 -10.57
CA PHE A 1191 32.02 1.08 -10.08
C PHE A 1191 31.78 1.04 -8.57
N ILE A 1192 31.24 -0.06 -8.07
CA ILE A 1192 31.00 -0.31 -6.64
C ILE A 1192 31.75 -1.59 -6.27
N ASP A 1193 32.57 -1.52 -5.22
CA ASP A 1193 33.29 -2.63 -4.62
C ASP A 1193 32.58 -3.02 -3.32
N TYR A 1194 31.60 -3.94 -3.43
CA TYR A 1194 30.81 -4.41 -2.30
C TYR A 1194 31.68 -5.04 -1.18
N PRO A 1195 32.64 -5.95 -1.46
CA PRO A 1195 33.52 -6.53 -0.43
C PRO A 1195 34.39 -5.54 0.34
N ASN A 1196 34.58 -4.32 -0.16
CA ASN A 1196 35.35 -3.25 0.50
C ASN A 1196 34.50 -2.04 0.93
N ILE A 1197 33.19 -2.03 0.65
CA ILE A 1197 32.28 -0.89 0.86
C ILE A 1197 32.91 0.41 0.35
N THR A 1198 33.37 0.37 -0.90
CA THR A 1198 33.93 1.54 -1.59
C THR A 1198 33.35 1.69 -2.98
N ALA A 1199 33.41 2.89 -3.55
CA ALA A 1199 32.98 3.13 -4.93
C ALA A 1199 33.97 4.01 -5.71
N GLU A 1200 34.08 3.81 -7.01
CA GLU A 1200 34.77 4.75 -7.89
C GLU A 1200 33.74 5.72 -8.49
N VAL A 1201 34.04 7.02 -8.41
CA VAL A 1201 33.12 8.08 -8.88
C VAL A 1201 33.82 9.10 -9.78
N SER A 1202 33.05 9.84 -10.58
CA SER A 1202 33.55 10.88 -11.49
C SER A 1202 32.93 12.24 -11.20
N LEU A 1203 33.77 13.27 -11.15
CA LEU A 1203 33.39 14.69 -10.96
C LEU A 1203 33.44 15.50 -12.27
N LEU A 1204 33.62 14.84 -13.42
CA LEU A 1204 33.64 15.54 -14.71
C LEU A 1204 32.23 16.01 -15.10
N GLU A 1205 32.11 17.26 -15.55
CA GLU A 1205 30.81 17.83 -15.94
C GLU A 1205 30.07 17.00 -16.99
N HIS A 1206 30.78 16.41 -17.95
CA HIS A 1206 30.15 15.58 -18.98
C HIS A 1206 29.66 14.23 -18.44
N ASP A 1207 30.26 13.71 -17.38
CA ASP A 1207 29.78 12.48 -16.72
C ASP A 1207 28.54 12.80 -15.90
N VAL A 1208 28.57 13.88 -15.10
CA VAL A 1208 27.46 14.32 -14.25
C VAL A 1208 26.24 14.75 -15.07
N LYS A 1209 26.44 15.48 -16.18
CA LYS A 1209 25.34 15.89 -17.09
C LYS A 1209 24.70 14.69 -17.81
N ASN A 1210 25.47 13.62 -18.03
CA ASN A 1210 24.98 12.38 -18.64
C ASN A 1210 24.65 11.35 -17.55
N GLU A 1211 23.80 11.72 -16.59
CA GLU A 1211 23.27 10.78 -15.61
C GLU A 1211 22.53 9.65 -16.33
N TYR A 1212 22.86 8.41 -15.96
CA TYR A 1212 22.07 7.26 -16.41
C TYR A 1212 20.95 7.04 -15.41
N ASN A 1213 19.75 7.50 -15.77
CA ASN A 1213 18.52 7.14 -15.06
C ASN A 1213 17.90 5.95 -15.79
N PRO A 1214 18.05 4.71 -15.30
CA PRO A 1214 17.33 3.59 -15.86
C PRO A 1214 15.83 3.88 -15.69
N LEU A 1215 15.13 4.05 -16.81
CA LEU A 1215 13.67 3.99 -16.76
C LEU A 1215 13.32 2.58 -16.30
N THR A 1216 12.73 2.50 -15.12
CA THR A 1216 12.24 1.24 -14.55
C THR A 1216 10.95 0.77 -15.22
N TYR A 1217 10.35 1.59 -16.09
CA TYR A 1217 9.05 1.37 -16.69
C TYR A 1217 9.00 1.71 -18.17
N SER A 1218 8.02 1.13 -18.86
CA SER A 1218 7.82 1.29 -20.30
C SER A 1218 6.97 2.53 -20.61
N LYS A 1219 7.40 3.31 -21.60
CA LYS A 1219 6.61 4.38 -22.24
C LYS A 1219 6.08 3.97 -23.62
N ASP A 1220 5.72 2.68 -23.76
CA ASP A 1220 5.10 2.17 -24.98
C ASP A 1220 3.76 2.90 -25.21
N PRO A 1221 3.55 3.55 -26.38
CA PRO A 1221 2.30 4.22 -26.71
C PRO A 1221 1.03 3.36 -26.53
N ALA A 1222 1.16 2.03 -26.53
CA ALA A 1222 0.04 1.13 -26.28
C ALA A 1222 -0.52 1.26 -24.85
N ILE A 1223 0.34 1.53 -23.86
CA ILE A 1223 0.01 1.55 -22.43
C ILE A 1223 0.34 2.87 -21.72
N TRP A 1224 0.81 3.86 -22.50
CA TRP A 1224 1.29 5.15 -22.00
C TRP A 1224 0.81 6.29 -22.89
N ASP A 1225 0.11 7.26 -22.31
CA ASP A 1225 -0.44 8.40 -23.04
C ASP A 1225 0.63 9.46 -23.32
N LEU A 1226 1.38 9.25 -24.40
CA LEU A 1226 2.38 10.22 -24.88
C LEU A 1226 1.76 11.55 -25.31
N LYS A 1227 0.47 11.56 -25.69
CA LYS A 1227 -0.21 12.78 -26.10
C LYS A 1227 -0.49 13.64 -24.86
N GLN A 1228 -1.07 13.04 -23.81
CA GLN A 1228 -1.31 13.74 -22.55
C GLN A 1228 0.00 14.20 -21.89
N GLU A 1229 1.06 13.38 -21.94
CA GLU A 1229 2.39 13.77 -21.44
C GLU A 1229 2.94 15.01 -22.18
N LEU A 1230 2.76 15.08 -23.50
CA LEU A 1230 3.21 16.22 -24.29
C LEU A 1230 2.39 17.48 -23.97
N GLU A 1231 1.06 17.36 -23.89
CA GLU A 1231 0.16 18.47 -23.54
C GLU A 1231 0.49 19.05 -22.16
N ASP A 1232 0.62 18.18 -21.14
CA ASP A 1232 0.98 18.60 -19.78
C ASP A 1232 2.40 19.22 -19.74
N SER A 1233 3.34 18.70 -20.53
CA SER A 1233 4.69 19.28 -20.63
C SER A 1233 4.70 20.65 -21.31
N GLU A 1234 3.84 20.88 -22.30
CA GLU A 1234 3.68 22.19 -22.94
C GLU A 1234 3.02 23.20 -22.00
N GLU A 1235 2.03 22.78 -21.21
CA GLU A 1235 1.41 23.60 -20.16
C GLU A 1235 2.45 24.00 -19.10
N GLU A 1236 3.25 23.05 -18.61
CA GLU A 1236 4.33 23.31 -17.64
C GLU A 1236 5.38 24.28 -18.21
N LYS A 1237 5.74 24.14 -19.50
CA LYS A 1237 6.64 25.09 -20.19
C LYS A 1237 6.03 26.49 -20.29
N LYS A 1238 4.72 26.61 -20.57
CA LYS A 1238 4.04 27.91 -20.62
C LYS A 1238 4.06 28.59 -19.25
N VAL A 1239 3.78 27.83 -18.18
CA VAL A 1239 3.81 28.34 -16.80
C VAL A 1239 5.20 28.77 -16.39
N THR A 1240 6.23 27.93 -16.61
CA THR A 1240 7.63 28.28 -16.29
C THR A 1240 8.15 29.48 -17.11
N MET A 1241 7.73 29.62 -18.36
CA MET A 1241 8.03 30.80 -19.18
C MET A 1241 7.31 32.07 -18.70
N ALA A 1242 6.08 31.97 -18.21
CA ALA A 1242 5.37 33.08 -17.59
C ALA A 1242 6.03 33.50 -16.28
N GLU A 1243 6.38 32.56 -15.40
CA GLU A 1243 7.10 32.83 -14.15
C GLU A 1243 8.48 33.45 -14.38
N SER A 1244 9.24 32.96 -15.37
CA SER A 1244 10.55 33.53 -15.69
C SER A 1244 10.43 34.94 -16.29
N ARG A 1245 9.36 35.25 -17.04
CA ARG A 1245 9.04 36.62 -17.49
C ARG A 1245 8.67 37.53 -16.31
N ALA A 1246 7.84 37.06 -15.38
CA ALA A 1246 7.48 37.81 -14.17
C ALA A 1246 8.69 38.09 -13.27
N LYS A 1247 9.65 37.15 -13.19
CA LYS A 1247 10.91 37.32 -12.44
C LYS A 1247 11.94 38.23 -13.13
N ARG A 1248 11.70 38.71 -14.37
CA ARG A 1248 12.62 39.65 -15.03
C ARG A 1248 12.55 41.02 -14.35
N THR A 1249 13.53 41.29 -13.50
CA THR A 1249 13.69 42.60 -12.85
C THR A 1249 13.96 43.70 -13.87
N HIS A 1250 13.22 44.80 -13.78
CA HIS A 1250 13.45 45.99 -14.60
C HIS A 1250 14.85 46.55 -14.31
N ARG A 1251 15.70 46.62 -15.33
CA ARG A 1251 17.05 47.15 -15.18
C ARG A 1251 17.00 48.68 -15.09
N VAL A 1252 17.83 49.27 -14.23
CA VAL A 1252 17.98 50.73 -14.11
C VAL A 1252 19.37 51.09 -14.60
N ILE A 1253 19.46 51.76 -15.75
CA ILE A 1253 20.71 52.28 -16.28
C ILE A 1253 20.75 53.77 -16.02
N ASN A 1254 21.77 54.23 -15.29
CA ASN A 1254 21.95 55.65 -15.00
C ASN A 1254 22.45 56.39 -16.25
N HIS A 1255 21.52 56.73 -17.13
CA HIS A 1255 21.80 57.45 -18.36
C HIS A 1255 20.60 58.37 -18.69
N PRO A 1256 20.80 59.65 -19.07
CA PRO A 1256 19.71 60.63 -19.20
C PRO A 1256 18.62 60.25 -20.20
N TYR A 1257 18.99 59.52 -21.25
CA TYR A 1257 18.06 59.03 -22.28
C TYR A 1257 17.55 57.61 -22.02
N TYR A 1258 17.96 56.96 -20.93
CA TYR A 1258 17.44 55.63 -20.59
C TYR A 1258 16.10 55.75 -19.89
N PHE A 1259 15.09 55.09 -20.46
CA PHE A 1259 13.75 55.01 -19.91
C PHE A 1259 13.35 53.54 -19.74
N PRO A 1260 12.64 53.22 -18.64
CA PRO A 1260 12.14 51.89 -18.39
C PRO A 1260 10.88 51.61 -19.23
N PHE A 1261 11.01 51.69 -20.55
CA PHE A 1261 9.91 51.51 -21.49
C PHE A 1261 10.00 50.15 -22.20
N ASN A 1262 8.85 49.54 -22.44
CA ASN A 1262 8.72 48.52 -23.47
C ASN A 1262 8.70 49.16 -24.88
N GLY A 1263 8.59 48.35 -25.94
CA GLY A 1263 8.56 48.85 -27.32
C GLY A 1263 7.43 49.83 -27.60
N LYS A 1264 6.20 49.51 -27.19
CA LYS A 1264 4.99 50.33 -27.40
C LYS A 1264 5.06 51.63 -26.59
N GLN A 1265 5.39 51.56 -25.30
CA GLN A 1265 5.56 52.72 -24.42
C GLN A 1265 6.59 53.72 -24.97
N ALA A 1266 7.68 53.21 -25.56
CA ALA A 1266 8.68 54.07 -26.19
C ALA A 1266 8.15 54.77 -27.44
N GLU A 1267 7.35 54.11 -28.27
CA GLU A 1267 6.69 54.74 -29.42
C GLU A 1267 5.68 55.80 -28.96
N ASP A 1268 4.83 55.47 -28.00
CA ASP A 1268 3.81 56.37 -27.47
C ASP A 1268 4.41 57.62 -26.84
N TYR A 1269 5.50 57.47 -26.07
CA TYR A 1269 6.27 58.58 -25.54
C TYR A 1269 6.80 59.49 -26.65
N LEU A 1270 7.32 58.90 -27.74
CA LEU A 1270 7.89 59.64 -28.87
C LEU A 1270 6.82 60.22 -29.82
N ARG A 1271 5.56 59.75 -29.80
CA ARG A 1271 4.49 60.31 -30.66
C ARG A 1271 4.30 61.82 -30.49
N SER A 1272 4.43 62.33 -29.27
CA SER A 1272 4.30 63.77 -28.96
C SER A 1272 5.58 64.60 -29.22
N LYS A 1273 6.71 63.93 -29.47
CA LYS A 1273 8.05 64.53 -29.56
C LYS A 1273 8.42 64.99 -30.97
N GLU A 1274 9.50 65.75 -31.11
CA GLU A 1274 9.95 66.20 -32.42
C GLU A 1274 10.70 65.09 -33.16
N ARG A 1275 10.83 65.22 -34.49
CA ARG A 1275 11.61 64.29 -35.29
C ARG A 1275 13.08 64.32 -34.83
N GLY A 1276 13.65 63.14 -34.62
CA GLY A 1276 15.01 62.97 -34.12
C GLY A 1276 15.09 62.72 -32.62
N ASP A 1277 14.02 62.96 -31.87
CA ASP A 1277 13.96 62.57 -30.46
C ASP A 1277 14.01 61.04 -30.31
N PHE A 1278 14.62 60.58 -29.22
CA PHE A 1278 14.89 59.16 -28.99
C PHE A 1278 14.88 58.80 -27.50
N VAL A 1279 14.74 57.51 -27.24
CA VAL A 1279 14.89 56.89 -25.92
C VAL A 1279 15.73 55.63 -26.03
N ILE A 1280 16.52 55.37 -25.00
CA ILE A 1280 17.23 54.10 -24.78
C ILE A 1280 16.37 53.30 -23.82
N ARG A 1281 16.15 52.02 -24.10
CA ARG A 1281 15.34 51.13 -23.26
C ARG A 1281 15.95 49.74 -23.21
N GLN A 1282 15.45 48.92 -22.30
CA GLN A 1282 15.78 47.50 -22.28
C GLN A 1282 15.24 46.81 -23.54
N SER A 1283 16.03 45.86 -24.08
CA SER A 1283 15.59 45.05 -25.22
C SER A 1283 14.76 43.86 -24.74
N SER A 1284 13.82 43.41 -25.58
CA SER A 1284 13.10 42.16 -25.35
C SER A 1284 13.95 40.92 -25.65
N ARG A 1285 15.11 41.09 -26.29
CA ARG A 1285 15.99 40.01 -26.74
C ARG A 1285 16.81 39.35 -25.63
N GLY A 1286 17.05 40.04 -24.53
CA GLY A 1286 17.91 39.54 -23.45
C GLY A 1286 18.36 40.65 -22.53
N ASP A 1287 18.94 40.26 -21.39
CA ASP A 1287 19.58 41.17 -20.45
C ASP A 1287 20.90 41.73 -20.99
N ASP A 1288 21.52 41.06 -21.96
CA ASP A 1288 22.69 41.47 -22.75
C ASP A 1288 22.35 42.35 -23.97
N HIS A 1289 21.11 42.81 -24.09
CA HIS A 1289 20.66 43.69 -25.17
C HIS A 1289 19.96 44.96 -24.65
N LEU A 1290 20.30 46.10 -25.26
CA LEU A 1290 19.56 47.36 -25.17
C LEU A 1290 18.96 47.74 -26.52
N ALA A 1291 17.97 48.62 -26.52
CA ALA A 1291 17.36 49.12 -27.74
C ALA A 1291 17.26 50.65 -27.71
N ILE A 1292 17.70 51.32 -28.78
CA ILE A 1292 17.41 52.73 -29.03
C ILE A 1292 16.15 52.81 -29.88
N THR A 1293 15.10 53.45 -29.39
CA THR A 1293 13.91 53.77 -30.19
C THR A 1293 13.93 55.26 -30.50
N TRP A 1294 13.83 55.65 -31.77
CA TRP A 1294 13.87 57.06 -32.17
C TRP A 1294 12.85 57.39 -33.25
N LYS A 1295 12.40 58.65 -33.28
CA LYS A 1295 11.35 59.14 -34.17
C LYS A 1295 11.91 59.63 -35.50
N LEU A 1296 11.49 59.02 -36.61
CA LEU A 1296 11.86 59.40 -37.96
C LEU A 1296 10.91 60.41 -38.59
N ASP A 1297 9.60 60.29 -38.33
CA ASP A 1297 8.56 61.26 -38.73
C ASP A 1297 7.28 61.01 -37.90
N LYS A 1298 6.17 61.66 -38.24
CA LYS A 1298 4.85 61.34 -37.66
C LYS A 1298 4.53 59.86 -37.84
N ASP A 1299 4.24 59.19 -36.72
CA ASP A 1299 3.91 57.76 -36.63
C ASP A 1299 4.92 56.84 -37.35
N LEU A 1300 6.20 57.24 -37.37
CA LEU A 1300 7.28 56.44 -37.94
C LEU A 1300 8.47 56.38 -36.97
N PHE A 1301 8.70 55.20 -36.39
CA PHE A 1301 9.74 54.95 -35.39
C PHE A 1301 10.70 53.86 -35.85
N GLN A 1302 11.96 53.94 -35.43
CA GLN A 1302 12.94 52.89 -35.67
C GLN A 1302 13.52 52.41 -34.35
N HIS A 1303 13.59 51.08 -34.17
CA HIS A 1303 14.30 50.44 -33.07
C HIS A 1303 15.67 49.95 -33.55
N VAL A 1304 16.71 50.33 -32.84
CA VAL A 1304 18.10 49.94 -33.10
C VAL A 1304 18.57 49.08 -31.93
N ASP A 1305 19.00 47.86 -32.23
CA ASP A 1305 19.51 46.91 -31.25
C ASP A 1305 20.97 47.24 -30.89
N ILE A 1306 21.27 47.17 -29.59
CA ILE A 1306 22.60 47.33 -29.02
C ILE A 1306 22.93 46.04 -28.27
N GLN A 1307 23.93 45.31 -28.74
CA GLN A 1307 24.45 44.15 -28.03
C GLN A 1307 25.51 44.59 -27.01
N GLU A 1308 25.38 44.13 -25.77
CA GLU A 1308 26.32 44.40 -24.68
C GLU A 1308 27.27 43.22 -24.47
N LEU A 1309 28.57 43.49 -24.49
CA LEU A 1309 29.62 42.53 -24.21
C LEU A 1309 30.42 42.96 -22.97
N GLU A 1310 31.10 42.00 -22.34
CA GLU A 1310 31.95 42.21 -21.17
C GLU A 1310 31.21 42.81 -19.95
N LYS A 1311 30.04 42.24 -19.62
CA LYS A 1311 29.25 42.63 -18.45
C LYS A 1311 29.82 42.01 -17.16
N GLU A 1312 29.96 42.80 -16.10
CA GLU A 1312 30.39 42.32 -14.78
C GLU A 1312 29.27 41.57 -14.05
N ASN A 1313 28.03 42.01 -14.24
CA ASN A 1313 26.83 41.32 -13.78
C ASN A 1313 25.66 41.60 -14.77
N PRO A 1314 24.57 40.82 -14.71
CA PRO A 1314 23.40 41.01 -15.58
C PRO A 1314 22.77 42.42 -15.56
N LEU A 1315 22.95 43.17 -14.47
CA LEU A 1315 22.38 44.51 -14.28
C LEU A 1315 23.32 45.64 -14.74
N ALA A 1316 24.63 45.40 -14.81
CA ALA A 1316 25.66 46.37 -15.18
C ALA A 1316 25.70 46.57 -16.69
N LEU A 1317 26.01 47.80 -17.13
CA LEU A 1317 26.26 48.12 -18.53
C LEU A 1317 27.51 47.38 -19.05
N GLY A 1318 27.40 46.76 -20.22
CA GLY A 1318 28.54 46.14 -20.89
C GLY A 1318 29.63 47.16 -21.21
N LYS A 1319 30.90 46.77 -21.07
CA LYS A 1319 32.06 47.63 -21.38
C LYS A 1319 32.25 47.84 -22.88
N VAL A 1320 31.72 46.93 -23.70
CA VAL A 1320 31.75 47.02 -25.17
C VAL A 1320 30.33 46.90 -25.69
N LEU A 1321 29.88 47.91 -26.43
CA LEU A 1321 28.55 48.00 -27.02
C LEU A 1321 28.64 47.84 -28.54
N VAL A 1322 27.82 47.00 -29.14
CA VAL A 1322 27.86 46.73 -30.58
C VAL A 1322 26.55 47.14 -31.26
N VAL A 1323 26.65 48.03 -32.25
CA VAL A 1323 25.49 48.52 -33.04
C VAL A 1323 25.81 48.42 -34.52
N GLU A 1324 24.98 47.70 -35.30
CA GLU A 1324 25.17 47.44 -36.74
C GLU A 1324 26.63 47.03 -37.12
N GLY A 1325 27.30 46.25 -36.24
CA GLY A 1325 28.67 45.76 -36.45
C GLY A 1325 29.80 46.71 -36.02
N GLN A 1326 29.46 47.88 -35.48
CA GLN A 1326 30.43 48.85 -34.95
C GLN A 1326 30.50 48.77 -33.44
N ARG A 1327 31.71 48.88 -32.90
CA ARG A 1327 31.98 48.81 -31.46
C ARG A 1327 32.07 50.21 -30.87
N TYR A 1328 31.38 50.41 -29.76
CA TYR A 1328 31.31 51.64 -28.97
C TYR A 1328 31.64 51.30 -27.52
N HIS A 1329 32.17 52.27 -26.78
CA HIS A 1329 32.61 52.06 -25.39
C HIS A 1329 31.59 52.54 -24.37
N ASP A 1330 30.72 53.47 -24.77
CA ASP A 1330 29.64 54.00 -23.94
C ASP A 1330 28.44 54.40 -24.81
N LEU A 1331 27.31 54.66 -24.16
CA LEU A 1331 26.06 55.05 -24.82
C LEU A 1331 26.16 56.47 -25.43
N ASP A 1332 26.92 57.37 -24.82
CA ASP A 1332 27.12 58.74 -25.31
C ASP A 1332 27.83 58.74 -26.67
N GLN A 1333 28.80 57.84 -26.88
CA GLN A 1333 29.50 57.63 -28.13
C GLN A 1333 28.53 57.14 -29.21
N ILE A 1334 27.62 56.21 -28.89
CA ILE A 1334 26.56 55.78 -29.82
C ILE A 1334 25.65 56.96 -30.16
N ILE A 1335 25.26 57.77 -29.17
CA ILE A 1335 24.40 58.92 -29.40
C ILE A 1335 25.06 59.93 -30.34
N VAL A 1336 26.32 60.29 -30.10
CA VAL A 1336 27.02 61.32 -30.88
C VAL A 1336 27.46 60.81 -32.25
N GLU A 1337 28.15 59.68 -32.31
CA GLU A 1337 28.77 59.18 -33.54
C GLU A 1337 27.77 58.44 -34.45
N TYR A 1338 26.79 57.74 -33.88
CA TYR A 1338 25.83 56.96 -34.66
C TYR A 1338 24.51 57.71 -34.85
N LEU A 1339 23.85 58.10 -33.76
CA LEU A 1339 22.47 58.59 -33.79
C LEU A 1339 22.36 60.04 -34.28
N GLN A 1340 23.12 60.98 -33.70
CA GLN A 1340 23.10 62.39 -34.10
C GLN A 1340 23.54 62.59 -35.56
N ASN A 1341 24.49 61.78 -36.03
CA ASN A 1341 24.86 61.77 -37.45
C ASN A 1341 23.71 61.32 -38.35
N LYS A 1342 22.96 60.27 -37.98
CA LYS A 1342 21.73 59.86 -38.70
C LYS A 1342 20.67 60.95 -38.67
N ILE A 1343 20.45 61.61 -37.52
CA ILE A 1343 19.48 62.71 -37.37
C ILE A 1343 19.86 63.88 -38.28
N ARG A 1344 21.14 64.28 -38.30
CA ARG A 1344 21.65 65.33 -39.19
C ARG A 1344 21.38 65.01 -40.66
N LEU A 1345 21.69 63.78 -41.09
CA LEU A 1345 21.46 63.33 -42.46
C LEU A 1345 19.96 63.27 -42.80
N LEU A 1346 19.12 62.74 -41.91
CA LEU A 1346 17.67 62.75 -42.07
C LEU A 1346 17.13 64.19 -42.25
N ASN A 1347 17.58 65.13 -41.42
CA ASN A 1347 17.21 66.55 -41.52
C ASN A 1347 17.72 67.20 -42.81
N GLU A 1348 18.93 66.85 -43.26
CA GLU A 1348 19.49 67.32 -44.54
C GLU A 1348 18.64 66.83 -45.72
N LEU A 1349 18.22 65.55 -45.73
CA LEU A 1349 17.41 64.98 -46.80
C LEU A 1349 16.02 65.61 -46.84
N THR A 1350 15.38 65.70 -45.69
CA THR A 1350 14.00 66.21 -45.58
C THR A 1350 13.90 67.71 -45.86
N SER A 1351 14.97 68.48 -45.62
CA SER A 1351 15.04 69.91 -45.96
C SER A 1351 15.41 70.17 -47.43
N ASN A 1352 15.77 69.13 -48.19
CA ASN A 1352 16.15 69.28 -49.59
C ASN A 1352 14.94 69.57 -50.48
N GLU A 1353 15.09 70.40 -51.51
CA GLU A 1353 14.03 70.69 -52.48
C GLU A 1353 13.53 69.44 -53.23
N LYS A 1354 14.33 68.37 -53.27
CA LYS A 1354 13.97 67.08 -53.86
C LYS A 1354 13.32 66.13 -52.87
N PHE A 1355 13.00 66.55 -51.66
CA PHE A 1355 12.19 65.75 -50.75
C PHE A 1355 10.72 66.14 -50.84
N LYS A 1356 9.84 65.14 -50.79
CA LYS A 1356 8.40 65.31 -50.74
C LYS A 1356 7.85 64.52 -49.57
N ALA A 1357 7.27 65.23 -48.60
CA ALA A 1357 6.53 64.62 -47.50
C ALA A 1357 5.22 63.99 -48.03
N GLY A 1358 4.84 62.86 -47.44
CA GLY A 1358 3.65 62.10 -47.78
C GLY A 1358 3.90 60.61 -47.89
N THR A 1359 2.82 59.85 -48.00
CA THR A 1359 2.88 58.39 -48.24
C THR A 1359 3.40 58.11 -49.66
N LYS A 1360 3.91 56.90 -49.90
CA LYS A 1360 4.36 56.45 -51.23
C LYS A 1360 3.35 56.76 -52.33
N LYS A 1361 2.06 56.55 -52.08
CA LYS A 1361 0.96 56.83 -53.03
C LYS A 1361 0.83 58.32 -53.36
N GLU A 1362 0.92 59.20 -52.37
CA GLU A 1362 0.81 60.65 -52.56
C GLU A 1362 1.98 61.21 -53.39
N VAL A 1363 3.19 60.74 -53.11
CA VAL A 1363 4.39 61.20 -53.83
C VAL A 1363 4.42 60.67 -55.26
N VAL A 1364 4.00 59.43 -55.49
CA VAL A 1364 3.82 58.87 -56.84
C VAL A 1364 2.83 59.72 -57.64
N LYS A 1365 1.64 60.00 -57.08
CA LYS A 1365 0.62 60.83 -57.73
C LYS A 1365 1.15 62.23 -58.07
N PHE A 1366 1.85 62.86 -57.14
CA PHE A 1366 2.48 64.18 -57.36
C PHE A 1366 3.48 64.16 -58.52
N ILE A 1367 4.32 63.12 -58.61
CA ILE A 1367 5.30 62.96 -59.70
C ILE A 1367 4.59 62.75 -61.04
N GLU A 1368 3.53 61.94 -61.08
CA GLU A 1368 2.76 61.72 -62.29
C GLU A 1368 2.10 62.99 -62.81
N ASP A 1369 1.46 63.77 -61.94
CA ASP A 1369 0.80 65.02 -62.31
C ASP A 1369 1.81 66.09 -62.73
N TYR A 1370 2.94 66.23 -62.04
CA TYR A 1370 4.02 67.12 -62.44
C TYR A 1370 4.59 66.74 -63.81
N SER A 1371 4.74 65.44 -64.09
CA SER A 1371 5.24 64.93 -65.35
C SER A 1371 4.28 65.15 -66.51
N LYS A 1372 2.95 65.13 -66.29
CA LYS A 1372 1.94 65.45 -67.31
C LYS A 1372 2.03 66.92 -67.75
N VAL A 1373 2.27 67.83 -66.80
CA VAL A 1373 2.41 69.28 -67.09
C VAL A 1373 3.74 69.61 -67.77
N ASN A 1374 4.81 68.86 -67.45
CA ASN A 1374 6.16 69.08 -67.99
C ASN A 1374 6.70 67.84 -68.75
N PRO A 1375 6.09 67.41 -69.86
CA PRO A 1375 6.32 66.10 -70.44
C PRO A 1375 7.74 65.83 -70.94
N LYS A 1376 8.51 66.88 -71.29
CA LYS A 1376 9.91 66.77 -71.75
C LYS A 1376 10.96 66.85 -70.64
N LYS A 1377 10.56 67.10 -69.37
CA LYS A 1377 11.49 67.22 -68.24
C LYS A 1377 11.49 65.93 -67.41
N SER A 1378 12.66 65.49 -66.97
CA SER A 1378 12.77 64.46 -65.93
C SER A 1378 12.45 65.04 -64.56
N VAL A 1379 11.84 64.22 -63.70
CA VAL A 1379 11.45 64.58 -62.34
C VAL A 1379 11.83 63.45 -61.38
N TYR A 1380 12.34 63.80 -60.21
CA TYR A 1380 12.65 62.85 -59.14
C TYR A 1380 12.44 63.50 -57.78
N TYR A 1381 11.96 62.73 -56.81
CA TYR A 1381 11.83 63.13 -55.41
C TYR A 1381 12.17 61.97 -54.46
N PHE A 1382 12.66 62.32 -53.28
CA PHE A 1382 12.80 61.44 -52.13
C PHE A 1382 11.55 61.49 -51.25
N SER A 1383 11.20 60.37 -50.62
CA SER A 1383 10.11 60.27 -49.64
C SER A 1383 10.42 59.19 -48.59
N LEU A 1384 9.73 59.21 -47.45
CA LEU A 1384 9.94 58.26 -46.36
C LEU A 1384 9.39 56.88 -46.70
N ASN A 1385 10.02 55.83 -46.15
CA ASN A 1385 9.54 54.45 -46.24
C ASN A 1385 8.91 54.03 -44.91
N TYR A 1386 7.58 53.96 -44.87
CA TYR A 1386 6.82 53.56 -43.70
C TYR A 1386 6.84 52.04 -43.47
N GLU A 1387 7.09 51.24 -44.51
CA GLU A 1387 7.20 49.77 -44.41
C GLU A 1387 8.55 49.37 -43.80
N ASN A 1388 9.61 50.15 -44.04
CA ASN A 1388 10.96 49.88 -43.56
C ASN A 1388 11.58 51.14 -42.94
N PRO A 1389 11.34 51.40 -41.65
CA PRO A 1389 11.91 52.52 -40.92
C PRO A 1389 13.44 52.60 -41.07
N GLY A 1390 13.94 53.78 -41.45
CA GLY A 1390 15.36 54.03 -41.74
C GLY A 1390 15.74 53.89 -43.22
N TRP A 1391 14.78 53.60 -44.10
CA TRP A 1391 14.93 53.66 -45.54
C TRP A 1391 14.11 54.82 -46.15
N PHE A 1392 14.50 55.26 -47.33
CA PHE A 1392 13.78 56.25 -48.13
C PHE A 1392 13.53 55.72 -49.54
N TYR A 1393 12.43 56.15 -50.15
CA TYR A 1393 12.18 55.94 -51.57
C TYR A 1393 12.73 57.10 -52.38
N LEU A 1394 13.50 56.81 -53.42
CA LEU A 1394 13.86 57.71 -54.51
C LEU A 1394 12.96 57.38 -55.72
N ILE A 1395 11.95 58.22 -55.93
CA ILE A 1395 10.93 58.02 -56.96
C ILE A 1395 11.21 58.97 -58.12
N PHE A 1396 11.29 58.46 -59.35
CA PHE A 1396 11.63 59.28 -60.51
C PHE A 1396 11.00 58.82 -61.83
N LYS A 1397 10.89 59.76 -62.76
CA LYS A 1397 10.35 59.59 -64.11
C LYS A 1397 11.18 60.41 -65.11
N LEU A 1398 11.58 59.82 -66.23
CA LEU A 1398 12.51 60.45 -67.18
C LEU A 1398 11.82 61.44 -68.14
N ASN A 1399 10.59 61.14 -68.52
CA ASN A 1399 9.66 61.97 -69.30
C ASN A 1399 8.21 61.47 -69.06
N ALA A 1400 7.20 62.17 -69.58
CA ALA A 1400 5.79 61.77 -69.35
C ALA A 1400 5.45 60.32 -69.76
N GLU A 1401 6.10 59.81 -70.80
CA GLU A 1401 5.85 58.47 -71.37
C GLU A 1401 6.68 57.36 -70.70
N SER A 1402 7.75 57.70 -69.99
CA SER A 1402 8.63 56.72 -69.34
C SER A 1402 7.94 56.06 -68.15
N LYS A 1403 8.38 54.83 -67.80
CA LYS A 1403 7.93 54.18 -66.57
C LYS A 1403 8.40 54.99 -65.35
N LEU A 1404 7.60 54.94 -64.28
CA LEU A 1404 7.97 55.46 -62.97
C LEU A 1404 8.86 54.43 -62.27
N TYR A 1405 9.99 54.89 -61.74
CA TYR A 1405 10.98 54.06 -61.04
C TYR A 1405 11.03 54.43 -59.57
N ILE A 1406 11.20 53.43 -58.69
CA ILE A 1406 11.35 53.59 -57.25
C ILE A 1406 12.61 52.85 -56.83
N TRP A 1407 13.58 53.57 -56.27
CA TRP A 1407 14.82 53.01 -55.71
C TRP A 1407 14.83 53.19 -54.18
N ASN A 1408 15.38 52.21 -53.46
CA ASN A 1408 15.52 52.28 -52.01
C ASN A 1408 16.87 52.89 -51.62
N VAL A 1409 16.86 53.82 -50.67
CA VAL A 1409 18.05 54.48 -50.11
C VAL A 1409 18.08 54.22 -48.62
N LYS A 1410 19.12 53.56 -48.10
CA LYS A 1410 19.26 53.31 -46.66
C LYS A 1410 19.92 54.52 -45.99
N LEU A 1411 19.35 54.96 -44.86
CA LEU A 1411 20.01 55.91 -43.95
C LEU A 1411 21.07 55.18 -43.13
N THR A 1412 22.33 55.60 -43.27
CA THR A 1412 23.43 55.13 -42.43
C THR A 1412 23.98 56.30 -41.62
N HIS A 1413 24.77 56.03 -40.58
CA HIS A 1413 25.42 57.09 -39.78
C HIS A 1413 26.52 57.84 -40.58
N THR A 1414 27.01 57.27 -41.69
CA THR A 1414 28.03 57.90 -42.56
C THR A 1414 27.47 58.58 -43.80
N GLY A 1415 26.19 58.39 -44.13
CA GLY A 1415 25.57 58.95 -45.32
C GLY A 1415 24.34 58.18 -45.82
N PHE A 1416 24.05 58.33 -47.10
CA PHE A 1416 22.95 57.66 -47.80
C PHE A 1416 23.48 56.55 -48.69
N PHE A 1417 23.06 55.31 -48.43
CA PHE A 1417 23.47 54.16 -49.23
C PHE A 1417 22.48 53.91 -50.36
N LEU A 1418 22.94 54.02 -51.61
CA LEU A 1418 22.13 53.81 -52.81
C LEU A 1418 22.87 52.87 -53.79
N VAL A 1419 22.22 51.75 -54.14
CA VAL A 1419 22.63 50.70 -55.10
C VAL A 1419 23.94 49.96 -54.77
N ASN A 1420 24.98 50.66 -54.29
CA ASN A 1420 26.23 50.15 -53.69
C ASN A 1420 27.19 51.28 -53.23
N TYR A 1421 26.76 52.54 -53.33
CA TYR A 1421 27.59 53.70 -53.00
C TYR A 1421 27.01 54.40 -51.78
N ASN A 1422 27.89 54.78 -50.84
CA ASN A 1422 27.54 55.63 -49.72
C ASN A 1422 27.83 57.08 -50.07
N TYR A 1423 26.81 57.93 -49.99
CA TYR A 1423 26.90 59.36 -50.30
C TYR A 1423 26.83 60.18 -49.01
N PRO A 1424 27.94 60.84 -48.60
CA PRO A 1424 28.00 61.60 -47.35
C PRO A 1424 27.01 62.76 -47.22
N THR A 1425 26.56 63.34 -48.33
CA THR A 1425 25.64 64.49 -48.35
C THR A 1425 24.52 64.27 -49.36
N VAL A 1426 23.39 64.93 -49.17
CA VAL A 1426 22.23 64.84 -50.07
C VAL A 1426 22.58 65.39 -51.45
N ILE A 1427 23.43 66.42 -51.53
CA ILE A 1427 23.92 66.97 -52.79
C ILE A 1427 24.72 65.90 -53.56
N GLN A 1428 25.61 65.18 -52.87
CA GLN A 1428 26.36 64.07 -53.47
C GLN A 1428 25.44 62.90 -53.83
N LEU A 1429 24.42 62.60 -53.03
CA LEU A 1429 23.41 61.58 -53.37
C LEU A 1429 22.65 61.96 -54.65
N CYS A 1430 22.21 63.22 -54.78
CA CYS A 1430 21.51 63.71 -55.97
C CYS A 1430 22.41 63.68 -57.21
N ASN A 1431 23.68 64.07 -57.07
CA ASN A 1431 24.66 64.02 -58.15
C ASN A 1431 24.99 62.57 -58.52
N GLY A 1432 25.17 61.71 -57.52
CA GLY A 1432 25.37 60.26 -57.63
C GLY A 1432 24.24 59.59 -58.40
N PHE A 1433 22.99 59.87 -58.02
CA PHE A 1433 21.81 59.44 -58.75
C PHE A 1433 21.82 59.93 -60.22
N LYS A 1434 22.10 61.21 -60.48
CA LYS A 1434 22.19 61.73 -61.85
C LYS A 1434 23.30 61.07 -62.65
N THR A 1435 24.44 60.76 -62.04
CA THR A 1435 25.52 60.02 -62.69
C THR A 1435 25.15 58.57 -62.95
N LEU A 1436 24.45 57.91 -62.02
CA LEU A 1436 23.91 56.57 -62.20
C LEU A 1436 22.92 56.55 -63.37
N LEU A 1437 22.00 57.52 -63.46
CA LEU A 1437 21.08 57.69 -64.60
C LEU A 1437 21.77 58.00 -65.93
N LYS A 1438 22.83 58.82 -65.93
CA LYS A 1438 23.61 59.09 -67.15
C LYS A 1438 24.35 57.84 -67.60
N SER A 1439 24.95 57.10 -66.66
CA SER A 1439 25.68 55.86 -66.94
C SER A 1439 24.77 54.77 -67.51
N SER A 1440 23.51 54.68 -67.02
CA SER A 1440 22.52 53.76 -67.57
C SER A 1440 22.07 54.16 -68.98
N ASN A 1441 21.93 55.46 -69.27
CA ASN A 1441 21.63 55.94 -70.61
C ASN A 1441 22.79 55.79 -71.61
N THR A 1442 24.05 55.95 -71.19
CA THR A 1442 25.21 55.74 -72.08
C THR A 1442 25.38 54.28 -72.46
N ARG A 1443 25.10 53.33 -71.57
CA ARG A 1443 25.09 51.90 -71.91
C ARG A 1443 24.09 51.58 -73.04
N ASN A 1444 22.99 52.33 -73.14
CA ASN A 1444 22.01 52.14 -74.22
C ASN A 1444 22.36 52.84 -75.54
N ARG A 1445 23.21 53.87 -75.54
CA ARG A 1445 23.61 54.56 -76.80
C ARG A 1445 24.89 54.01 -77.42
N SER A 1446 25.80 53.40 -76.66
CA SER A 1446 26.98 52.72 -77.23
C SER A 1446 26.66 51.38 -77.90
N GLY A 1447 25.39 50.97 -77.97
CA GLY A 1447 24.94 49.80 -78.73
C GLY A 1447 24.45 50.09 -80.17
N TYR A 1448 24.43 51.36 -80.61
CA TYR A 1448 23.95 51.72 -81.96
C TYR A 1448 24.93 52.64 -82.73
N ARG A 1449 26.23 52.32 -82.68
CA ARG A 1449 27.21 52.75 -83.68
C ARG A 1449 28.06 51.59 -84.14
#